data_AF-A0A1H4CT23-F1
#
_entry.id   AF-A0A1H4CT23-F1
#
_cell.length_a   1.000
_cell.length_b   1.000
_cell.length_c   1.000
_cell.angle_alpha   90.00
_cell.angle_beta   90.00
_cell.angle_gamma   90.00
#
_symmetry.space_group_name_H-M   'P 1'
#
loop_
_entity.id
_entity.type
_entity.pdbx_description
1 polymer ?
#
loop_
_entity_poly.entity_id
_entity_poly.type
_entity_poly.pdbx_seq_one_letter_code
_entity_poly.pdbx_strand_id
1 'polypeptide(L)'
;MWRLDRKTEDDDATSGIPDDDALNPRTTTAPHALSLGDPALVAGNIAEPVWKRWRDEIAAVGGVSPLLHFEDSPRTRIELSTTHPGGLPQFITGQSTLLSSLIRDELALRTARAAANAITAKGIELRSVRGIESVHLAIGLAQWRHGSEEYMAPILLRPLAIRRYGRDFELKLKGQTFLNPELARALNEQFQITLDADAFVALAVSNGVFKPQPVIDRLRGLTSHLPWFNVQPRLVASSFADVAPALSEEARDLDTVLLDALAGNPTARTTVESAFNPVEPIRQDERPPATDTLLLDADEAQENVVAQIAAGNSLVVKTLPGTGGTQTIVNAIGALVAQHKRVLVVSPRRSSLDDIAQRLSTAGLPGLAVTPRTLRRDLIQSIARNEKATQPKVTDVDEALVRLRKVLVDYRAALTRRDPVLRVSVLDALRELSRLSLLPAPPSTTARLGRRAIEGLARDRAASADALIRAARLGEFRYGPNDSPWYGASFTTTEEGKAAHELAKKLNRAELPRLIDRAQALIGQTRMRPFASIAEFGVYLRLLLDIRETLDKFTPSVFDRSLTELIAATASRRESPSMSSANRRRLRKHALEYVRPGVHVTDLNESLRRIQQQRILWNRFAVAGVVPEVPVGIADVQVAYQRVAEDLARLDIPLRRTGTPQSLAALPVEELTRQIAGLAAESEVLANLQERTALLTQLREQELDPLISDLSIRHVPEAQVSAELELAWWQSVLESLLASDRALLNANTGVLDRLEADFRLVDEAHASATGKQLAWMLAETWKIGIVDWPDEAAALKRLLKSTTPTATTLNEAAPHLARPLAPVWLISPYEVPSIGREVGFDAVLLVDAGASSLAENVPVIRRAKQVVAFGDPVTQTPSRFDIGVHEYGTTVEAVDVDALHADSALSRLSELLPVYTLSRSYRAGGEDLAELVNRRFYGGMIDSLPWAGTYLGHGSLSLHYVRGGQGMPDTDTGAVESTDAEVAKVVELVLAHATERPRESLMVITASERHAVRVNQAVLAAFAKRSELADFILGDRAEPFTVVTLDQSVGQSRDRVIFSIGYGRTPHGRLLSNFGALAEPGGDRLLAVGMTRGRRGMDIVSCFRPEDIDETRMRHGIAALAQVLGEADQIQAAAPEYLSPDADPMVLDLAKRLARRGLDVHLGYRGKLTLVASHGGRAVAVETDHDVSKGSLRESLRLRPDVLRRLGWHYLRVHSFELFADPDAVAGRIATLIGKGEPDDVTAPIVLPELVDSRSV
;
A
#
# COMPACT_ATOMS: atom_id res chain seq x y z
N MET A 1 27.04 -24.72 -9.90
CA MET A 1 28.08 -25.65 -10.42
C MET A 1 29.13 -25.87 -9.34
N TRP A 2 28.93 -26.87 -8.47
CA TRP A 2 29.91 -27.32 -7.48
C TRP A 2 29.96 -28.85 -7.58
N ARG A 3 31.11 -29.38 -7.99
CA ARG A 3 31.37 -30.82 -8.13
C ARG A 3 31.80 -31.38 -6.77
N LEU A 4 31.13 -32.42 -6.30
CA LEU A 4 31.61 -33.27 -5.21
C LEU A 4 32.46 -34.39 -5.82
N ASP A 5 33.77 -34.32 -5.64
CA ASP A 5 34.67 -35.45 -5.78
C ASP A 5 35.77 -35.32 -4.73
N ARG A 6 35.65 -36.08 -3.62
CA ARG A 6 36.80 -36.62 -2.90
C ARG A 6 36.37 -37.75 -1.98
N LYS A 7 36.76 -38.97 -2.38
CA LYS A 7 36.90 -40.14 -1.52
C LYS A 7 37.97 -39.86 -0.46
N THR A 8 37.63 -40.09 0.80
CA THR A 8 38.54 -40.57 1.84
C THR A 8 37.75 -41.53 2.71
N GLU A 9 38.20 -42.78 2.70
CA GLU A 9 37.90 -43.80 3.71
C GLU A 9 38.49 -43.33 5.05
N ASP A 10 37.91 -43.81 6.16
CA ASP A 10 38.08 -43.39 7.57
C ASP A 10 37.18 -42.25 8.05
N ASP A 11 35.93 -42.58 8.41
CA ASP A 11 35.27 -42.02 9.61
C ASP A 11 34.06 -42.87 10.01
N ASP A 12 34.32 -44.08 10.49
CA ASP A 12 33.35 -44.97 11.13
C ASP A 12 33.22 -44.58 12.62
N ALA A 13 32.86 -43.31 12.90
CA ALA A 13 32.71 -42.82 14.28
C ALA A 13 31.90 -41.51 14.47
N THR A 14 31.15 -40.97 13.50
CA THR A 14 30.27 -39.80 13.76
C THR A 14 29.05 -39.73 12.84
N SER A 15 28.27 -40.80 12.72
CA SER A 15 26.95 -40.79 12.09
C SER A 15 25.82 -40.82 13.12
N GLY A 16 25.91 -39.95 14.12
CA GLY A 16 24.82 -39.62 15.03
C GLY A 16 24.35 -38.21 14.75
N ILE A 17 23.71 -37.98 13.60
CA ILE A 17 22.85 -36.80 13.45
C ILE A 17 21.69 -37.05 14.43
N PRO A 18 21.43 -36.19 15.43
CA PRO A 18 20.24 -36.33 16.26
C PRO A 18 19.03 -36.23 15.33
N ASP A 19 18.13 -37.22 15.35
CA ASP A 19 16.78 -37.06 14.84
C ASP A 19 16.13 -35.93 15.64
N ASP A 20 16.19 -34.71 15.10
CA ASP A 20 15.55 -33.52 15.67
C ASP A 20 14.06 -33.54 15.29
N ASP A 21 13.36 -34.62 15.69
CA ASP A 21 11.93 -34.82 15.49
C ASP A 21 11.21 -34.48 16.81
N ALA A 22 11.21 -33.20 17.20
CA ALA A 22 10.67 -32.73 18.48
C ALA A 22 9.13 -32.88 18.60
N LEU A 23 8.41 -33.02 17.48
CA LEU A 23 6.94 -33.13 17.44
C LEU A 23 6.41 -34.56 17.20
N ASN A 24 7.27 -35.50 16.79
CA ASN A 24 6.94 -36.91 16.60
C ASN A 24 7.98 -37.90 17.17
N PRO A 25 8.63 -37.68 18.32
CA PRO A 25 9.34 -38.77 18.97
C PRO A 25 8.29 -39.76 19.46
N ARG A 26 8.41 -41.05 19.11
CA ARG A 26 7.60 -42.10 19.76
C ARG A 26 7.74 -41.94 21.27
N THR A 27 6.63 -41.65 21.93
CA THR A 27 6.56 -41.17 23.31
C THR A 27 7.18 -42.21 24.24
N THR A 28 8.30 -41.88 24.89
CA THR A 28 8.96 -42.73 25.93
C THR A 28 8.10 -42.90 27.19
N THR A 29 6.96 -42.19 27.27
CA THR A 29 5.97 -42.23 28.35
C THR A 29 4.69 -42.98 27.98
N ALA A 30 4.68 -43.72 26.86
CA ALA A 30 3.49 -44.46 26.47
C ALA A 30 3.07 -45.42 27.60
N PRO A 31 1.76 -45.55 27.92
CA PRO A 31 1.33 -46.21 29.15
C PRO A 31 1.74 -47.69 29.23
N HIS A 32 1.90 -48.33 28.06
CA HIS A 32 2.37 -49.70 27.94
C HIS A 32 3.86 -49.89 28.30
N ALA A 33 4.64 -48.81 28.38
CA ALA A 33 6.04 -48.82 28.80
C ALA A 33 6.22 -48.62 30.32
N LEU A 34 5.15 -48.32 31.06
CA LEU A 34 5.16 -48.08 32.51
C LEU A 34 4.57 -49.28 33.26
N SER A 35 5.37 -49.92 34.12
CA SER A 35 4.88 -50.95 35.04
C SER A 35 4.47 -50.32 36.37
N LEU A 36 3.21 -50.49 36.78
CA LEU A 36 2.68 -49.96 38.04
C LEU A 36 2.84 -50.92 39.23
N GLY A 37 3.48 -52.08 39.03
CA GLY A 37 3.72 -53.09 40.08
C GLY A 37 2.48 -53.86 40.56
N ASP A 38 1.27 -53.33 40.32
CA ASP A 38 -0.02 -53.96 40.61
C ASP A 38 -0.74 -54.32 39.29
N PRO A 39 -1.06 -55.60 39.02
CA PRO A 39 -1.75 -56.02 37.81
C PRO A 39 -3.20 -55.51 37.69
N ALA A 40 -3.79 -54.96 38.76
CA ALA A 40 -5.11 -54.33 38.73
C ALA A 40 -5.08 -52.86 38.24
N LEU A 41 -3.89 -52.22 38.22
CA LEU A 41 -3.72 -50.85 37.77
C LEU A 41 -3.17 -50.84 36.34
N VAL A 42 -3.93 -50.28 35.41
CA VAL A 42 -3.50 -50.08 34.02
C VAL A 42 -3.12 -48.61 33.86
N ALA A 43 -1.87 -48.33 33.51
CA ALA A 43 -1.47 -46.99 33.12
C ALA A 43 -2.26 -46.58 31.86
N GLY A 44 -2.81 -45.38 31.84
CA GLY A 44 -3.51 -44.80 30.67
C GLY A 44 -2.91 -43.45 30.28
N ASN A 45 -3.02 -43.08 29.01
CA ASN A 45 -2.63 -41.74 28.57
C ASN A 45 -3.68 -40.74 29.09
N ILE A 46 -3.24 -39.62 29.67
CA ILE A 46 -4.12 -38.53 30.12
C ILE A 46 -5.00 -37.98 29.00
N ALA A 47 -4.55 -38.10 27.75
CA ALA A 47 -5.27 -37.70 26.54
C ALA A 47 -6.40 -38.66 26.12
N GLU A 48 -6.42 -39.90 26.62
CA GLU A 48 -7.32 -40.96 26.13
C GLU A 48 -8.83 -40.60 26.23
N PRO A 49 -9.34 -39.97 27.31
CA PRO A 49 -10.75 -39.56 27.36
C PRO A 49 -11.13 -38.58 26.24
N VAL A 50 -10.23 -37.67 25.89
CA VAL A 50 -10.45 -36.68 24.81
C VAL A 50 -10.31 -37.35 23.45
N TRP A 51 -9.35 -38.26 23.28
CA TRP A 51 -9.23 -39.08 22.07
C TRP A 51 -10.47 -39.93 21.82
N LYS A 52 -11.02 -40.54 22.87
CA LYS A 52 -12.28 -41.27 22.78
C LYS A 52 -13.41 -40.35 22.32
N ARG A 53 -13.53 -39.16 22.91
CA ARG A 53 -14.51 -38.14 22.45
C ARG A 53 -14.35 -37.83 20.95
N TRP A 54 -13.12 -37.61 20.47
CA TRP A 54 -12.88 -37.36 19.04
C TRP A 54 -13.28 -38.54 18.17
N ARG A 55 -12.99 -39.79 18.58
CA ARG A 55 -13.43 -40.99 17.85
C ARG A 55 -14.95 -41.10 17.80
N ASP A 56 -15.63 -40.82 18.92
CA ASP A 56 -17.10 -40.82 19.00
C ASP A 56 -17.71 -39.74 18.10
N GLU A 57 -17.11 -38.54 18.05
CA GLU A 57 -17.51 -37.46 17.14
C GLU A 57 -17.30 -37.84 15.68
N ILE A 58 -16.15 -38.43 15.32
CA ILE A 58 -15.85 -38.91 13.97
C ILE A 58 -16.85 -39.98 13.54
N ALA A 59 -17.23 -40.89 14.43
CA ALA A 59 -18.20 -41.95 14.16
C ALA A 59 -19.61 -41.40 13.84
N ALA A 60 -19.93 -40.17 14.27
CA ALA A 60 -21.18 -39.49 13.99
C ALA A 60 -21.13 -38.55 12.76
N VAL A 61 -19.96 -38.36 12.14
CA VAL A 61 -19.80 -37.47 10.98
C VAL A 61 -20.58 -38.00 9.77
N GLY A 62 -21.38 -37.13 9.16
CA GLY A 62 -22.18 -37.49 7.98
C GLY A 62 -23.52 -38.15 8.31
N GLY A 63 -23.86 -38.29 9.59
CA GLY A 63 -25.15 -38.80 10.04
C GLY A 63 -25.33 -40.30 9.84
N VAL A 64 -26.58 -40.73 9.70
CA VAL A 64 -26.90 -42.13 9.44
C VAL A 64 -26.47 -42.52 8.03
N SER A 65 -25.66 -43.58 7.91
CA SER A 65 -25.09 -44.03 6.64
C SER A 65 -26.16 -44.44 5.62
N PRO A 66 -26.33 -43.72 4.49
CA PRO A 66 -27.23 -44.14 3.42
C PRO A 66 -26.72 -45.37 2.66
N LEU A 67 -25.50 -45.83 2.95
CA LEU A 67 -24.94 -47.06 2.42
C LEU A 67 -25.41 -48.31 3.17
N LEU A 68 -25.97 -48.16 4.37
CA LEU A 68 -26.52 -49.27 5.17
C LEU A 68 -27.99 -49.07 5.55
N HIS A 69 -28.42 -47.82 5.69
CA HIS A 69 -29.77 -47.43 6.08
C HIS A 69 -30.34 -46.40 5.09
N PHE A 70 -30.42 -46.79 3.82
CA PHE A 70 -31.06 -45.96 2.80
C PHE A 70 -32.53 -45.71 3.17
N GLU A 71 -33.01 -44.48 3.08
CA GLU A 71 -34.43 -44.15 3.27
C GLU A 71 -35.14 -44.24 1.92
N ASP A 72 -35.82 -45.37 1.63
CA ASP A 72 -36.48 -45.59 0.34
C ASP A 72 -37.86 -44.93 0.29
N SER A 73 -37.90 -43.61 0.06
CA SER A 73 -39.14 -42.85 -0.16
C SER A 73 -39.20 -42.15 -1.54
N PRO A 74 -40.38 -41.88 -2.15
CA PRO A 74 -40.46 -41.23 -3.46
C PRO A 74 -39.81 -39.84 -3.55
N ARG A 75 -39.56 -39.16 -2.43
CA ARG A 75 -38.87 -37.85 -2.40
C ARG A 75 -37.37 -37.94 -2.20
N THR A 76 -36.88 -39.04 -1.65
CA THR A 76 -35.45 -39.25 -1.38
C THR A 76 -34.74 -39.93 -2.56
N ARG A 77 -35.49 -40.32 -3.60
CA ARG A 77 -34.97 -41.15 -4.69
C ARG A 77 -35.52 -40.80 -6.08
N ILE A 78 -34.71 -40.99 -7.10
CA ILE A 78 -35.17 -41.09 -8.49
C ILE A 78 -35.26 -42.58 -8.84
N GLU A 79 -36.48 -43.05 -9.08
CA GLU A 79 -36.75 -44.44 -9.47
C GLU A 79 -36.49 -44.64 -10.97
N LEU A 80 -35.55 -45.53 -11.32
CA LEU A 80 -35.13 -45.82 -12.69
C LEU A 80 -35.31 -47.31 -13.05
N SER A 81 -36.03 -48.09 -12.24
CA SER A 81 -36.29 -49.51 -12.55
C SER A 81 -37.29 -49.70 -13.69
N THR A 82 -38.22 -48.76 -13.89
CA THR A 82 -39.27 -48.81 -14.93
C THR A 82 -39.12 -47.70 -15.96
N THR A 83 -37.92 -47.51 -16.51
CA THR A 83 -37.65 -46.47 -17.52
C THR A 83 -38.14 -46.83 -18.92
N HIS A 84 -38.43 -45.80 -19.73
CA HIS A 84 -38.83 -45.96 -21.11
C HIS A 84 -37.68 -46.52 -21.99
N PRO A 85 -37.94 -47.52 -22.86
CA PRO A 85 -36.90 -48.17 -23.69
C PRO A 85 -36.12 -47.22 -24.61
N GLY A 86 -36.70 -46.08 -24.96
CA GLY A 86 -36.06 -45.08 -25.83
C GLY A 86 -34.92 -44.28 -25.18
N GLY A 87 -34.95 -44.08 -23.84
CA GLY A 87 -33.94 -43.29 -23.13
C GLY A 87 -32.92 -44.13 -22.36
N LEU A 88 -33.30 -45.34 -21.93
CA LEU A 88 -32.45 -46.21 -21.11
C LEU A 88 -31.12 -46.61 -21.77
N PRO A 89 -31.06 -46.98 -23.07
CA PRO A 89 -29.79 -47.32 -23.73
C PRO A 89 -28.81 -46.13 -23.78
N GLN A 90 -29.32 -44.91 -23.99
CA GLN A 90 -28.50 -43.70 -24.00
C GLN A 90 -27.94 -43.41 -22.60
N PHE A 91 -28.78 -43.54 -21.57
CA PHE A 91 -28.36 -43.35 -20.18
C PHE A 91 -27.30 -44.36 -19.74
N ILE A 92 -27.52 -45.65 -20.01
CA ILE A 92 -26.60 -46.74 -19.63
C ILE A 92 -25.23 -46.58 -20.32
N THR A 93 -25.21 -46.12 -21.58
CA THR A 93 -23.99 -45.87 -22.34
C THR A 93 -23.26 -44.58 -21.90
N GLY A 94 -23.79 -43.85 -20.91
CA GLY A 94 -23.15 -42.66 -20.34
C GLY A 94 -23.42 -41.37 -21.11
N GLN A 95 -24.39 -41.37 -22.04
CA GLN A 95 -24.85 -40.16 -22.70
C GLN A 95 -25.71 -39.31 -21.78
N SER A 96 -25.64 -37.99 -21.95
CA SER A 96 -26.52 -37.04 -21.27
C SER A 96 -27.98 -37.32 -21.65
N THR A 97 -28.82 -37.67 -20.67
CA THR A 97 -30.21 -38.09 -20.92
C THR A 97 -31.18 -37.28 -20.06
N LEU A 98 -32.23 -36.73 -20.68
CA LEU A 98 -33.26 -35.99 -19.95
C LEU A 98 -34.14 -36.93 -19.12
N LEU A 99 -34.52 -36.49 -17.91
CA LEU A 99 -35.37 -37.23 -16.99
C LEU A 99 -36.75 -37.53 -17.62
N SER A 100 -37.31 -36.57 -18.36
CA SER A 100 -38.55 -36.78 -19.15
C SER A 100 -38.43 -37.81 -20.27
N SER A 101 -37.21 -38.11 -20.74
CA SER A 101 -36.97 -39.17 -21.73
C SER A 101 -36.90 -40.56 -21.09
N LEU A 102 -36.56 -40.61 -19.79
CA LEU A 102 -36.49 -41.83 -19.00
C LEU A 102 -37.85 -42.18 -18.38
N ILE A 103 -38.64 -41.19 -17.95
CA ILE A 103 -39.91 -41.37 -17.27
C ILE A 103 -41.01 -40.64 -18.06
N ARG A 104 -41.93 -41.41 -18.66
CA ARG A 104 -43.05 -40.87 -19.47
C ARG A 104 -44.34 -40.63 -18.69
N ASP A 105 -44.55 -41.33 -17.58
CA ASP A 105 -45.74 -41.13 -16.74
C ASP A 105 -45.68 -39.77 -16.04
N GLU A 106 -46.74 -38.97 -16.15
CA GLU A 106 -46.74 -37.57 -15.66
C GLU A 106 -46.69 -37.46 -14.14
N LEU A 107 -47.27 -38.41 -13.40
CA LEU A 107 -47.27 -38.41 -11.94
C LEU A 107 -45.89 -38.84 -11.41
N ALA A 108 -45.33 -39.90 -11.99
CA ALA A 108 -43.99 -40.38 -11.70
C ALA A 108 -42.93 -39.33 -12.07
N LEU A 109 -43.06 -38.65 -13.22
CA LEU A 109 -42.14 -37.60 -13.65
C LEU A 109 -42.18 -36.39 -12.71
N ARG A 110 -43.37 -35.98 -12.23
CA ARG A 110 -43.48 -34.92 -11.22
C ARG A 110 -42.75 -35.27 -9.93
N THR A 111 -42.95 -36.50 -9.44
CA THR A 111 -42.30 -37.00 -8.22
C THR A 111 -40.78 -37.09 -8.40
N ALA A 112 -40.32 -37.65 -9.54
CA ALA A 112 -38.91 -37.74 -9.88
C ALA A 112 -38.24 -36.37 -10.02
N ARG A 113 -38.93 -35.34 -10.53
CA ARG A 113 -38.42 -33.96 -10.58
C ARG A 113 -38.28 -33.34 -9.19
N ALA A 114 -39.19 -33.65 -8.27
CA ALA A 114 -39.07 -33.20 -6.88
C ALA A 114 -37.87 -33.85 -6.20
N ALA A 115 -37.71 -35.17 -6.32
CA ALA A 115 -36.55 -35.90 -5.81
C ALA A 115 -35.24 -35.44 -6.46
N ALA A 116 -35.22 -35.22 -7.77
CA ALA A 116 -34.06 -34.71 -8.49
C ALA A 116 -33.64 -33.32 -7.98
N ASN A 117 -34.60 -32.43 -7.66
CA ASN A 117 -34.28 -31.16 -7.00
C ASN A 117 -33.61 -31.39 -5.64
N ALA A 118 -34.19 -32.21 -4.77
CA ALA A 118 -33.66 -32.48 -3.43
C ALA A 118 -32.26 -33.11 -3.47
N ILE A 119 -32.08 -34.16 -4.28
CA ILE A 119 -30.79 -34.85 -4.46
C ILE A 119 -29.74 -33.91 -5.08
N THR A 120 -30.13 -33.07 -6.05
CA THR A 120 -29.21 -32.11 -6.66
C THR A 120 -28.79 -31.04 -5.66
N ALA A 121 -29.73 -30.50 -4.87
CA ALA A 121 -29.45 -29.53 -3.82
C ALA A 121 -28.47 -30.13 -2.79
N LYS A 122 -28.77 -31.34 -2.29
CA LYS A 122 -27.93 -32.05 -1.32
C LYS A 122 -26.54 -32.39 -1.88
N GLY A 123 -26.48 -32.84 -3.13
CA GLY A 123 -25.21 -33.12 -3.80
C GLY A 123 -24.37 -31.86 -4.03
N ILE A 124 -24.98 -30.71 -4.32
CA ILE A 124 -24.27 -29.43 -4.44
C ILE A 124 -23.76 -28.97 -3.08
N GLU A 125 -24.58 -29.06 -2.03
CA GLU A 125 -24.20 -28.75 -0.64
C GLU A 125 -22.98 -29.58 -0.21
N LEU A 126 -23.07 -30.90 -0.25
CA LEU A 126 -22.00 -31.82 0.17
C LEU A 126 -20.73 -31.63 -0.66
N ARG A 127 -20.85 -31.46 -1.98
CA ARG A 127 -19.68 -31.23 -2.83
C ARG A 127 -19.02 -29.88 -2.54
N SER A 128 -19.80 -28.82 -2.31
CA SER A 128 -19.27 -27.46 -2.18
C SER A 128 -18.71 -27.20 -0.78
N VAL A 129 -19.42 -27.66 0.25
CA VAL A 129 -19.12 -27.38 1.67
C VAL A 129 -18.27 -28.47 2.31
N ARG A 130 -18.39 -29.73 1.87
CA ARG A 130 -17.67 -30.89 2.44
C ARG A 130 -16.67 -31.52 1.48
N GLY A 131 -16.73 -31.19 0.19
CA GLY A 131 -15.94 -31.88 -0.83
C GLY A 131 -16.37 -33.32 -1.07
N ILE A 132 -17.54 -33.75 -0.57
CA ILE A 132 -18.03 -35.13 -0.70
C ILE A 132 -18.85 -35.27 -1.99
N GLU A 133 -18.52 -36.26 -2.81
CA GLU A 133 -19.35 -36.67 -3.96
C GLU A 133 -20.27 -37.81 -3.54
N SER A 134 -21.53 -37.49 -3.26
CA SER A 134 -22.49 -38.48 -2.77
C SER A 134 -23.47 -38.98 -3.83
N VAL A 135 -23.66 -38.29 -4.95
CA VAL A 135 -24.72 -38.64 -5.91
C VAL A 135 -24.31 -39.85 -6.75
N HIS A 136 -24.98 -40.97 -6.52
CA HIS A 136 -24.71 -42.24 -7.21
C HIS A 136 -26.01 -42.91 -7.70
N LEU A 137 -25.88 -43.72 -8.74
CA LEU A 137 -26.85 -44.72 -9.14
C LEU A 137 -26.56 -46.01 -8.35
N ALA A 138 -27.48 -46.39 -7.47
CA ALA A 138 -27.54 -47.70 -6.85
C ALA A 138 -28.07 -48.75 -7.84
N ILE A 139 -27.38 -49.88 -7.89
CA ILE A 139 -27.68 -51.02 -8.73
C ILE A 139 -27.93 -52.21 -7.81
N GLY A 140 -29.20 -52.54 -7.64
CA GLY A 140 -29.67 -53.52 -6.68
C GLY A 140 -29.72 -52.97 -5.25
N LEU A 141 -30.72 -53.40 -4.50
CA LEU A 141 -30.86 -53.11 -3.07
C LEU A 141 -30.91 -54.43 -2.29
N ALA A 142 -30.14 -54.51 -1.22
CA ALA A 142 -30.17 -55.58 -0.24
C ALA A 142 -30.86 -55.09 1.03
N GLN A 143 -31.85 -55.83 1.51
CA GLN A 143 -32.59 -55.51 2.73
C GLN A 143 -32.50 -56.69 3.70
N TRP A 144 -32.17 -56.42 4.96
CA TRP A 144 -32.08 -57.45 5.99
C TRP A 144 -32.28 -56.89 7.39
N ARG A 145 -32.31 -57.77 8.39
CA ARG A 145 -32.43 -57.40 9.80
C ARG A 145 -31.29 -58.01 10.60
N HIS A 146 -30.72 -57.22 11.51
CA HIS A 146 -29.72 -57.70 12.45
C HIS A 146 -30.03 -57.11 13.84
N GLY A 147 -30.31 -57.98 14.81
CA GLY A 147 -30.83 -57.55 16.11
C GLY A 147 -32.19 -56.82 15.98
N SER A 148 -32.28 -55.61 16.54
CA SER A 148 -33.45 -54.73 16.44
C SER A 148 -33.44 -53.79 15.24
N GLU A 149 -32.36 -53.75 14.47
CA GLU A 149 -32.18 -52.78 13.39
C GLU A 149 -32.54 -53.38 12.02
N GLU A 150 -33.11 -52.52 11.16
CA GLU A 150 -33.37 -52.82 9.77
C GLU A 150 -32.33 -52.14 8.87
N TYR A 151 -31.82 -52.90 7.91
CA TYR A 151 -30.78 -52.47 6.98
C TYR A 151 -31.34 -52.47 5.57
N MET A 152 -30.98 -51.46 4.80
CA MET A 152 -31.24 -51.37 3.37
C MET A 152 -30.06 -50.69 2.68
N ALA A 153 -29.32 -51.47 1.92
CA ALA A 153 -28.06 -51.07 1.34
C ALA A 153 -28.08 -51.22 -0.19
N PRO A 154 -27.51 -50.26 -0.95
CA PRO A 154 -27.18 -50.49 -2.35
C PRO A 154 -26.11 -51.58 -2.48
N ILE A 155 -26.19 -52.42 -3.51
CA ILE A 155 -25.20 -53.47 -3.75
C ILE A 155 -24.01 -52.88 -4.50
N LEU A 156 -24.25 -52.38 -5.72
CA LEU A 156 -23.25 -51.67 -6.50
C LEU A 156 -23.64 -50.20 -6.65
N LEU A 157 -22.63 -49.34 -6.74
CA LEU A 157 -22.79 -47.90 -6.91
C LEU A 157 -22.04 -47.45 -8.16
N ARG A 158 -22.64 -46.51 -8.89
CA ARG A 158 -22.00 -45.85 -10.02
C ARG A 158 -22.17 -44.34 -9.92
N PRO A 159 -21.10 -43.54 -9.97
CA PRO A 159 -21.21 -42.08 -9.86
C PRO A 159 -22.18 -41.49 -10.90
N LEU A 160 -23.03 -40.55 -10.48
CA LEU A 160 -24.07 -39.95 -11.30
C LEU A 160 -24.03 -38.43 -11.19
N ALA A 161 -23.93 -37.74 -12.34
CA ALA A 161 -24.13 -36.30 -12.40
C ALA A 161 -25.59 -36.00 -12.75
N ILE A 162 -26.23 -35.14 -11.95
CA ILE A 162 -27.56 -34.60 -12.21
C ILE A 162 -27.40 -33.09 -12.43
N ARG A 163 -27.95 -32.59 -13.53
CA ARG A 163 -27.92 -31.16 -13.90
C ARG A 163 -29.32 -30.70 -14.21
N ARG A 164 -29.65 -29.46 -13.85
CA ARG A 164 -30.94 -28.86 -14.21
C ARG A 164 -30.89 -28.38 -15.66
N TYR A 165 -31.93 -28.66 -16.44
CA TYR A 165 -32.10 -28.23 -17.82
C TYR A 165 -33.50 -27.65 -18.02
N GLY A 166 -33.63 -26.33 -17.90
CA GLY A 166 -34.93 -25.63 -17.91
C GLY A 166 -35.85 -26.12 -16.78
N ARG A 167 -36.97 -26.76 -17.16
CA ARG A 167 -37.95 -27.38 -16.23
C ARG A 167 -37.69 -28.87 -15.96
N ASP A 168 -36.63 -29.44 -16.54
CA ASP A 168 -36.29 -30.85 -16.45
C ASP A 168 -34.88 -31.06 -15.88
N PHE A 169 -34.43 -32.31 -15.80
CA PHE A 169 -33.09 -32.67 -15.34
C PHE A 169 -32.37 -33.53 -16.38
N GLU A 170 -31.10 -33.25 -16.59
CA GLU A 170 -30.18 -34.09 -17.35
C GLU A 170 -29.40 -34.99 -16.39
N LEU A 171 -29.42 -36.30 -16.66
CA LEU A 171 -28.70 -37.33 -15.92
C LEU A 171 -27.56 -37.88 -16.77
N LYS A 172 -26.38 -38.04 -16.18
CA LYS A 172 -25.19 -38.59 -16.85
C LYS A 172 -24.36 -39.46 -15.91
N LEU A 173 -24.18 -40.73 -16.26
CA LEU A 173 -23.30 -41.63 -15.54
C LEU A 173 -21.83 -41.22 -15.69
N LYS A 174 -21.07 -41.34 -14.60
CA LYS A 174 -19.66 -40.97 -14.47
C LYS A 174 -18.89 -42.15 -13.90
N GLY A 175 -17.57 -42.14 -14.11
CA GLY A 175 -16.66 -43.11 -13.51
C GLY A 175 -16.99 -44.59 -13.80
N GLN A 176 -16.44 -45.45 -12.95
CA GLN A 176 -16.67 -46.89 -12.96
C GLN A 176 -17.64 -47.28 -11.83
N THR A 177 -18.26 -48.45 -11.98
CA THR A 177 -19.10 -49.05 -10.92
C THR A 177 -18.19 -49.67 -9.85
N PHE A 178 -18.58 -49.55 -8.58
CA PHE A 178 -17.88 -50.17 -7.45
C PHE A 178 -18.87 -50.86 -6.49
N LEU A 179 -18.38 -51.86 -5.76
CA LEU A 179 -19.16 -52.54 -4.70
C LEU A 179 -19.31 -51.60 -3.50
N ASN A 180 -20.51 -51.56 -2.91
CA ASN A 180 -20.72 -50.83 -1.66
C ASN A 180 -19.82 -51.42 -0.54
N PRO A 181 -18.81 -50.68 -0.07
CA PRO A 181 -17.85 -51.18 0.90
C PRO A 181 -18.50 -51.42 2.27
N GLU A 182 -19.51 -50.62 2.63
CA GLU A 182 -20.23 -50.75 3.89
C GLU A 182 -21.05 -52.04 3.93
N LEU A 183 -21.74 -52.37 2.83
CA LEU A 183 -22.45 -53.65 2.70
C LEU A 183 -21.47 -54.83 2.82
N ALA A 184 -20.32 -54.77 2.15
CA ALA A 184 -19.33 -55.84 2.20
C ALA A 184 -18.81 -56.04 3.63
N ARG A 185 -18.54 -54.95 4.36
CA ARG A 185 -18.11 -55.00 5.76
C ARG A 185 -19.21 -55.57 6.66
N ALA A 186 -20.44 -55.06 6.55
CA ALA A 186 -21.57 -55.52 7.35
C ALA A 186 -21.84 -57.02 7.16
N LEU A 187 -21.81 -57.52 5.92
CA LEU A 187 -21.99 -58.95 5.64
C LEU A 187 -20.86 -59.81 6.21
N ASN A 188 -19.63 -59.32 6.18
CA ASN A 188 -18.49 -60.02 6.77
C ASN A 188 -18.57 -60.03 8.30
N GLU A 189 -18.87 -58.91 8.94
CA GLU A 189 -18.97 -58.81 10.39
C GLU A 189 -20.17 -59.56 10.96
N GLN A 190 -21.36 -59.37 10.36
CA GLN A 190 -22.62 -59.91 10.89
C GLN A 190 -22.83 -61.39 10.51
N PHE A 191 -22.35 -61.82 9.34
CA PHE A 191 -22.66 -63.15 8.77
C PHE A 191 -21.44 -63.93 8.29
N GLN A 192 -20.21 -63.39 8.42
CA GLN A 192 -18.97 -64.00 7.92
C GLN A 192 -19.00 -64.28 6.40
N ILE A 193 -19.76 -63.47 5.65
CA ILE A 193 -19.83 -63.54 4.18
C ILE A 193 -18.87 -62.50 3.60
N THR A 194 -17.79 -62.96 2.96
CA THR A 194 -16.85 -62.08 2.26
C THR A 194 -17.29 -61.88 0.80
N LEU A 195 -17.40 -60.61 0.39
CA LEU A 195 -17.68 -60.24 -0.99
C LEU A 195 -16.40 -59.81 -1.72
N ASP A 196 -16.10 -60.46 -2.84
CA ASP A 196 -15.04 -60.05 -3.75
C ASP A 196 -15.54 -58.88 -4.63
N ALA A 197 -15.02 -57.68 -4.38
CA ALA A 197 -15.42 -56.46 -5.06
C ALA A 197 -15.20 -56.52 -6.59
N ASP A 198 -14.03 -57.01 -7.02
CA ASP A 198 -13.67 -57.07 -8.44
C ASP A 198 -14.55 -58.08 -9.18
N ALA A 199 -14.82 -59.23 -8.57
CA ALA A 199 -15.73 -60.22 -9.13
C ALA A 199 -17.16 -59.68 -9.28
N PHE A 200 -17.68 -58.96 -8.27
CA PHE A 200 -19.02 -58.36 -8.31
C PHE A 200 -19.14 -57.26 -9.37
N VAL A 201 -18.13 -56.41 -9.52
CA VAL A 201 -18.11 -55.36 -10.56
C VAL A 201 -18.03 -55.98 -11.96
N ALA A 202 -17.23 -57.04 -12.14
CA ALA A 202 -17.12 -57.75 -13.41
C ALA A 202 -18.46 -58.38 -13.85
N LEU A 203 -19.26 -58.90 -12.91
CA LEU A 203 -20.60 -59.45 -13.20
C LEU A 203 -21.59 -58.41 -13.74
N ALA A 204 -21.40 -57.14 -13.42
CA ALA A 204 -22.28 -56.05 -13.86
C ALA A 204 -22.09 -55.66 -15.34
N VAL A 205 -21.01 -56.14 -15.98
CA VAL A 205 -20.61 -55.78 -17.35
C VAL A 205 -20.41 -57.04 -18.19
N SER A 206 -21.21 -57.24 -19.22
CA SER A 206 -21.10 -58.38 -20.14
C SER A 206 -21.06 -57.90 -21.59
N ASN A 207 -19.98 -58.20 -22.32
CA ASN A 207 -19.75 -57.74 -23.71
C ASN A 207 -19.88 -56.21 -23.90
N GLY A 208 -19.45 -55.43 -22.91
CA GLY A 208 -19.58 -53.97 -22.93
C GLY A 208 -20.98 -53.43 -22.66
N VAL A 209 -21.97 -54.31 -22.42
CA VAL A 209 -23.34 -53.95 -22.06
C VAL A 209 -23.54 -54.16 -20.56
N PHE A 210 -24.09 -53.15 -19.90
CA PHE A 210 -24.44 -53.21 -18.48
C PHE A 210 -25.62 -54.16 -18.24
N LYS A 211 -25.46 -55.13 -17.34
CA LYS A 211 -26.51 -56.09 -16.95
C LYS A 211 -26.55 -56.22 -15.42
N PRO A 212 -27.61 -55.75 -14.74
CA PRO A 212 -27.68 -55.81 -13.28
C PRO A 212 -27.98 -57.23 -12.75
N GLN A 213 -28.72 -58.06 -13.49
CA GLN A 213 -29.23 -59.35 -13.01
C GLN A 213 -28.17 -60.34 -12.47
N PRO A 214 -27.00 -60.56 -13.12
CA PRO A 214 -26.00 -61.51 -12.63
C PRO A 214 -25.45 -61.17 -11.24
N VAL A 215 -25.35 -59.88 -10.92
CA VAL A 215 -24.91 -59.39 -9.61
C VAL A 215 -25.94 -59.74 -8.53
N ILE A 216 -27.22 -59.54 -8.85
CA ILE A 216 -28.35 -59.84 -7.96
C ILE A 216 -28.42 -61.35 -7.67
N ASP A 217 -28.32 -62.17 -8.70
CA ASP A 217 -28.38 -63.62 -8.57
C ASP A 217 -27.20 -64.17 -7.75
N ARG A 218 -26.01 -63.59 -7.92
CA ARG A 218 -24.83 -63.96 -7.12
C ARG A 218 -25.05 -63.66 -5.63
N LEU A 219 -25.50 -62.45 -5.29
CA LEU A 219 -25.74 -62.10 -3.89
C LEU A 219 -26.85 -62.96 -3.26
N ARG A 220 -27.96 -63.16 -3.99
CA ARG A 220 -29.08 -64.01 -3.54
C ARG A 220 -28.64 -65.46 -3.31
N GLY A 221 -27.72 -65.97 -4.14
CA GLY A 221 -27.12 -67.29 -3.93
C GLY A 221 -26.32 -67.36 -2.63
N LEU A 222 -25.45 -66.37 -2.38
CA LEU A 222 -24.63 -66.28 -1.16
C LEU A 222 -25.48 -66.15 0.11
N THR A 223 -26.61 -65.43 0.04
CA THR A 223 -27.50 -65.18 1.19
C THR A 223 -28.71 -66.11 1.25
N SER A 224 -28.77 -67.15 0.40
CA SER A 224 -29.91 -68.07 0.31
C SER A 224 -30.26 -68.82 1.61
N HIS A 225 -29.30 -68.96 2.52
CA HIS A 225 -29.47 -69.55 3.85
C HIS A 225 -30.11 -68.57 4.86
N LEU A 226 -30.29 -67.30 4.50
CA LEU A 226 -30.88 -66.25 5.32
C LEU A 226 -32.27 -65.88 4.76
N PRO A 227 -33.37 -66.50 5.25
CA PRO A 227 -34.70 -66.34 4.65
C PRO A 227 -35.30 -64.93 4.77
N TRP A 228 -34.77 -64.11 5.69
CA TRP A 228 -35.14 -62.72 5.91
C TRP A 228 -34.23 -61.72 5.15
N PHE A 229 -33.27 -62.22 4.37
CA PHE A 229 -32.41 -61.41 3.51
C PHE A 229 -33.04 -61.29 2.12
N ASN A 230 -33.42 -60.08 1.73
CA ASN A 230 -34.08 -59.80 0.46
C ASN A 230 -33.16 -59.03 -0.48
N VAL A 231 -33.06 -59.47 -1.74
CA VAL A 231 -32.25 -58.82 -2.78
C VAL A 231 -33.14 -58.41 -3.96
N GLN A 232 -33.29 -57.10 -4.14
CA GLN A 232 -34.19 -56.49 -5.11
C GLN A 232 -33.42 -55.95 -6.33
N PRO A 233 -33.84 -56.26 -7.58
CA PRO A 233 -33.19 -55.77 -8.79
C PRO A 233 -33.65 -54.35 -9.17
N ARG A 234 -33.39 -53.36 -8.30
CA ARG A 234 -33.82 -51.96 -8.51
C ARG A 234 -32.67 -51.05 -8.96
N LEU A 235 -33.00 -50.04 -9.76
CA LEU A 235 -32.10 -48.96 -10.15
C LEU A 235 -32.58 -47.65 -9.54
N VAL A 236 -31.82 -47.12 -8.58
CA VAL A 236 -32.24 -45.97 -7.79
C VAL A 236 -31.12 -44.94 -7.74
N ALA A 237 -31.40 -43.68 -8.05
CA ALA A 237 -30.43 -42.60 -7.84
C ALA A 237 -30.76 -41.79 -6.59
N SER A 238 -29.76 -41.60 -5.74
CA SER A 238 -29.85 -40.80 -4.51
C SER A 238 -28.44 -40.38 -4.03
N SER A 239 -28.37 -39.83 -2.82
CA SER A 239 -27.13 -39.51 -2.11
C SER A 239 -26.64 -40.75 -1.35
N PHE A 240 -25.60 -41.38 -1.87
CA PHE A 240 -24.93 -42.56 -1.34
C PHE A 240 -23.44 -42.28 -1.14
N ALA A 241 -23.04 -42.03 0.09
CA ALA A 241 -21.64 -41.99 0.52
C ALA A 241 -21.59 -42.25 2.03
N ASP A 242 -20.41 -42.60 2.52
CA ASP A 242 -20.12 -42.69 3.95
C ASP A 242 -18.65 -42.33 4.17
N VAL A 243 -18.37 -41.66 5.28
CA VAL A 243 -17.05 -41.14 5.63
C VAL A 243 -16.63 -41.55 7.04
N ALA A 244 -17.58 -41.78 7.94
CA ALA A 244 -17.31 -42.05 9.36
C ALA A 244 -16.49 -43.33 9.58
N PRO A 245 -16.78 -44.48 8.94
CA PRO A 245 -16.02 -45.71 9.17
C PRO A 245 -14.56 -45.55 8.77
N ALA A 246 -14.29 -45.03 7.56
CA ALA A 246 -12.93 -44.87 7.06
C ALA A 246 -12.12 -43.84 7.87
N LEU A 247 -12.75 -42.76 8.36
CA LEU A 247 -12.10 -41.79 9.24
C LEU A 247 -11.85 -42.36 10.65
N SER A 248 -12.78 -43.15 11.17
CA SER A 248 -12.63 -43.81 12.47
C SER A 248 -11.43 -44.76 12.48
N GLU A 249 -11.20 -45.48 11.36
CA GLU A 249 -10.01 -46.29 11.17
C GLU A 249 -8.73 -45.44 11.24
N GLU A 250 -8.71 -44.27 10.59
CA GLU A 250 -7.59 -43.32 10.63
C GLU A 250 -7.32 -42.76 12.03
N ALA A 251 -8.36 -42.63 12.86
CA ALA A 251 -8.30 -42.11 14.22
C ALA A 251 -8.06 -43.18 15.31
N ARG A 252 -7.73 -44.43 14.94
CA ARG A 252 -7.41 -45.49 15.93
C ARG A 252 -6.20 -45.12 16.80
N ASP A 253 -5.09 -44.71 16.18
CA ASP A 253 -3.86 -44.33 16.90
C ASP A 253 -3.62 -42.82 16.78
N LEU A 254 -3.60 -42.12 17.91
CA LEU A 254 -3.51 -40.66 17.97
C LEU A 254 -2.29 -40.15 18.75
N ASP A 255 -1.32 -41.03 19.01
CA ASP A 255 -0.14 -40.78 19.82
C ASP A 255 0.88 -39.89 19.09
N THR A 256 0.63 -38.58 19.08
CA THR A 256 1.56 -37.53 18.62
C THR A 256 1.61 -36.40 19.63
N VAL A 257 2.75 -35.70 19.73
CA VAL A 257 2.94 -34.61 20.73
C VAL A 257 1.90 -33.51 20.56
N LEU A 258 1.57 -33.15 19.32
CA LEU A 258 0.58 -32.11 19.05
C LEU A 258 -0.84 -32.53 19.44
N LEU A 259 -1.24 -33.78 19.14
CA LEU A 259 -2.56 -34.29 19.50
C LEU A 259 -2.71 -34.51 21.01
N ASP A 260 -1.64 -34.93 21.68
CA ASP A 260 -1.56 -35.00 23.15
C ASP A 260 -1.72 -33.61 23.78
N ALA A 261 -1.03 -32.59 23.25
CA ALA A 261 -1.12 -31.22 23.73
C ALA A 261 -2.54 -30.66 23.56
N LEU A 262 -3.17 -30.91 22.40
CA LEU A 262 -4.57 -30.53 22.13
C LEU A 262 -5.58 -31.30 23.00
N ALA A 263 -5.23 -32.51 23.42
CA ALA A 263 -6.01 -33.31 24.36
C ALA A 263 -5.78 -32.90 25.84
N GLY A 264 -4.93 -31.91 26.10
CA GLY A 264 -4.70 -31.34 27.43
C GLY A 264 -3.53 -31.93 28.21
N ASN A 265 -2.63 -32.70 27.57
CA ASN A 265 -1.40 -33.17 28.21
C ASN A 265 -0.45 -31.97 28.48
N PRO A 266 -0.16 -31.63 29.75
CA PRO A 266 0.65 -30.46 30.10
C PRO A 266 2.08 -30.53 29.57
N THR A 267 2.71 -31.72 29.62
CA THR A 267 4.08 -31.92 29.15
C THR A 267 4.17 -31.71 27.65
N ALA A 268 3.25 -32.32 26.90
CA ALA A 268 3.19 -32.16 25.46
C ALA A 268 2.92 -30.71 25.06
N ARG A 269 2.04 -30.01 25.80
CA ARG A 269 1.77 -28.58 25.61
C ARG A 269 3.03 -27.73 25.78
N THR A 270 3.79 -27.94 26.86
CA THR A 270 5.07 -27.23 27.06
C THR A 270 6.07 -27.55 25.94
N THR A 271 6.15 -28.80 25.48
CA THR A 271 7.00 -29.16 24.33
C THR A 271 6.63 -28.38 23.09
N VAL A 272 5.34 -28.33 22.71
CA VAL A 272 4.86 -27.57 21.54
C VAL A 272 5.15 -26.07 21.69
N GLU A 273 4.85 -25.48 22.85
CA GLU A 273 5.09 -24.06 23.11
C GLU A 273 6.59 -23.71 23.05
N SER A 274 7.46 -24.59 23.56
CA SER A 274 8.93 -24.41 23.54
C SER A 274 9.58 -24.65 22.18
N ALA A 275 8.91 -25.37 21.28
CA ALA A 275 9.40 -25.66 19.93
C ALA A 275 9.26 -24.46 18.98
N PHE A 276 8.50 -23.43 19.35
CA PHE A 276 8.35 -22.23 18.53
C PHE A 276 9.63 -21.38 18.52
N ASN A 277 10.21 -21.19 17.32
CA ASN A 277 11.40 -20.36 17.14
C ASN A 277 11.11 -19.22 16.14
N PRO A 278 10.70 -18.02 16.62
CA PRO A 278 10.29 -16.94 15.74
C PRO A 278 11.46 -16.44 14.87
N VAL A 279 11.19 -16.26 13.58
CA VAL A 279 12.15 -15.68 12.63
C VAL A 279 11.76 -14.26 12.23
N GLU A 280 12.73 -13.38 11.98
CA GLU A 280 12.46 -12.06 11.40
C GLU A 280 12.80 -12.09 9.90
N PRO A 281 11.82 -11.87 8.99
CA PRO A 281 12.10 -11.90 7.56
C PRO A 281 12.95 -10.69 7.14
N ILE A 282 13.90 -10.92 6.22
CA ILE A 282 14.63 -9.82 5.57
C ILE A 282 13.64 -8.98 4.76
N ARG A 283 13.68 -7.66 4.92
CA ARG A 283 12.81 -6.71 4.19
C ARG A 283 12.95 -6.87 2.67
N GLN A 284 11.85 -6.71 1.94
CA GLN A 284 11.81 -6.88 0.47
C GLN A 284 12.90 -6.10 -0.27
N ASP A 285 13.15 -4.85 0.13
CA ASP A 285 14.12 -3.98 -0.55
C ASP A 285 15.58 -4.36 -0.28
N GLU A 286 15.83 -5.07 0.82
CA GLU A 286 17.15 -5.56 1.25
C GLU A 286 17.40 -7.02 0.83
N ARG A 287 16.34 -7.74 0.41
CA ARG A 287 16.39 -9.16 0.07
C ARG A 287 17.15 -9.40 -1.25
N PRO A 288 18.15 -10.30 -1.26
CA PRO A 288 18.79 -10.73 -2.51
C PRO A 288 17.78 -11.39 -3.45
N PRO A 289 17.84 -11.13 -4.79
CA PRO A 289 16.92 -11.73 -5.76
C PRO A 289 16.87 -13.27 -5.69
N ALA A 290 18.00 -13.92 -5.41
CA ALA A 290 18.09 -15.38 -5.28
C ALA A 290 17.23 -15.97 -4.14
N THR A 291 16.84 -15.15 -3.16
CA THR A 291 16.01 -15.55 -2.00
C THR A 291 14.59 -14.96 -2.07
N ASP A 292 14.30 -14.11 -3.05
CA ASP A 292 12.98 -13.51 -3.29
C ASP A 292 12.10 -14.47 -4.11
N THR A 293 11.80 -15.65 -3.53
CA THR A 293 11.21 -16.80 -4.24
C THR A 293 9.70 -16.95 -4.03
N LEU A 294 8.98 -15.86 -3.78
CA LEU A 294 7.52 -15.89 -3.65
C LEU A 294 6.86 -16.13 -5.01
N LEU A 295 5.84 -17.00 -5.04
CA LEU A 295 5.17 -17.40 -6.28
C LEU A 295 4.19 -16.36 -6.78
N LEU A 296 3.55 -15.62 -5.86
CA LEU A 296 2.76 -14.46 -6.21
C LEU A 296 2.96 -13.35 -5.16
N ASP A 297 2.53 -12.15 -5.51
CA ASP A 297 2.77 -10.96 -4.69
C ASP A 297 2.22 -11.08 -3.27
N ALA A 298 2.97 -10.52 -2.32
CA ALA A 298 2.62 -10.53 -0.91
C ALA A 298 2.99 -9.21 -0.23
N ASP A 299 2.18 -8.81 0.75
CA ASP A 299 2.55 -7.75 1.70
C ASP A 299 3.45 -8.28 2.81
N GLU A 300 3.96 -7.36 3.63
CA GLU A 300 4.86 -7.65 4.75
C GLU A 300 4.27 -8.64 5.77
N ALA A 301 2.96 -8.58 6.04
CA ALA A 301 2.31 -9.48 6.99
C ALA A 301 2.23 -10.91 6.43
N GLN A 302 1.87 -11.04 5.15
CA GLN A 302 1.87 -12.32 4.43
C GLN A 302 3.29 -12.89 4.32
N GLU A 303 4.29 -12.07 4.03
CA GLU A 303 5.70 -12.51 3.99
C GLU A 303 6.20 -13.01 5.33
N ASN A 304 5.86 -12.32 6.43
CA ASN A 304 6.20 -12.78 7.77
C ASN A 304 5.60 -14.17 8.05
N VAL A 305 4.32 -14.37 7.72
CA VAL A 305 3.67 -15.69 7.84
C VAL A 305 4.40 -16.74 7.01
N VAL A 306 4.73 -16.47 5.75
CA VAL A 306 5.46 -17.40 4.88
C VAL A 306 6.85 -17.72 5.45
N ALA A 307 7.55 -16.74 6.03
CA ALA A 307 8.85 -16.94 6.65
C ALA A 307 8.77 -17.84 7.89
N GLN A 308 7.77 -17.65 8.77
CA GLN A 308 7.54 -18.55 9.90
C GLN A 308 7.26 -19.98 9.44
N ILE A 309 6.42 -20.15 8.41
CA ILE A 309 6.10 -21.48 7.86
C ILE A 309 7.35 -22.13 7.27
N ALA A 310 8.14 -21.37 6.49
CA ALA A 310 9.37 -21.85 5.88
C ALA A 310 10.44 -22.26 6.92
N ALA A 311 10.43 -21.62 8.10
CA ALA A 311 11.29 -21.96 9.24
C ALA A 311 10.85 -23.24 9.99
N GLY A 312 9.67 -23.80 9.70
CA GLY A 312 9.15 -25.01 10.32
C GLY A 312 8.22 -24.78 11.52
N ASN A 313 7.85 -23.53 11.83
CA ASN A 313 6.95 -23.22 12.94
C ASN A 313 5.50 -23.64 12.65
N SER A 314 4.87 -24.36 13.57
CA SER A 314 3.42 -24.59 13.56
C SER A 314 2.70 -23.34 14.08
N LEU A 315 1.67 -22.86 13.37
CA LEU A 315 1.02 -21.58 13.68
C LEU A 315 -0.42 -21.51 13.18
N VAL A 316 -1.17 -20.53 13.67
CA VAL A 316 -2.51 -20.17 13.18
C VAL A 316 -2.47 -18.83 12.46
N VAL A 317 -3.11 -18.77 11.29
CA VAL A 317 -3.28 -17.56 10.49
C VAL A 317 -4.76 -17.22 10.41
N LYS A 318 -5.15 -16.14 11.09
CA LYS A 318 -6.46 -15.52 10.94
C LYS A 318 -6.51 -14.77 9.61
N THR A 319 -7.26 -15.30 8.66
CA THR A 319 -7.43 -14.74 7.32
C THR A 319 -8.73 -13.94 7.27
N LEU A 320 -8.66 -12.64 7.56
CA LEU A 320 -9.82 -11.77 7.47
C LEU A 320 -10.30 -11.65 6.01
N PRO A 321 -11.58 -11.30 5.75
CA PRO A 321 -12.11 -11.24 4.39
C PRO A 321 -11.29 -10.35 3.44
N GLY A 322 -10.87 -10.94 2.31
CA GLY A 322 -10.14 -10.23 1.25
C GLY A 322 -8.65 -10.04 1.50
N THR A 323 -8.09 -10.58 2.59
CA THR A 323 -6.67 -10.38 2.97
C THR A 323 -5.66 -11.29 2.27
N GLY A 324 -6.09 -12.03 1.23
CA GLY A 324 -5.20 -12.90 0.48
C GLY A 324 -4.79 -14.18 1.21
N GLY A 325 -5.69 -14.82 1.96
CA GLY A 325 -5.41 -16.12 2.59
C GLY A 325 -4.89 -17.17 1.60
N THR A 326 -5.60 -17.40 0.49
CA THR A 326 -5.16 -18.33 -0.57
C THR A 326 -3.82 -17.93 -1.19
N GLN A 327 -3.60 -16.62 -1.35
CA GLN A 327 -2.34 -16.06 -1.87
C GLN A 327 -1.16 -16.45 -0.97
N THR A 328 -1.33 -16.28 0.34
CA THR A 328 -0.34 -16.65 1.37
C THR A 328 -0.08 -18.16 1.38
N ILE A 329 -1.14 -18.98 1.26
CA ILE A 329 -1.02 -20.45 1.20
C ILE A 329 -0.19 -20.88 -0.02
N VAL A 330 -0.43 -20.30 -1.20
CA VAL A 330 0.33 -20.63 -2.42
C VAL A 330 1.81 -20.26 -2.26
N ASN A 331 2.11 -19.11 -1.66
CA ASN A 331 3.48 -18.72 -1.37
C ASN A 331 4.16 -19.65 -0.35
N ALA A 332 3.44 -20.07 0.69
CA ALA A 332 3.93 -21.05 1.67
C ALA A 332 4.22 -22.41 1.01
N ILE A 333 3.32 -22.89 0.14
CA ILE A 333 3.54 -24.11 -0.67
C ILE A 333 4.81 -23.96 -1.50
N GLY A 334 4.99 -22.84 -2.21
CA GLY A 334 6.19 -22.57 -3.00
C GLY A 334 7.48 -22.65 -2.18
N ALA A 335 7.49 -22.00 -1.01
CA ALA A 335 8.64 -22.00 -0.10
C ALA A 335 8.96 -23.40 0.44
N LEU A 336 7.95 -24.16 0.86
CA LEU A 336 8.13 -25.53 1.38
C LEU A 336 8.60 -26.50 0.29
N VAL A 337 8.01 -26.43 -0.91
CA VAL A 337 8.42 -27.28 -2.04
C VAL A 337 9.84 -26.97 -2.50
N ALA A 338 10.25 -25.69 -2.47
CA ALA A 338 11.64 -25.29 -2.76
C ALA A 338 12.65 -25.88 -1.74
N GLN A 339 12.19 -26.21 -0.53
CA GLN A 339 12.97 -26.94 0.48
C GLN A 339 12.81 -28.47 0.37
N HIS A 340 12.26 -28.98 -0.73
CA HIS A 340 11.96 -30.40 -0.97
C HIS A 340 10.98 -31.03 0.03
N LYS A 341 10.16 -30.21 0.72
CA LYS A 341 9.14 -30.69 1.66
C LYS A 341 7.87 -31.15 0.94
N ARG A 342 7.24 -32.19 1.46
CA ARG A 342 5.94 -32.70 1.02
C ARG A 342 4.82 -32.04 1.82
N VAL A 343 3.85 -31.45 1.12
CA VAL A 343 2.79 -30.64 1.71
C VAL A 343 1.41 -31.28 1.47
N LEU A 344 0.60 -31.34 2.52
CA LEU A 344 -0.81 -31.71 2.43
C LEU A 344 -1.67 -30.48 2.72
N VAL A 345 -2.50 -30.09 1.75
CA VAL A 345 -3.45 -29.00 1.90
C VAL A 345 -4.83 -29.61 2.07
N VAL A 346 -5.48 -29.27 3.17
CA VAL A 346 -6.78 -29.82 3.53
C VAL A 346 -7.80 -28.71 3.68
N SER A 347 -8.94 -28.83 3.01
CA SER A 347 -10.08 -27.94 3.23
C SER A 347 -11.38 -28.72 3.09
N PRO A 348 -12.38 -28.53 3.99
CA PRO A 348 -13.72 -29.04 3.76
C PRO A 348 -14.34 -28.44 2.48
N ARG A 349 -13.92 -27.25 2.05
CA ARG A 349 -14.48 -26.55 0.89
C ARG A 349 -13.72 -26.85 -0.39
N ARG A 350 -14.45 -27.35 -1.38
CA ARG A 350 -13.87 -27.66 -2.69
C ARG A 350 -13.40 -26.41 -3.44
N SER A 351 -14.15 -25.31 -3.33
CA SER A 351 -13.80 -24.03 -3.96
C SER A 351 -12.44 -23.50 -3.51
N SER A 352 -12.07 -23.67 -2.24
CA SER A 352 -10.77 -23.26 -1.70
C SER A 352 -9.63 -24.09 -2.33
N LEU A 353 -9.80 -25.41 -2.43
CA LEU A 353 -8.80 -26.29 -3.06
C LEU A 353 -8.65 -25.99 -4.55
N ASP A 354 -9.75 -25.78 -5.26
CA ASP A 354 -9.74 -25.45 -6.67
C ASP A 354 -9.11 -24.05 -6.93
N ASP A 355 -9.33 -23.05 -6.06
CA ASP A 355 -8.66 -21.73 -6.13
C ASP A 355 -7.14 -21.86 -5.93
N ILE A 356 -6.69 -22.69 -4.96
CA ILE A 356 -5.25 -22.97 -4.75
C ILE A 356 -4.65 -23.63 -6.00
N ALA A 357 -5.28 -24.67 -6.54
CA ALA A 357 -4.83 -25.36 -7.75
C ALA A 357 -4.73 -24.40 -8.95
N GLN A 358 -5.74 -23.54 -9.12
CA GLN A 358 -5.78 -22.56 -10.21
C GLN A 358 -4.69 -21.49 -10.06
N ARG A 359 -4.42 -21.02 -8.84
CA ARG A 359 -3.34 -20.06 -8.57
C ARG A 359 -1.97 -20.66 -8.82
N LEU A 360 -1.73 -21.91 -8.41
CA LEU A 360 -0.50 -22.63 -8.73
C LEU A 360 -0.29 -22.76 -10.25
N SER A 361 -1.35 -23.11 -10.98
CA SER A 361 -1.33 -23.16 -12.45
C SER A 361 -1.01 -21.79 -13.06
N THR A 362 -1.64 -20.72 -12.56
CA THR A 362 -1.41 -19.33 -13.00
C THR A 362 0.02 -18.85 -12.69
N ALA A 363 0.61 -19.30 -11.59
CA ALA A 363 2.03 -19.08 -11.26
C ALA A 363 3.00 -19.90 -12.14
N GLY A 364 2.51 -20.64 -13.14
CA GLY A 364 3.35 -21.44 -14.04
C GLY A 364 3.72 -22.82 -13.48
N LEU A 365 2.99 -23.33 -12.48
CA LEU A 365 3.22 -24.62 -11.84
C LEU A 365 2.04 -25.60 -12.04
N PRO A 366 1.58 -25.85 -13.29
CA PRO A 366 0.52 -26.82 -13.54
C PRO A 366 0.93 -28.23 -13.09
N GLY A 367 0.02 -28.94 -12.42
CA GLY A 367 0.31 -30.28 -11.90
C GLY A 367 1.35 -30.30 -10.77
N LEU A 368 1.62 -29.18 -10.07
CA LEU A 368 2.38 -29.23 -8.82
C LEU A 368 1.59 -29.94 -7.71
N ALA A 369 0.28 -29.69 -7.69
CA ALA A 369 -0.65 -30.25 -6.74
C ALA A 369 -1.46 -31.38 -7.39
N VAL A 370 -1.62 -32.48 -6.67
CA VAL A 370 -2.40 -33.65 -7.10
C VAL A 370 -3.59 -33.88 -6.18
N THR A 371 -4.64 -34.52 -6.70
CA THR A 371 -5.76 -35.02 -5.88
C THR A 371 -5.94 -36.52 -6.06
N PRO A 372 -6.40 -37.28 -5.05
CA PRO A 372 -6.66 -38.71 -5.19
C PRO A 372 -7.59 -39.05 -6.36
N ARG A 373 -8.61 -38.22 -6.61
CA ARG A 373 -9.61 -38.43 -7.67
C ARG A 373 -9.04 -38.25 -9.09
N THR A 374 -8.16 -37.26 -9.27
CA THR A 374 -7.58 -36.94 -10.59
C THR A 374 -6.12 -37.32 -10.71
N LEU A 375 -5.62 -38.17 -9.81
CA LEU A 375 -4.20 -38.49 -9.63
C LEU A 375 -3.50 -38.83 -10.95
N ARG A 376 -4.09 -39.70 -11.79
CA ARG A 376 -3.49 -40.05 -13.09
C ARG A 376 -3.27 -38.83 -13.99
N ARG A 377 -4.30 -37.98 -14.12
CA ARG A 377 -4.25 -36.78 -14.95
C ARG A 377 -3.23 -35.80 -14.40
N ASP A 378 -3.25 -35.60 -13.09
CA ASP A 378 -2.39 -34.65 -12.40
C ASP A 378 -0.92 -35.09 -12.51
N LEU A 379 -0.60 -36.38 -12.30
CA LEU A 379 0.73 -36.95 -12.50
C LEU A 379 1.24 -36.79 -13.94
N ILE A 380 0.38 -37.01 -14.95
CA ILE A 380 0.75 -36.79 -16.35
C ILE A 380 1.09 -35.31 -16.58
N GLN A 381 0.35 -34.40 -15.96
CA GLN A 381 0.62 -32.96 -16.03
C GLN A 381 1.92 -32.60 -15.30
N SER A 382 2.22 -33.22 -14.15
CA SER A 382 3.49 -33.07 -13.42
C SER A 382 4.70 -33.52 -14.25
N ILE A 383 4.61 -34.70 -14.88
CA ILE A 383 5.64 -35.21 -15.79
C ILE A 383 5.80 -34.26 -16.97
N ALA A 384 4.71 -33.86 -17.62
CA ALA A 384 4.77 -32.93 -18.75
C ALA A 384 5.37 -31.57 -18.38
N ARG A 385 5.13 -31.07 -17.16
CA ARG A 385 5.77 -29.86 -16.62
C ARG A 385 7.28 -30.07 -16.45
N ASN A 386 7.69 -31.17 -15.81
CA ASN A 386 9.10 -31.48 -15.56
C ASN A 386 9.89 -31.67 -16.88
N GLU A 387 9.31 -32.36 -17.87
CA GLU A 387 9.97 -32.58 -19.18
C GLU A 387 10.12 -31.29 -20.00
N LYS A 388 9.18 -30.34 -19.87
CA LYS A 388 9.18 -29.08 -20.63
C LYS A 388 9.93 -27.94 -19.95
N ALA A 389 10.18 -28.03 -18.65
CA ALA A 389 10.77 -26.92 -17.89
C ALA A 389 12.23 -26.67 -18.32
N THR A 390 12.55 -25.40 -18.51
CA THR A 390 13.89 -24.91 -18.85
C THR A 390 14.35 -23.90 -17.82
N GLN A 391 15.66 -23.78 -17.63
CA GLN A 391 16.23 -22.80 -16.72
C GLN A 391 15.91 -21.38 -17.22
N PRO A 392 15.20 -20.55 -16.44
CA PRO A 392 14.96 -19.17 -16.83
C PRO A 392 16.25 -18.36 -16.73
N LYS A 393 16.52 -17.53 -17.74
CA LYS A 393 17.66 -16.60 -17.75
C LYS A 393 17.23 -15.30 -17.09
N VAL A 394 17.52 -15.14 -15.80
CA VAL A 394 17.12 -13.97 -15.00
C VAL A 394 18.27 -13.08 -14.57
N THR A 395 19.53 -13.44 -14.86
CA THR A 395 20.71 -12.71 -14.35
C THR A 395 20.67 -11.21 -14.66
N ASP A 396 20.40 -10.83 -15.91
CA ASP A 396 20.33 -9.41 -16.31
C ASP A 396 19.18 -8.67 -15.62
N VAL A 397 18.07 -9.38 -15.37
CA VAL A 397 16.89 -8.85 -14.67
C VAL A 397 17.22 -8.63 -13.18
N ASP A 398 17.85 -9.61 -12.54
CA ASP A 398 18.24 -9.55 -11.13
C ASP A 398 19.29 -8.48 -10.88
N GLU A 399 20.29 -8.33 -11.75
CA GLU A 399 21.28 -7.26 -11.68
C GLU A 399 20.64 -5.88 -11.86
N ALA A 400 19.71 -5.75 -12.81
CA ALA A 400 18.95 -4.52 -13.00
C ALA A 400 18.08 -4.20 -11.77
N LEU A 401 17.45 -5.21 -11.17
CA LEU A 401 16.61 -5.07 -9.99
C LEU A 401 17.40 -4.53 -8.80
N VAL A 402 18.56 -5.12 -8.51
CA VAL A 402 19.43 -4.68 -7.40
C VAL A 402 19.89 -3.24 -7.62
N ARG A 403 20.30 -2.89 -8.85
CA ARG A 403 20.74 -1.53 -9.19
C ARG A 403 19.61 -0.51 -9.03
N LEU A 404 18.41 -0.81 -9.55
CA LEU A 404 17.25 0.09 -9.47
C LEU A 404 16.76 0.24 -8.03
N ARG A 405 16.68 -0.87 -7.27
CA ARG A 405 16.35 -0.85 -5.83
C ARG A 405 17.31 0.08 -5.08
N LYS A 406 18.62 -0.08 -5.29
CA LYS A 406 19.63 0.75 -4.64
C LYS A 406 19.43 2.24 -4.92
N VAL A 407 19.26 2.63 -6.19
CA VAL A 407 19.08 4.04 -6.56
C VAL A 407 17.82 4.64 -5.95
N LEU A 408 16.70 3.92 -6.00
CA LEU A 408 15.41 4.42 -5.49
C LEU A 408 15.38 4.47 -3.95
N VAL A 409 15.98 3.48 -3.27
CA VAL A 409 16.13 3.51 -1.79
C VAL A 409 17.06 4.64 -1.37
N ASP A 410 18.20 4.83 -2.04
CA ASP A 410 19.14 5.91 -1.74
C ASP A 410 18.46 7.29 -1.91
N TYR A 411 17.63 7.47 -2.95
CA TYR A 411 16.81 8.68 -3.16
C TYR A 411 15.79 8.91 -2.04
N ARG A 412 14.98 7.91 -1.69
CA ARG A 412 13.99 8.01 -0.59
C ARG A 412 14.63 8.33 0.75
N ALA A 413 15.77 7.69 1.03
CA ALA A 413 16.56 7.95 2.22
C ALA A 413 17.07 9.40 2.22
N ALA A 414 17.57 9.90 1.08
CA ALA A 414 18.08 11.28 0.99
C ALA A 414 16.99 12.34 1.19
N LEU A 415 15.76 12.12 0.74
CA LEU A 415 14.63 13.03 0.96
C LEU A 415 14.25 13.21 2.44
N THR A 416 14.33 12.13 3.21
CA THR A 416 13.83 12.05 4.59
C THR A 416 14.94 12.13 5.64
N ARG A 417 16.20 11.93 5.24
CA ARG A 417 17.36 12.03 6.13
C ARG A 417 17.50 13.46 6.66
N ARG A 418 17.48 13.58 7.98
CA ARG A 418 17.74 14.84 8.67
C ARG A 418 19.24 15.09 8.73
N ASP A 419 19.65 16.31 8.36
CA ASP A 419 21.03 16.74 8.53
C ASP A 419 21.40 16.71 10.03
N PRO A 420 22.59 16.19 10.41
CA PRO A 420 22.96 16.03 11.81
C PRO A 420 23.10 17.36 12.57
N VAL A 421 23.39 18.46 11.88
CA VAL A 421 23.54 19.80 12.47
C VAL A 421 22.22 20.57 12.41
N LEU A 422 21.61 20.66 11.24
CA LEU A 422 20.39 21.45 11.03
C LEU A 422 19.13 20.75 11.56
N ARG A 423 19.17 19.42 11.76
CA ARG A 423 18.06 18.57 12.25
C ARG A 423 16.80 18.58 11.37
N VAL A 424 16.91 19.06 10.14
CA VAL A 424 15.84 19.12 9.14
C VAL A 424 16.23 18.29 7.91
N SER A 425 15.23 17.75 7.23
CA SER A 425 15.37 17.06 5.94
C SER A 425 15.00 17.95 4.76
N VAL A 426 15.28 17.48 3.55
CA VAL A 426 14.84 18.16 2.32
C VAL A 426 13.31 18.23 2.24
N LEU A 427 12.62 17.15 2.62
CA LEU A 427 11.16 17.14 2.66
C LEU A 427 10.60 18.14 3.68
N ASP A 428 11.25 18.31 4.84
CA ASP A 428 10.87 19.33 5.82
C ASP A 428 11.02 20.75 5.23
N ALA A 429 12.10 21.00 4.48
CA ALA A 429 12.33 22.29 3.83
C ALA A 429 11.27 22.60 2.75
N LEU A 430 10.92 21.63 1.90
CA LEU A 430 9.88 21.81 0.88
C LEU A 430 8.51 22.12 1.54
N ARG A 431 8.15 21.39 2.60
CA ARG A 431 6.91 21.61 3.35
C ARG A 431 6.81 23.01 3.92
N GLU A 432 7.86 23.47 4.59
CA GLU A 432 7.87 24.79 5.21
C GLU A 432 7.88 25.92 4.18
N LEU A 433 8.61 25.76 3.07
CA LEU A 433 8.56 26.72 1.97
C LEU A 433 7.17 26.82 1.35
N SER A 434 6.47 25.70 1.15
CA SER A 434 5.08 25.70 0.69
C SER A 434 4.10 26.27 1.73
N ARG A 435 4.33 26.06 3.02
CA ARG A 435 3.54 26.72 4.08
C ARG A 435 3.70 28.23 4.02
N LEU A 436 4.93 28.73 3.83
CA LEU A 436 5.22 30.16 3.71
C LEU A 436 4.54 30.77 2.46
N SER A 437 4.51 30.06 1.33
CA SER A 437 3.81 30.54 0.13
C SER A 437 2.28 30.61 0.27
N LEU A 438 1.72 29.87 1.22
CA LEU A 438 0.28 29.85 1.51
C LEU A 438 -0.17 30.93 2.52
N LEU A 439 0.75 31.74 3.06
CA LEU A 439 0.41 32.86 3.94
C LEU A 439 -0.42 33.93 3.19
N PRO A 440 -1.27 34.70 3.90
CA PRO A 440 -2.03 35.79 3.27
C PRO A 440 -1.16 36.84 2.57
N ALA A 441 0.05 37.06 3.11
CA ALA A 441 1.10 37.87 2.50
C ALA A 441 2.39 37.02 2.45
N PRO A 442 2.63 36.29 1.35
CA PRO A 442 3.81 35.45 1.21
C PRO A 442 5.11 36.26 1.27
N PRO A 443 6.15 35.79 1.97
CA PRO A 443 7.47 36.40 1.91
C PRO A 443 8.04 36.29 0.49
N SER A 444 8.88 37.24 0.10
CA SER A 444 9.43 37.34 -1.26
C SER A 444 10.92 37.67 -1.31
N THR A 445 11.64 37.46 -0.21
CA THR A 445 13.09 37.66 -0.16
C THR A 445 13.83 36.78 -1.16
N THR A 446 14.86 37.35 -1.76
CA THR A 446 15.81 36.65 -2.63
C THR A 446 17.15 36.41 -1.93
N ALA A 447 17.26 36.77 -0.65
CA ALA A 447 18.50 36.63 0.11
C ALA A 447 18.91 35.15 0.25
N ARG A 448 20.20 34.89 0.12
CA ARG A 448 20.82 33.59 0.35
C ARG A 448 21.86 33.69 1.45
N LEU A 449 21.74 32.80 2.43
CA LEU A 449 22.58 32.75 3.61
C LEU A 449 23.66 31.67 3.43
N GLY A 450 24.88 31.98 3.86
CA GLY A 450 25.99 31.02 3.83
C GLY A 450 25.78 29.85 4.81
N ARG A 451 26.57 28.78 4.67
CA ARG A 451 26.43 27.58 5.51
C ARG A 451 26.60 27.87 7.01
N ARG A 452 27.52 28.78 7.38
CA ARG A 452 27.72 29.19 8.78
C ARG A 452 26.50 29.90 9.35
N ALA A 453 25.89 30.81 8.58
CA ALA A 453 24.69 31.53 8.96
C ALA A 453 23.51 30.57 9.24
N ILE A 454 23.23 29.63 8.33
CA ILE A 454 22.12 28.68 8.51
C ILE A 454 22.34 27.74 9.70
N GLU A 455 23.59 27.30 9.95
CA GLU A 455 23.95 26.47 11.10
C GLU A 455 23.85 27.22 12.43
N GLY A 456 24.23 28.50 12.46
CA GLY A 456 24.05 29.39 13.62
C GLY A 456 22.57 29.62 13.93
N LEU A 457 21.77 29.90 12.91
CA LEU A 457 20.32 30.09 13.04
C LEU A 457 19.57 28.82 13.43
N ALA A 458 20.08 27.63 13.10
CA ALA A 458 19.41 26.37 13.44
C ALA A 458 19.20 26.18 14.95
N ARG A 459 20.00 26.85 15.79
CA ARG A 459 19.90 26.77 17.26
C ARG A 459 19.00 27.83 17.88
N ASP A 460 18.96 29.04 17.32
CA ASP A 460 18.29 30.19 17.95
C ASP A 460 17.67 31.17 16.93
N ARG A 461 16.87 30.62 16.01
CA ARG A 461 16.18 31.41 14.96
C ARG A 461 15.19 32.41 15.53
N ALA A 462 14.56 32.09 16.66
CA ALA A 462 13.59 32.96 17.34
C ALA A 462 14.25 34.25 17.84
N ALA A 463 15.43 34.18 18.47
CA ALA A 463 16.13 35.39 18.91
C ALA A 463 16.56 36.27 17.74
N SER A 464 16.99 35.67 16.62
CA SER A 464 17.32 36.41 15.40
C SER A 464 16.09 37.08 14.75
N ALA A 465 14.93 36.40 14.75
CA ALA A 465 13.66 36.98 14.32
C ALA A 465 13.27 38.19 15.20
N ASP A 466 13.38 38.06 16.54
CA ASP A 466 13.11 39.15 17.48
C ASP A 466 14.07 40.33 17.33
N ALA A 467 15.34 40.07 17.04
CA ALA A 467 16.31 41.11 16.74
C ALA A 467 15.96 41.86 15.44
N LEU A 468 15.54 41.15 14.39
CA LEU A 468 15.08 41.76 13.13
C LEU A 468 13.76 42.53 13.28
N ILE A 469 12.80 42.03 14.05
CA ILE A 469 11.54 42.72 14.36
C ILE A 469 11.83 44.02 15.13
N ARG A 470 12.72 43.98 16.13
CA ARG A 470 13.15 45.19 16.85
C ARG A 470 13.83 46.19 15.91
N ALA A 471 14.71 45.74 15.01
CA ALA A 471 15.32 46.60 14.00
C ALA A 471 14.27 47.25 13.08
N ALA A 472 13.27 46.49 12.64
CA ALA A 472 12.15 46.99 11.82
C ALA A 472 11.32 48.06 12.55
N ARG A 473 11.01 47.83 13.84
CA ARG A 473 10.27 48.77 14.69
C ARG A 473 11.02 50.10 14.86
N LEU A 474 12.34 50.04 14.95
CA LEU A 474 13.21 51.23 15.00
C LEU A 474 13.40 51.91 13.63
N GLY A 475 12.72 51.42 12.59
CA GLY A 475 12.70 52.04 11.26
C GLY A 475 13.86 51.64 10.34
N GLU A 476 14.56 50.54 10.63
CA GLU A 476 15.71 50.07 9.82
C GLU A 476 15.32 49.79 8.37
N PHE A 477 14.16 49.16 8.15
CA PHE A 477 13.70 48.79 6.81
C PHE A 477 12.78 49.84 6.18
N ARG A 478 12.61 51.03 6.76
CA ARG A 478 11.79 52.09 6.15
C ARG A 478 12.52 52.91 5.09
N TYR A 479 13.85 52.82 5.04
CA TYR A 479 14.69 53.62 4.15
C TYR A 479 15.78 52.74 3.53
N GLY A 480 15.88 52.78 2.20
CA GLY A 480 16.91 52.08 1.44
C GLY A 480 18.08 53.00 1.03
N PRO A 481 19.05 52.47 0.25
CA PRO A 481 20.24 53.20 -0.19
C PRO A 481 19.98 54.51 -0.93
N ASN A 482 18.81 54.63 -1.55
CA ASN A 482 18.43 55.79 -2.37
C ASN A 482 17.49 56.78 -1.64
N ASP A 483 16.99 56.42 -0.46
CA ASP A 483 15.94 57.21 0.23
C ASP A 483 16.50 58.19 1.27
N SER A 484 17.71 57.93 1.78
CA SER A 484 18.36 58.79 2.75
C SER A 484 19.87 58.88 2.51
N PRO A 485 20.46 60.09 2.45
CA PRO A 485 21.91 60.26 2.42
C PRO A 485 22.61 59.76 3.71
N TRP A 486 21.84 59.51 4.78
CA TRP A 486 22.31 58.89 6.01
C TRP A 486 22.34 57.36 5.94
N TYR A 487 21.87 56.74 4.86
CA TYR A 487 21.90 55.29 4.70
C TYR A 487 23.35 54.78 4.69
N GLY A 488 23.64 53.78 5.53
CA GLY A 488 24.98 53.23 5.70
C GLY A 488 25.94 54.09 6.54
N ALA A 489 25.48 55.23 7.08
CA ALA A 489 26.28 56.04 7.99
C ALA A 489 26.52 55.33 9.32
N SER A 490 27.72 55.50 9.89
CA SER A 490 28.18 54.81 11.09
C SER A 490 28.61 55.85 12.12
N PHE A 491 27.97 55.85 13.29
CA PHE A 491 28.33 56.72 14.41
C PHE A 491 28.57 55.88 15.65
N THR A 492 29.49 56.32 16.51
CA THR A 492 29.78 55.59 17.76
C THR A 492 28.87 56.03 18.90
N THR A 493 28.35 57.26 18.84
CA THR A 493 27.43 57.81 19.85
C THR A 493 26.29 58.62 19.22
N THR A 494 25.17 58.75 19.95
CA THR A 494 24.04 59.61 19.56
C THR A 494 24.44 61.08 19.49
N GLU A 495 25.40 61.52 20.30
CA GLU A 495 25.93 62.89 20.24
C GLU A 495 26.72 63.15 18.96
N GLU A 496 27.51 62.18 18.48
CA GLU A 496 28.20 62.28 17.19
C GLU A 496 27.21 62.39 16.02
N GLY A 497 26.13 61.61 16.03
CA GLY A 497 25.07 61.69 15.01
C GLY A 497 24.38 63.06 14.98
N LYS A 498 24.02 63.60 16.15
CA LYS A 498 23.46 64.96 16.28
C LYS A 498 24.46 66.03 15.84
N ALA A 499 25.72 65.91 16.23
CA ALA A 499 26.77 66.85 15.87
C ALA A 499 27.02 66.85 14.34
N ALA A 500 27.05 65.68 13.70
CA ALA A 500 27.17 65.56 12.25
C ALA A 500 25.96 66.16 11.52
N HIS A 501 24.75 65.96 12.03
CA HIS A 501 23.55 66.54 11.44
C HIS A 501 23.49 68.08 11.59
N GLU A 502 23.87 68.61 12.77
CA GLU A 502 24.02 70.06 12.97
C GLU A 502 25.13 70.66 12.09
N LEU A 503 26.22 69.90 11.88
CA LEU A 503 27.28 70.28 10.96
C LEU A 503 26.79 70.35 9.50
N ALA A 504 25.99 69.37 9.06
CA ALA A 504 25.35 69.39 7.75
C ALA A 504 24.37 70.56 7.62
N LYS A 505 23.56 70.86 8.65
CA LYS A 505 22.67 72.04 8.70
C LYS A 505 23.45 73.34 8.58
N LYS A 506 24.57 73.48 9.29
CA LYS A 506 25.46 74.64 9.26
C LYS A 506 26.11 74.84 7.88
N LEU A 507 26.62 73.76 7.28
CA LEU A 507 27.18 73.77 5.93
C LEU A 507 26.12 74.17 4.89
N ASN A 508 24.92 73.56 4.94
CA ASN A 508 23.84 73.81 4.00
C ASN A 508 23.32 75.26 4.07
N ARG A 509 23.07 75.78 5.28
CA ARG A 509 22.41 77.08 5.46
C ARG A 509 23.32 78.28 5.24
N ALA A 510 24.62 78.15 5.51
CA ALA A 510 25.49 79.31 5.61
C ALA A 510 26.87 79.12 4.97
N GLU A 511 27.63 78.11 5.37
CA GLU A 511 29.07 78.10 5.08
C GLU A 511 29.39 77.69 3.64
N LEU A 512 28.73 76.67 3.10
CA LEU A 512 28.95 76.21 1.73
C LEU A 512 28.44 77.23 0.68
N PRO A 513 27.20 77.77 0.78
CA PRO A 513 26.75 78.80 -0.15
C PRO A 513 27.62 80.06 -0.14
N ARG A 514 27.99 80.55 1.06
CA ARG A 514 28.89 81.72 1.19
C ARG A 514 30.26 81.48 0.59
N LEU A 515 30.81 80.27 0.73
CA LEU A 515 32.07 79.92 0.10
C LEU A 515 31.94 79.91 -1.43
N ILE A 516 30.90 79.27 -1.97
CA ILE A 516 30.69 79.17 -3.42
C ILE A 516 30.58 80.58 -4.03
N ASP A 517 29.76 81.46 -3.46
CA ASP A 517 29.59 82.84 -3.95
C ASP A 517 30.91 83.61 -3.96
N ARG A 518 31.67 83.52 -2.85
CA ARG A 518 32.98 84.18 -2.72
C ARG A 518 34.04 83.57 -3.63
N ALA A 519 34.03 82.26 -3.80
CA ALA A 519 34.93 81.52 -4.67
C ALA A 519 34.68 81.88 -6.14
N GLN A 520 33.41 81.93 -6.57
CA GLN A 520 33.04 82.36 -7.92
C GLN A 520 33.42 83.82 -8.17
N ALA A 521 33.19 84.72 -7.21
CA ALA A 521 33.61 86.12 -7.32
C ALA A 521 35.15 86.28 -7.37
N LEU A 522 35.90 85.45 -6.64
CA LEU A 522 37.36 85.45 -6.66
C LEU A 522 37.92 84.94 -8.00
N ILE A 523 37.41 83.80 -8.48
CA ILE A 523 37.84 83.21 -9.75
C ILE A 523 37.39 84.08 -10.93
N GLY A 524 36.24 84.74 -10.84
CA GLY A 524 35.76 85.69 -11.86
C GLY A 524 36.66 86.92 -12.05
N GLN A 525 37.51 87.27 -11.07
CA GLN A 525 38.56 88.29 -11.22
C GLN A 525 39.78 87.76 -12.00
N THR A 526 39.86 86.46 -12.23
CA THR A 526 40.96 85.80 -12.95
C THR A 526 40.48 85.31 -14.31
N ARG A 527 41.42 84.95 -15.19
CA ARG A 527 41.12 84.30 -16.48
C ARG A 527 41.16 82.76 -16.40
N MET A 528 40.92 82.20 -15.21
CA MET A 528 40.79 80.76 -15.01
C MET A 528 39.37 80.28 -15.35
N ARG A 529 39.26 79.03 -15.81
CA ARG A 529 37.95 78.38 -15.97
C ARG A 529 37.27 78.21 -14.60
N PRO A 530 35.93 78.13 -14.53
CA PRO A 530 35.22 77.76 -13.31
C PRO A 530 35.72 76.42 -12.73
N PHE A 531 35.72 76.31 -11.40
CA PHE A 531 36.04 75.08 -10.68
C PHE A 531 34.81 74.14 -10.68
N ALA A 532 35.04 72.85 -10.81
CA ALA A 532 33.98 71.83 -10.81
C ALA A 532 33.66 71.30 -9.40
N SER A 533 34.63 71.33 -8.48
CA SER A 533 34.49 70.84 -7.10
C SER A 533 35.25 71.71 -6.10
N ILE A 534 34.94 71.55 -4.81
CA ILE A 534 35.63 72.27 -3.72
C ILE A 534 37.10 71.85 -3.63
N ALA A 535 37.41 70.57 -3.87
CA ALA A 535 38.79 70.09 -3.96
C ALA A 535 39.58 70.78 -5.09
N GLU A 536 38.97 70.94 -6.27
CA GLU A 536 39.59 71.66 -7.39
C GLU A 536 39.78 73.15 -7.07
N PHE A 537 38.81 73.78 -6.41
CA PHE A 537 38.95 75.16 -5.95
C PHE A 537 40.14 75.35 -4.98
N GLY A 538 40.40 74.36 -4.11
CA GLY A 538 41.60 74.35 -3.27
C GLY A 538 42.91 74.34 -4.04
N VAL A 539 42.96 73.66 -5.19
CA VAL A 539 44.12 73.69 -6.10
C VAL A 539 44.30 75.08 -6.68
N TYR A 540 43.21 75.76 -7.07
CA TYR A 540 43.27 77.12 -7.61
C TYR A 540 43.75 78.12 -6.56
N LEU A 541 43.24 78.04 -5.33
CA LEU A 541 43.67 78.91 -4.24
C LEU A 541 45.17 78.75 -3.93
N ARG A 542 45.65 77.51 -3.85
CA ARG A 542 47.09 77.25 -3.62
C ARG A 542 47.93 77.82 -4.75
N LEU A 543 47.55 77.58 -6.00
CA LEU A 543 48.24 78.13 -7.16
C LEU A 543 48.30 79.66 -7.13
N LEU A 544 47.18 80.33 -6.84
CA LEU A 544 47.11 81.78 -6.78
C LEU A 544 47.91 82.36 -5.61
N LEU A 545 47.98 81.68 -4.46
CA LEU A 545 48.82 82.08 -3.32
C LEU A 545 50.31 81.90 -3.65
N ASP A 546 50.69 80.80 -4.27
CA ASP A 546 52.07 80.54 -4.70
C ASP A 546 52.53 81.55 -5.76
N ILE A 547 51.62 81.92 -6.67
CA ILE A 547 51.84 82.97 -7.68
C ILE A 547 51.96 84.33 -7.01
N ARG A 548 51.15 84.64 -5.99
CA ARG A 548 51.28 85.88 -5.21
C ARG A 548 52.67 86.00 -4.57
N GLU A 549 53.11 84.96 -3.88
CA GLU A 549 54.43 84.94 -3.24
C GLU A 549 55.57 85.08 -4.28
N THR A 550 55.34 84.54 -5.48
CA THR A 550 56.26 84.67 -6.61
C THR A 550 56.29 86.09 -7.15
N LEU A 551 55.14 86.71 -7.38
CA LEU A 551 55.01 88.07 -7.93
C LEU A 551 55.43 89.16 -6.95
N ASP A 552 55.56 88.84 -5.66
CA ASP A 552 56.22 89.70 -4.66
C ASP A 552 57.73 89.80 -4.90
N LYS A 553 58.35 88.73 -5.44
CA LYS A 553 59.82 88.64 -5.67
C LYS A 553 60.21 88.86 -7.13
N PHE A 554 59.34 88.51 -8.08
CA PHE A 554 59.57 88.55 -9.52
C PHE A 554 58.55 89.44 -10.25
N THR A 555 58.92 89.94 -11.43
CA THR A 555 58.01 90.67 -12.31
C THR A 555 57.05 89.70 -13.02
N PRO A 556 55.80 90.11 -13.34
CA PRO A 556 54.83 89.23 -14.02
C PRO A 556 55.33 88.63 -15.35
N SER A 557 56.23 89.32 -16.04
CA SER A 557 56.86 88.87 -17.29
C SER A 557 57.67 87.58 -17.17
N VAL A 558 57.96 87.09 -15.95
CA VAL A 558 58.63 85.80 -15.72
C VAL A 558 57.76 84.61 -16.18
N PHE A 559 56.44 84.80 -16.33
CA PHE A 559 55.51 83.77 -16.80
C PHE A 559 55.33 83.74 -18.34
N ASP A 560 55.82 84.75 -19.07
CA ASP A 560 55.61 84.89 -20.53
C ASP A 560 56.40 83.86 -21.35
N ARG A 561 57.68 83.65 -20.99
CA ARG A 561 58.63 82.87 -21.81
C ARG A 561 59.00 81.55 -21.14
N SER A 562 59.52 80.61 -21.94
CA SER A 562 60.07 79.34 -21.41
C SER A 562 61.25 79.63 -20.50
N LEU A 563 61.16 79.16 -19.24
CA LEU A 563 62.23 79.32 -18.25
C LEU A 563 63.26 78.19 -18.33
N THR A 564 63.11 77.23 -19.25
CA THR A 564 63.93 76.02 -19.36
C THR A 564 65.43 76.35 -19.48
N GLU A 565 65.79 77.31 -20.34
CA GLU A 565 67.18 77.74 -20.50
C GLU A 565 67.72 78.54 -19.31
N LEU A 566 66.83 79.27 -18.60
CA LEU A 566 67.17 80.05 -17.41
C LEU A 566 67.39 79.16 -16.19
N ILE A 567 66.59 78.10 -16.05
CA ILE A 567 66.75 77.04 -15.04
C ILE A 567 68.07 76.30 -15.30
N ALA A 568 68.35 75.90 -16.56
CA ALA A 568 69.63 75.27 -16.90
C ALA A 568 70.84 76.18 -16.60
N ALA A 569 70.70 77.50 -16.81
CA ALA A 569 71.76 78.49 -16.58
C ALA A 569 72.03 78.79 -15.10
N THR A 570 71.02 78.61 -14.26
CA THR A 570 71.12 78.85 -12.81
C THR A 570 71.43 77.58 -12.02
N ALA A 571 71.30 76.39 -12.63
CA ALA A 571 71.61 75.09 -12.01
C ALA A 571 73.11 74.86 -11.80
N SER A 572 73.45 73.85 -10.99
CA SER A 572 74.83 73.46 -10.70
C SER A 572 75.58 73.04 -11.98
N ARG A 573 76.90 73.19 -12.01
CA ARG A 573 77.72 72.86 -13.21
C ARG A 573 77.61 71.39 -13.64
N ARG A 574 77.24 70.49 -12.73
CA ARG A 574 76.99 69.07 -13.02
C ARG A 574 75.68 68.82 -13.76
N GLU A 575 74.66 69.65 -13.54
CA GLU A 575 73.31 69.46 -14.10
C GLU A 575 73.13 70.04 -15.51
N SER A 576 74.11 70.76 -16.06
CA SER A 576 74.04 71.29 -17.44
C SER A 576 75.44 71.43 -18.09
N PRO A 577 76.07 70.32 -18.51
CA PRO A 577 77.45 70.31 -19.03
C PRO A 577 77.58 70.93 -20.44
N SER A 578 76.50 70.98 -21.23
CA SER A 578 76.51 71.42 -22.64
C SER A 578 76.56 72.93 -22.89
N MET A 579 76.47 73.76 -21.85
CA MET A 579 76.31 75.20 -22.00
C MET A 579 77.61 75.99 -21.77
N SER A 580 77.99 76.81 -22.74
CA SER A 580 79.19 77.65 -22.69
C SER A 580 79.15 78.67 -21.54
N SER A 581 80.32 79.02 -20.99
CA SER A 581 80.44 79.98 -19.88
C SER A 581 79.89 81.37 -20.21
N ALA A 582 80.02 81.80 -21.47
CA ALA A 582 79.47 83.06 -21.97
C ALA A 582 77.94 83.05 -22.01
N ASN A 583 77.30 82.00 -22.55
CA ASN A 583 75.84 81.87 -22.56
C ASN A 583 75.26 81.73 -21.15
N ARG A 584 75.90 80.97 -20.26
CA ARG A 584 75.46 80.82 -18.86
C ARG A 584 75.45 82.16 -18.12
N ARG A 585 76.46 83.01 -18.31
CA ARG A 585 76.54 84.35 -17.69
C ARG A 585 75.46 85.30 -18.25
N ARG A 586 75.20 85.24 -19.56
CA ARG A 586 74.14 86.02 -20.23
C ARG A 586 72.75 85.64 -19.73
N LEU A 587 72.43 84.35 -19.72
CA LEU A 587 71.13 83.83 -19.28
C LEU A 587 70.91 84.00 -17.77
N ARG A 588 71.96 83.90 -16.93
CA ARG A 588 71.86 84.21 -15.50
C ARG A 588 71.59 85.70 -15.24
N LYS A 589 72.15 86.60 -16.07
CA LYS A 589 71.82 88.03 -16.03
C LYS A 589 70.36 88.27 -16.43
N HIS A 590 69.89 87.61 -17.49
CA HIS A 590 68.50 87.66 -17.95
C HIS A 590 67.51 87.07 -16.92
N ALA A 591 67.91 86.07 -16.13
CA ALA A 591 67.10 85.55 -15.02
C ALA A 591 66.95 86.56 -13.88
N LEU A 592 67.99 87.36 -13.60
CA LEU A 592 67.97 88.42 -12.59
C LEU A 592 67.14 89.64 -13.02
N GLU A 593 66.99 89.87 -14.34
CA GLU A 593 66.11 90.94 -14.87
C GLU A 593 64.63 90.70 -14.54
N TYR A 594 64.24 89.46 -14.29
CA TYR A 594 62.89 89.12 -13.82
C TYR A 594 62.70 89.32 -12.30
N VAL A 595 63.76 89.54 -11.53
CA VAL A 595 63.67 89.80 -10.09
C VAL A 595 63.32 91.28 -9.87
N ARG A 596 62.40 91.58 -8.94
CA ARG A 596 62.02 92.97 -8.67
C ARG A 596 63.19 93.77 -8.06
N PRO A 597 63.33 95.07 -8.38
CA PRO A 597 64.35 95.92 -7.78
C PRO A 597 64.26 95.93 -6.25
N GLY A 598 65.37 95.68 -5.56
CA GLY A 598 65.46 95.68 -4.09
C GLY A 598 65.17 94.34 -3.41
N VAL A 599 64.77 93.29 -4.15
CA VAL A 599 64.52 91.95 -3.60
C VAL A 599 65.70 91.03 -3.84
N HIS A 600 66.18 90.35 -2.79
CA HIS A 600 67.23 89.34 -2.91
C HIS A 600 66.64 87.93 -2.89
N VAL A 601 66.85 87.18 -3.97
CA VAL A 601 66.44 85.77 -4.07
C VAL A 601 67.64 84.88 -3.69
N THR A 602 67.53 84.17 -2.57
CA THR A 602 68.59 83.30 -2.02
C THR A 602 68.93 82.13 -2.95
N ASP A 603 67.91 81.44 -3.47
CA ASP A 603 68.07 80.40 -4.49
C ASP A 603 67.22 80.72 -5.73
N LEU A 604 67.90 81.30 -6.72
CA LEU A 604 67.29 81.67 -7.99
C LEU A 604 66.90 80.44 -8.82
N ASN A 605 67.62 79.32 -8.70
CA ASN A 605 67.31 78.11 -9.47
C ASN A 605 66.03 77.45 -8.95
N GLU A 606 65.93 77.28 -7.63
CA GLU A 606 64.74 76.72 -6.99
C GLU A 606 63.51 77.58 -7.29
N SER A 607 63.64 78.90 -7.17
CA SER A 607 62.55 79.84 -7.47
C SER A 607 62.08 79.70 -8.93
N LEU A 608 62.99 79.65 -9.90
CA LEU A 608 62.62 79.46 -11.32
C LEU A 608 61.96 78.09 -11.60
N ARG A 609 62.38 77.02 -10.92
CA ARG A 609 61.71 75.71 -11.01
C ARG A 609 60.28 75.76 -10.47
N ARG A 610 60.06 76.43 -9.32
CA ARG A 610 58.72 76.64 -8.75
C ARG A 610 57.83 77.48 -9.69
N ILE A 611 58.37 78.54 -10.29
CA ILE A 611 57.67 79.36 -11.29
C ILE A 611 57.30 78.53 -12.52
N GLN A 612 58.19 77.66 -12.99
CA GLN A 612 57.91 76.76 -14.11
C GLN A 612 56.80 75.75 -13.78
N GLN A 613 56.74 75.23 -12.55
CA GLN A 613 55.63 74.38 -12.10
C GLN A 613 54.31 75.15 -12.00
N GLN A 614 54.32 76.35 -11.43
CA GLN A 614 53.16 77.24 -11.39
C GLN A 614 52.67 77.59 -12.79
N ARG A 615 53.57 77.83 -13.75
CA ARG A 615 53.23 78.09 -15.16
C ARG A 615 52.54 76.91 -15.84
N ILE A 616 53.01 75.69 -15.59
CA ILE A 616 52.37 74.46 -16.10
C ILE A 616 50.95 74.33 -15.54
N LEU A 617 50.78 74.55 -14.22
CA LEU A 617 49.47 74.50 -13.57
C LEU A 617 48.55 75.64 -14.03
N TRP A 618 49.07 76.86 -14.17
CA TRP A 618 48.33 78.00 -14.67
C TRP A 618 47.81 77.77 -16.09
N ASN A 619 48.67 77.32 -17.00
CA ASN A 619 48.27 77.00 -18.38
C ASN A 619 47.25 75.85 -18.48
N ARG A 620 47.14 75.01 -17.45
CA ARG A 620 46.14 73.95 -17.40
C ARG A 620 44.74 74.49 -17.09
N PHE A 621 44.64 75.59 -16.34
CA PHE A 621 43.37 76.10 -15.80
C PHE A 621 42.98 77.48 -16.32
N ALA A 622 43.91 78.24 -16.89
CA ALA A 622 43.68 79.58 -17.46
C ALA A 622 43.67 79.58 -18.99
N VAL A 623 43.07 80.62 -19.57
CA VAL A 623 43.07 80.86 -21.02
C VAL A 623 44.52 81.03 -21.52
N ALA A 624 44.86 80.36 -22.62
CA ALA A 624 46.21 80.32 -23.15
C ALA A 624 46.77 81.73 -23.47
N GLY A 625 48.00 82.01 -23.02
CA GLY A 625 48.71 83.26 -23.31
C GLY A 625 48.43 84.42 -22.35
N VAL A 626 47.66 84.21 -21.28
CA VAL A 626 47.40 85.24 -20.25
C VAL A 626 48.36 85.06 -19.07
N VAL A 627 49.00 86.15 -18.64
CA VAL A 627 49.86 86.16 -17.46
C VAL A 627 49.03 86.07 -16.16
N PRO A 628 49.55 85.44 -15.09
CA PRO A 628 48.84 85.37 -13.83
C PRO A 628 48.64 86.74 -13.16
N GLU A 629 47.42 86.99 -12.72
CA GLU A 629 47.06 88.14 -11.87
C GLU A 629 46.58 87.63 -10.51
N VAL A 630 46.93 88.35 -9.44
CA VAL A 630 46.54 88.00 -8.08
C VAL A 630 45.22 88.70 -7.75
N PRO A 631 44.12 87.96 -7.56
CA PRO A 631 42.83 88.55 -7.22
C PRO A 631 42.81 89.10 -5.79
N VAL A 632 41.99 90.13 -5.57
CA VAL A 632 41.87 90.80 -4.27
C VAL A 632 40.95 89.97 -3.36
N GLY A 633 41.31 89.84 -2.08
CA GLY A 633 40.51 89.08 -1.10
C GLY A 633 40.84 87.58 -0.99
N ILE A 634 41.88 87.10 -1.68
CA ILE A 634 42.28 85.67 -1.64
C ILE A 634 42.52 85.12 -0.23
N ALA A 635 43.05 85.93 0.69
CA ALA A 635 43.33 85.51 2.06
C ALA A 635 42.03 85.18 2.84
N ASP A 636 40.98 85.98 2.66
CA ASP A 636 39.69 85.77 3.34
C ASP A 636 38.95 84.55 2.79
N VAL A 637 39.07 84.31 1.47
CA VAL A 637 38.49 83.14 0.82
C VAL A 637 39.25 81.86 1.17
N GLN A 638 40.57 81.93 1.38
CA GLN A 638 41.39 80.81 1.84
C GLN A 638 40.95 80.30 3.22
N VAL A 639 40.67 81.21 4.16
CA VAL A 639 40.18 80.85 5.50
C VAL A 639 38.79 80.22 5.43
N ALA A 640 37.89 80.77 4.61
CA ALA A 640 36.56 80.20 4.39
C ALA A 640 36.64 78.81 3.74
N TYR A 641 37.54 78.62 2.78
CA TYR A 641 37.81 77.34 2.12
C TYR A 641 38.31 76.29 3.11
N GLN A 642 39.35 76.60 3.91
CA GLN A 642 39.91 75.67 4.89
C GLN A 642 38.83 75.17 5.85
N ARG A 643 37.99 76.07 6.35
CA ARG A 643 36.90 75.73 7.26
C ARG A 643 35.87 74.79 6.64
N VAL A 644 35.40 75.09 5.41
CA VAL A 644 34.42 74.23 4.73
C VAL A 644 35.04 72.89 4.33
N ALA A 645 36.30 72.87 3.87
CA ALA A 645 36.99 71.64 3.51
C ALA A 645 37.18 70.72 4.73
N GLU A 646 37.52 71.27 5.90
CA GLU A 646 37.59 70.53 7.16
C GLU A 646 36.22 70.00 7.60
N ASP A 647 35.18 70.84 7.55
CA ASP A 647 33.82 70.45 7.95
C ASP A 647 33.23 69.38 7.00
N LEU A 648 33.53 69.44 5.69
CA LEU A 648 33.17 68.37 4.73
C LEU A 648 33.94 67.07 5.01
N ALA A 649 35.25 67.16 5.30
CA ALA A 649 36.05 65.98 5.65
C ALA A 649 35.57 65.32 6.95
N ARG A 650 35.06 66.11 7.92
CA ARG A 650 34.44 65.59 9.14
C ARG A 650 33.14 64.83 8.86
N LEU A 651 32.35 65.24 7.87
CA LEU A 651 31.17 64.50 7.42
C LEU A 651 31.52 63.24 6.62
N ASP A 652 32.65 63.21 5.91
CA ASP A 652 33.11 62.03 5.17
C ASP A 652 33.48 60.84 6.07
N ILE A 653 33.77 61.07 7.35
CA ILE A 653 34.11 60.02 8.34
C ILE A 653 32.89 59.14 8.65
N PRO A 654 31.78 59.67 9.21
CA PRO A 654 30.60 58.86 9.50
C PRO A 654 29.93 58.31 8.25
N LEU A 655 30.06 58.97 7.08
CA LEU A 655 29.55 58.48 5.80
C LEU A 655 30.46 57.42 5.13
N ARG A 656 31.60 57.07 5.75
CA ARG A 656 32.60 56.12 5.21
C ARG A 656 33.12 56.47 3.80
N ARG A 657 33.18 57.76 3.49
CA ARG A 657 33.63 58.30 2.19
C ARG A 657 35.08 58.79 2.19
N THR A 658 35.74 58.75 3.34
CA THR A 658 37.11 59.23 3.52
C THR A 658 38.09 58.49 2.59
N GLY A 659 38.84 59.24 1.77
CA GLY A 659 39.83 58.68 0.84
C GLY A 659 39.26 58.00 -0.41
N THR A 660 37.95 58.07 -0.62
CA THR A 660 37.28 57.52 -1.82
C THR A 660 37.05 58.59 -2.88
N PRO A 661 36.86 58.22 -4.17
CA PRO A 661 36.45 59.16 -5.22
C PRO A 661 35.11 59.87 -4.94
N GLN A 662 34.31 59.35 -4.00
CA GLN A 662 33.02 59.89 -3.59
C GLN A 662 33.10 60.82 -2.36
N SER A 663 34.31 61.22 -1.93
CA SER A 663 34.46 62.22 -0.85
C SER A 663 33.69 63.50 -1.18
N LEU A 664 33.04 64.11 -0.19
CA LEU A 664 32.15 65.25 -0.40
C LEU A 664 32.87 66.42 -1.10
N ALA A 665 34.13 66.69 -0.76
CA ALA A 665 34.89 67.77 -1.38
C ALA A 665 35.21 67.53 -2.88
N ALA A 666 35.23 66.28 -3.33
CA ALA A 666 35.53 65.91 -4.72
C ALA A 666 34.29 65.90 -5.63
N LEU A 667 33.08 65.88 -5.05
CA LEU A 667 31.84 65.88 -5.80
C LEU A 667 31.66 67.18 -6.61
N PRO A 668 30.97 67.12 -7.77
CA PRO A 668 30.53 68.31 -8.48
C PRO A 668 29.73 69.24 -7.56
N VAL A 669 29.94 70.56 -7.66
CA VAL A 669 29.33 71.54 -6.75
C VAL A 669 27.80 71.39 -6.64
N GLU A 670 27.11 71.13 -7.75
CA GLU A 670 25.65 70.92 -7.74
C GLU A 670 25.23 69.65 -6.99
N GLU A 671 25.99 68.56 -7.15
CA GLU A 671 25.73 67.29 -6.47
C GLU A 671 26.07 67.38 -4.98
N LEU A 672 27.19 68.03 -4.64
CA LEU A 672 27.56 68.32 -3.27
C LEU A 672 26.47 69.13 -2.55
N THR A 673 25.93 70.16 -3.21
CA THR A 673 24.87 71.00 -2.64
C THR A 673 23.60 70.19 -2.36
N ARG A 674 23.22 69.29 -3.29
CA ARG A 674 22.06 68.41 -3.13
C ARG A 674 22.26 67.38 -2.02
N GLN A 675 23.45 66.78 -1.94
CA GLN A 675 23.82 65.81 -0.90
C GLN A 675 23.81 66.45 0.49
N ILE A 676 24.42 67.64 0.64
CA ILE A 676 24.43 68.39 1.90
C ILE A 676 23.02 68.85 2.30
N ALA A 677 22.18 69.23 1.34
CA ALA A 677 20.78 69.55 1.59
C ALA A 677 19.99 68.33 2.10
N GLY A 678 20.22 67.15 1.53
CA GLY A 678 19.61 65.91 2.01
C GLY A 678 20.10 65.47 3.39
N LEU A 679 21.39 65.64 3.70
CA LEU A 679 21.94 65.39 5.05
C LEU A 679 21.39 66.37 6.10
N ALA A 680 21.07 67.60 5.69
CA ALA A 680 20.52 68.65 6.56
C ALA A 680 19.00 68.54 6.79
N ALA A 681 18.28 67.71 6.03
CA ALA A 681 16.84 67.48 6.20
C ALA A 681 16.55 66.70 7.48
N GLU A 682 15.42 66.99 8.14
CA GLU A 682 14.98 66.25 9.33
C GLU A 682 14.84 64.76 8.99
N SER A 683 15.51 63.89 9.75
CA SER A 683 15.54 62.44 9.51
C SER A 683 15.30 61.65 10.80
N GLU A 684 14.23 60.84 10.81
CA GLU A 684 13.90 59.94 11.93
C GLU A 684 14.98 58.87 12.17
N VAL A 685 15.84 58.62 11.17
CA VAL A 685 16.96 57.65 11.22
C VAL A 685 17.95 57.95 12.36
N LEU A 686 18.10 59.23 12.73
CA LEU A 686 19.07 59.70 13.71
C LEU A 686 18.57 59.60 15.17
N ALA A 687 17.26 59.43 15.40
CA ALA A 687 16.68 59.43 16.75
C ALA A 687 16.97 58.13 17.54
N ASN A 688 17.08 57.00 16.84
CA ASN A 688 17.20 55.65 17.43
C ASN A 688 18.51 54.94 17.06
N LEU A 689 19.56 55.71 16.81
CA LEU A 689 20.75 55.24 16.09
C LEU A 689 21.63 54.25 16.88
N GLN A 690 21.75 54.43 18.20
CA GLN A 690 22.56 53.56 19.05
C GLN A 690 21.95 52.16 19.17
N GLU A 691 20.63 52.08 19.39
CA GLU A 691 19.90 50.81 19.49
C GLU A 691 19.92 50.04 18.17
N ARG A 692 19.76 50.74 17.03
CA ARG A 692 19.86 50.15 15.69
C ARG A 692 21.26 49.62 15.40
N THR A 693 22.31 50.38 15.73
CA THR A 693 23.70 49.98 15.47
C THR A 693 24.09 48.72 16.27
N ALA A 694 23.65 48.63 17.53
CA ALA A 694 23.87 47.44 18.35
C ALA A 694 23.16 46.20 17.77
N LEU A 695 21.89 46.33 17.39
CA LEU A 695 21.12 45.24 16.77
C LEU A 695 21.70 44.80 15.43
N LEU A 696 22.08 45.75 14.56
CA LEU A 696 22.72 45.43 13.29
C LEU A 696 24.06 44.73 13.48
N THR A 697 24.87 45.15 14.46
CA THR A 697 26.16 44.49 14.74
C THR A 697 25.94 43.03 15.13
N GLN A 698 24.97 42.76 16.02
CA GLN A 698 24.59 41.41 16.41
C GLN A 698 24.11 40.57 15.20
N LEU A 699 23.27 41.14 14.33
CA LEU A 699 22.75 40.43 13.15
C LEU A 699 23.84 40.18 12.08
N ARG A 700 24.83 41.08 11.95
CA ARG A 700 26.00 40.90 11.07
C ARG A 700 26.96 39.84 11.57
N GLU A 701 27.14 39.72 12.89
CA GLU A 701 27.91 38.61 13.48
C GLU A 701 27.28 37.24 13.17
N GLN A 702 25.96 37.21 12.93
CA GLN A 702 25.22 36.04 12.44
C GLN A 702 25.23 35.89 10.91
N GLU A 703 26.00 36.71 10.19
CA GLU A 703 26.11 36.71 8.71
C GLU A 703 24.76 36.99 7.98
N LEU A 704 23.87 37.80 8.57
CA LEU A 704 22.55 38.13 8.00
C LEU A 704 22.56 39.37 7.09
N ASP A 705 23.73 39.89 6.72
CA ASP A 705 23.86 41.04 5.82
C ASP A 705 23.06 40.92 4.51
N PRO A 706 23.03 39.77 3.80
CA PRO A 706 22.26 39.62 2.57
C PRO A 706 20.76 39.85 2.78
N LEU A 707 20.22 39.33 3.90
CA LEU A 707 18.81 39.49 4.25
C LEU A 707 18.50 40.92 4.68
N ILE A 708 19.33 41.53 5.52
CA ILE A 708 19.16 42.93 5.95
C ILE A 708 19.10 43.86 4.73
N SER A 709 20.01 43.69 3.79
CA SER A 709 20.05 44.51 2.57
C SER A 709 18.77 44.34 1.74
N ASP A 710 18.30 43.10 1.54
CA ASP A 710 17.08 42.82 0.79
C ASP A 710 15.82 43.42 1.46
N LEU A 711 15.70 43.29 2.79
CA LEU A 711 14.60 43.88 3.56
C LEU A 711 14.56 45.41 3.47
N SER A 712 15.73 46.07 3.54
CA SER A 712 15.84 47.53 3.40
C SER A 712 15.49 48.02 1.99
N ILE A 713 15.84 47.26 0.94
CA ILE A 713 15.55 47.64 -0.46
C ILE A 713 14.05 47.52 -0.76
N ARG A 714 13.39 46.48 -0.22
CA ARG A 714 11.95 46.21 -0.46
C ARG A 714 11.01 46.92 0.52
N HIS A 715 11.56 47.64 1.49
CA HIS A 715 10.83 48.34 2.54
C HIS A 715 9.86 47.45 3.35
N VAL A 716 10.32 46.26 3.75
CA VAL A 716 9.44 45.25 4.38
C VAL A 716 8.91 45.73 5.75
N PRO A 717 7.58 45.63 6.00
CA PRO A 717 6.99 46.04 7.27
C PRO A 717 7.30 45.05 8.41
N GLU A 718 7.34 45.55 9.64
CA GLU A 718 7.65 44.78 10.87
C GLU A 718 6.94 43.43 10.95
N ALA A 719 5.64 43.38 10.62
CA ALA A 719 4.82 42.17 10.70
C ALA A 719 5.25 41.05 9.74
N GLN A 720 6.00 41.35 8.68
CA GLN A 720 6.41 40.38 7.65
C GLN A 720 7.86 39.91 7.80
N VAL A 721 8.69 40.63 8.57
CA VAL A 721 10.13 40.38 8.70
C VAL A 721 10.44 38.96 9.20
N SER A 722 9.65 38.43 10.14
CA SER A 722 9.84 37.06 10.61
C SER A 722 9.61 36.02 9.50
N ALA A 723 8.61 36.23 8.64
CA ALA A 723 8.34 35.31 7.53
C ALA A 723 9.43 35.39 6.46
N GLU A 724 10.03 36.57 6.25
CA GLU A 724 11.16 36.76 5.33
C GLU A 724 12.43 36.07 5.84
N LEU A 725 12.73 36.12 7.15
CA LEU A 725 13.83 35.35 7.74
C LEU A 725 13.63 33.84 7.55
N GLU A 726 12.42 33.35 7.81
CA GLU A 726 12.08 31.93 7.61
C GLU A 726 12.28 31.54 6.14
N LEU A 727 11.81 32.36 5.18
CA LEU A 727 12.02 32.09 3.75
C LEU A 727 13.50 32.03 3.37
N ALA A 728 14.30 33.02 3.78
CA ALA A 728 15.74 33.05 3.50
C ALA A 728 16.46 31.83 4.10
N TRP A 729 16.11 31.44 5.33
CA TRP A 729 16.71 30.29 5.98
C TRP A 729 16.34 28.99 5.28
N TRP A 730 15.05 28.71 5.07
CA TRP A 730 14.60 27.46 4.44
C TRP A 730 15.07 27.30 2.99
N GLN A 731 15.12 28.38 2.21
CA GLN A 731 15.68 28.32 0.84
C GLN A 731 17.17 28.02 0.86
N SER A 732 17.93 28.67 1.74
CA SER A 732 19.38 28.45 1.87
C SER A 732 19.70 27.05 2.41
N VAL A 733 18.88 26.53 3.32
CA VAL A 733 18.96 25.14 3.79
C VAL A 733 18.69 24.17 2.64
N LEU A 734 17.62 24.36 1.87
CA LEU A 734 17.30 23.50 0.73
C LEU A 734 18.46 23.47 -0.28
N GLU A 735 19.00 24.62 -0.67
CA GLU A 735 20.14 24.72 -1.59
C GLU A 735 21.39 24.02 -1.03
N SER A 736 21.70 24.22 0.25
CA SER A 736 22.84 23.56 0.91
C SER A 736 22.68 22.05 0.98
N LEU A 737 21.47 21.54 1.29
CA LEU A 737 21.20 20.11 1.36
C LEU A 737 21.28 19.46 -0.03
N LEU A 738 20.69 20.10 -1.05
CA LEU A 738 20.77 19.66 -2.44
C LEU A 738 22.23 19.60 -2.91
N ALA A 739 23.05 20.62 -2.63
CA ALA A 739 24.46 20.63 -3.01
C ALA A 739 25.29 19.52 -2.35
N SER A 740 24.86 19.01 -1.20
CA SER A 740 25.60 18.03 -0.41
C SER A 740 25.31 16.57 -0.75
N ASP A 741 24.13 16.25 -1.29
CA ASP A 741 23.71 14.87 -1.56
C ASP A 741 23.59 14.57 -3.06
N ARG A 742 24.52 13.74 -3.56
CA ARG A 742 24.53 13.30 -4.97
C ARG A 742 23.30 12.51 -5.39
N ALA A 743 22.61 11.84 -4.46
CA ALA A 743 21.36 11.14 -4.76
C ALA A 743 20.22 12.10 -5.13
N LEU A 744 20.29 13.35 -4.65
CA LEU A 744 19.32 14.41 -4.95
C LEU A 744 19.77 15.31 -6.11
N LEU A 745 21.09 15.47 -6.31
CA LEU A 745 21.67 16.30 -7.41
C LEU A 745 21.31 15.81 -8.82
N ASN A 746 20.98 14.53 -8.99
CA ASN A 746 20.56 13.95 -10.27
C ASN A 746 19.03 13.76 -10.39
N ALA A 747 18.24 14.30 -9.44
CA ALA A 747 16.79 14.11 -9.37
C ALA A 747 16.01 14.99 -10.36
N ASN A 748 16.36 14.89 -11.65
CA ASN A 748 15.43 15.29 -12.70
C ASN A 748 14.20 14.38 -12.59
N THR A 749 13.03 14.97 -12.37
CA THR A 749 11.75 14.26 -12.18
C THR A 749 11.46 13.29 -13.33
N GLY A 750 11.81 13.66 -14.57
CA GLY A 750 11.66 12.78 -15.73
C GLY A 750 12.62 11.58 -15.76
N VAL A 751 13.79 11.68 -15.12
CA VAL A 751 14.70 10.53 -14.93
C VAL A 751 14.16 9.61 -13.84
N LEU A 752 13.66 10.17 -12.75
CA LEU A 752 13.07 9.41 -11.66
C LEU A 752 11.81 8.65 -12.11
N ASP A 753 10.91 9.29 -12.86
CA ASP A 753 9.75 8.64 -13.48
C ASP A 753 10.15 7.43 -14.33
N ARG A 754 11.24 7.56 -15.09
CA ARG A 754 11.78 6.45 -15.90
C ARG A 754 12.35 5.33 -15.03
N LEU A 755 13.13 5.66 -13.99
CA LEU A 755 13.69 4.68 -13.06
C LEU A 755 12.60 3.92 -12.30
N GLU A 756 11.54 4.60 -11.85
CA GLU A 756 10.38 3.95 -11.22
C GLU A 756 9.62 3.08 -12.22
N ALA A 757 9.46 3.53 -13.48
CA ALA A 757 8.85 2.72 -14.53
C ALA A 757 9.67 1.46 -14.86
N ASP A 758 10.98 1.61 -15.03
CA ASP A 758 11.91 0.50 -15.26
C ASP A 758 11.91 -0.46 -14.07
N PHE A 759 11.88 0.05 -12.84
CA PHE A 759 11.77 -0.77 -11.63
C PHE A 759 10.52 -1.63 -11.64
N ARG A 760 9.35 -1.07 -11.96
CA ARG A 760 8.10 -1.85 -12.03
C ARG A 760 8.19 -2.99 -13.04
N LEU A 761 8.73 -2.72 -14.23
CA LEU A 761 8.91 -3.73 -15.28
C LEU A 761 9.89 -4.83 -14.86
N VAL A 762 11.02 -4.45 -14.26
CA VAL A 762 12.05 -5.39 -13.81
C VAL A 762 11.57 -6.21 -12.62
N ASP A 763 10.87 -5.61 -11.66
CA ASP A 763 10.29 -6.31 -10.50
C ASP A 763 9.21 -7.30 -10.94
N GLU A 764 8.34 -6.93 -11.88
CA GLU A 764 7.34 -7.84 -12.46
C GLU A 764 7.99 -8.99 -13.26
N ALA A 765 9.03 -8.69 -14.03
CA ALA A 765 9.80 -9.70 -14.76
C ALA A 765 10.48 -10.70 -13.80
N HIS A 766 11.04 -10.22 -12.69
CA HIS A 766 11.61 -11.06 -11.64
C HIS A 766 10.54 -11.93 -10.98
N ALA A 767 9.45 -11.34 -10.48
CA ALA A 767 8.37 -12.05 -9.80
C ALA A 767 7.71 -13.12 -10.70
N SER A 768 7.49 -12.81 -11.98
CA SER A 768 6.90 -13.76 -12.94
C SER A 768 7.84 -14.91 -13.36
N ALA A 769 9.14 -14.80 -13.07
CA ALA A 769 10.11 -15.87 -13.36
C ALA A 769 10.20 -16.92 -12.24
N THR A 770 9.82 -16.58 -11.00
CA THR A 770 9.97 -17.45 -9.83
C THR A 770 9.29 -18.82 -9.99
N GLY A 771 8.05 -18.84 -10.51
CA GLY A 771 7.37 -20.10 -10.76
C GLY A 771 8.06 -20.99 -11.80
N LYS A 772 8.69 -20.39 -12.82
CA LYS A 772 9.50 -21.12 -13.81
C LYS A 772 10.80 -21.64 -13.19
N GLN A 773 11.40 -20.90 -12.26
CA GLN A 773 12.58 -21.35 -11.51
C GLN A 773 12.25 -22.59 -10.67
N LEU A 774 11.15 -22.56 -9.92
CA LEU A 774 10.70 -23.72 -9.13
C LEU A 774 10.36 -24.92 -10.03
N ALA A 775 9.69 -24.69 -11.17
CA ALA A 775 9.40 -25.74 -12.14
C ALA A 775 10.68 -26.39 -12.69
N TRP A 776 11.72 -25.60 -12.96
CA TRP A 776 13.03 -26.09 -13.40
C TRP A 776 13.76 -26.87 -12.31
N MET A 777 13.75 -26.41 -11.06
CA MET A 777 14.33 -27.12 -9.91
C MET A 777 13.69 -28.51 -9.72
N LEU A 778 12.37 -28.59 -9.83
CA LEU A 778 11.63 -29.86 -9.79
C LEU A 778 11.97 -30.76 -10.99
N ALA A 779 12.19 -30.17 -12.17
CA ALA A 779 12.60 -30.91 -13.35
C ALA A 779 14.02 -31.49 -13.24
N GLU A 780 14.95 -30.77 -12.64
CA GLU A 780 16.30 -31.30 -12.34
C GLU A 780 16.21 -32.47 -11.36
N THR A 781 15.47 -32.30 -10.27
CA THR A 781 15.23 -33.36 -9.27
C THR A 781 14.61 -34.60 -9.92
N TRP A 782 13.64 -34.40 -10.82
CA TRP A 782 12.99 -35.47 -11.59
C TRP A 782 13.96 -36.19 -12.54
N LYS A 783 14.79 -35.45 -13.30
CA LYS A 783 15.77 -36.04 -14.22
C LYS A 783 16.83 -36.85 -13.49
N ILE A 784 17.34 -36.35 -12.38
CA ILE A 784 18.26 -37.07 -11.50
C ILE A 784 17.57 -38.33 -10.97
N GLY A 785 16.35 -38.19 -10.45
CA GLY A 785 15.56 -39.31 -9.92
C GLY A 785 15.34 -40.44 -10.94
N ILE A 786 15.03 -40.15 -12.21
CA ILE A 786 14.86 -41.19 -13.24
C ILE A 786 16.15 -41.98 -13.47
N VAL A 787 17.30 -41.31 -13.42
CA VAL A 787 18.62 -41.94 -13.62
C VAL A 787 18.99 -42.79 -12.42
N ASP A 788 18.75 -42.29 -11.21
CA ASP A 788 19.08 -42.98 -9.96
C ASP A 788 18.14 -44.17 -9.70
N TRP A 789 16.88 -44.09 -10.15
CA TRP A 789 15.83 -45.09 -9.88
C TRP A 789 15.12 -45.58 -11.17
N PRO A 790 15.84 -46.28 -12.08
CA PRO A 790 15.28 -46.73 -13.35
C PRO A 790 14.15 -47.76 -13.20
N ASP A 791 14.20 -48.60 -12.16
CA ASP A 791 13.17 -49.60 -11.88
C ASP A 791 11.85 -48.97 -11.43
N GLU A 792 11.91 -47.95 -10.57
CA GLU A 792 10.73 -47.15 -10.19
C GLU A 792 10.14 -46.43 -11.40
N ALA A 793 10.98 -45.88 -12.28
CA ALA A 793 10.52 -45.21 -13.49
C ALA A 793 9.77 -46.19 -14.42
N ALA A 794 10.27 -47.42 -14.56
CA ALA A 794 9.61 -48.48 -15.32
C ALA A 794 8.29 -48.95 -14.66
N ALA A 795 8.26 -49.06 -13.33
CA ALA A 795 7.06 -49.40 -12.56
C ALA A 795 5.98 -48.32 -12.67
N LEU A 796 6.34 -47.04 -12.50
CA LEU A 796 5.46 -45.89 -12.66
C LEU A 796 4.88 -45.83 -14.09
N LYS A 797 5.71 -46.07 -15.11
CA LYS A 797 5.26 -46.12 -16.51
C LYS A 797 4.25 -47.24 -16.76
N ARG A 798 4.42 -48.41 -16.13
CA ARG A 798 3.43 -49.51 -16.19
C ARG A 798 2.14 -49.09 -15.50
N LEU A 799 2.22 -48.58 -14.28
CA LEU A 799 1.08 -48.11 -13.48
C LEU A 799 0.22 -47.11 -14.28
N LEU A 800 0.84 -46.11 -14.90
CA LEU A 800 0.14 -45.09 -15.70
C LEU A 800 -0.46 -45.62 -17.02
N LYS A 801 -0.09 -46.83 -17.48
CA LYS A 801 -0.63 -47.45 -18.70
C LYS A 801 -1.74 -48.46 -18.43
N SER A 802 -1.61 -49.28 -17.38
CA SER A 802 -2.47 -50.44 -17.15
C SER A 802 -3.64 -50.20 -16.20
N THR A 803 -3.49 -49.30 -15.22
CA THR A 803 -4.42 -49.19 -14.08
C THR A 803 -4.70 -47.73 -13.72
N THR A 804 -5.73 -47.50 -12.90
CA THR A 804 -5.96 -46.19 -12.28
C THR A 804 -5.05 -46.10 -11.06
N PRO A 805 -4.02 -45.22 -11.04
CA PRO A 805 -3.14 -45.08 -9.88
C PRO A 805 -3.92 -44.58 -8.66
N THR A 806 -3.60 -45.14 -7.51
CA THR A 806 -3.98 -44.64 -6.18
C THR A 806 -2.75 -44.11 -5.47
N ALA A 807 -2.92 -43.35 -4.39
CA ALA A 807 -1.79 -42.86 -3.61
C ALA A 807 -0.93 -44.01 -3.05
N THR A 808 -1.55 -45.08 -2.55
CA THR A 808 -0.87 -46.29 -2.07
C THR A 808 -0.07 -46.96 -3.18
N THR A 809 -0.69 -47.27 -4.31
CA THR A 809 -0.01 -47.95 -5.44
C THR A 809 1.08 -47.09 -6.07
N LEU A 810 0.93 -45.75 -6.06
CA LEU A 810 1.98 -44.83 -6.48
C LEU A 810 3.18 -44.88 -5.53
N ASN A 811 2.93 -44.83 -4.22
CA ASN A 811 3.98 -44.85 -3.21
C ASN A 811 4.71 -46.21 -3.16
N GLU A 812 4.00 -47.32 -3.40
CA GLU A 812 4.59 -48.66 -3.51
C GLU A 812 5.41 -48.83 -4.79
N ALA A 813 4.90 -48.34 -5.93
CA ALA A 813 5.56 -48.53 -7.21
C ALA A 813 6.77 -47.61 -7.41
N ALA A 814 6.75 -46.41 -6.83
CA ALA A 814 7.74 -45.38 -7.10
C ALA A 814 7.91 -44.39 -5.91
N PRO A 815 8.33 -44.86 -4.72
CA PRO A 815 8.39 -44.04 -3.50
C PRO A 815 9.31 -42.82 -3.62
N HIS A 816 10.44 -42.93 -4.32
CA HIS A 816 11.37 -41.82 -4.48
C HIS A 816 10.90 -40.85 -5.57
N LEU A 817 10.45 -41.38 -6.71
CA LEU A 817 9.95 -40.59 -7.83
C LEU A 817 8.60 -39.91 -7.56
N ALA A 818 7.79 -40.44 -6.64
CA ALA A 818 6.51 -39.84 -6.25
C ALA A 818 6.70 -38.48 -5.56
N ARG A 819 7.82 -38.26 -4.84
CA ARG A 819 8.09 -37.00 -4.12
C ARG A 819 8.20 -35.78 -5.07
N PRO A 820 9.06 -35.77 -6.10
CA PRO A 820 9.13 -34.65 -7.05
C PRO A 820 7.93 -34.56 -8.02
N LEU A 821 7.15 -35.63 -8.19
CA LEU A 821 5.95 -35.63 -9.03
C LEU A 821 4.70 -35.12 -8.32
N ALA A 822 4.50 -35.53 -7.07
CA ALA A 822 3.34 -35.20 -6.25
C ALA A 822 3.77 -34.60 -4.90
N PRO A 823 4.52 -33.48 -4.89
CA PRO A 823 4.98 -32.84 -3.65
C PRO A 823 3.84 -32.21 -2.86
N VAL A 824 2.72 -31.87 -3.52
CA VAL A 824 1.56 -31.21 -2.90
C VAL A 824 0.29 -32.04 -3.14
N TRP A 825 -0.46 -32.31 -2.07
CA TRP A 825 -1.73 -33.02 -2.13
C TRP A 825 -2.87 -32.09 -1.70
N LEU A 826 -3.96 -32.03 -2.48
CA LEU A 826 -5.17 -31.27 -2.13
C LEU A 826 -6.30 -32.24 -1.85
N ILE A 827 -6.86 -32.20 -0.64
CA ILE A 827 -7.95 -33.09 -0.23
C ILE A 827 -8.97 -32.37 0.66
N SER A 828 -10.18 -32.92 0.71
CA SER A 828 -11.08 -32.73 1.85
C SER A 828 -10.61 -33.58 3.05
N PRO A 829 -10.88 -33.18 4.31
CA PRO A 829 -10.59 -34.02 5.48
C PRO A 829 -11.21 -35.41 5.35
N TYR A 830 -12.38 -35.52 4.72
CA TYR A 830 -13.07 -36.81 4.52
C TYR A 830 -12.43 -37.71 3.45
N GLU A 831 -11.44 -37.22 2.70
CA GLU A 831 -10.71 -37.98 1.69
C GLU A 831 -9.37 -38.51 2.17
N VAL A 832 -8.93 -38.19 3.40
CA VAL A 832 -7.63 -38.64 3.92
C VAL A 832 -7.40 -40.16 3.85
N PRO A 833 -8.41 -41.05 4.02
CA PRO A 833 -8.18 -42.49 3.91
C PRO A 833 -7.71 -42.91 2.50
N SER A 834 -8.04 -42.14 1.46
CA SER A 834 -7.65 -42.44 0.08
C SER A 834 -6.16 -42.20 -0.21
N ILE A 835 -5.42 -41.52 0.68
CA ILE A 835 -3.98 -41.31 0.57
C ILE A 835 -3.19 -42.56 1.00
N GLY A 836 -3.77 -43.42 1.85
CA GLY A 836 -3.10 -44.55 2.49
C GLY A 836 -2.32 -44.15 3.74
N ARG A 837 -2.31 -44.99 4.78
CA ARG A 837 -1.78 -44.66 6.13
C ARG A 837 -0.27 -44.42 6.17
N GLU A 838 0.48 -45.08 5.27
CA GLU A 838 1.95 -45.06 5.24
C GLU A 838 2.53 -43.71 4.77
N VAL A 839 1.69 -42.83 4.23
CA VAL A 839 2.10 -41.58 3.60
C VAL A 839 2.06 -40.44 4.63
N GLY A 840 3.25 -40.03 5.09
CA GLY A 840 3.46 -38.84 5.93
C GLY A 840 3.76 -37.56 5.14
N PHE A 841 3.60 -36.42 5.81
CA PHE A 841 3.81 -35.08 5.26
C PHE A 841 4.68 -34.22 6.18
N ASP A 842 5.56 -33.41 5.60
CA ASP A 842 6.40 -32.49 6.36
C ASP A 842 5.57 -31.32 6.89
N ALA A 843 4.57 -30.87 6.12
CA ALA A 843 3.64 -29.82 6.54
C ALA A 843 2.21 -30.12 6.11
N VAL A 844 1.27 -29.86 7.02
CA VAL A 844 -0.18 -29.82 6.76
C VAL A 844 -0.64 -28.37 6.83
N LEU A 845 -1.30 -27.91 5.76
CA LEU A 845 -2.00 -26.63 5.72
C LEU A 845 -3.51 -26.91 5.85
N LEU A 846 -4.08 -26.69 7.03
CA LEU A 846 -5.52 -26.75 7.27
C LEU A 846 -6.14 -25.42 6.80
N VAL A 847 -6.77 -25.44 5.63
CA VAL A 847 -7.44 -24.29 5.04
C VAL A 847 -8.90 -24.32 5.43
N ASP A 848 -9.44 -23.17 5.80
CA ASP A 848 -10.80 -23.05 6.34
C ASP A 848 -10.99 -23.81 7.66
N ALA A 849 -9.96 -23.80 8.51
CA ALA A 849 -9.92 -24.55 9.76
C ALA A 849 -11.04 -24.18 10.75
N GLY A 850 -11.69 -23.02 10.59
CA GLY A 850 -12.84 -22.64 11.42
C GLY A 850 -14.14 -23.34 10.99
N ALA A 851 -14.18 -23.96 9.81
CA ALA A 851 -15.39 -24.54 9.22
C ALA A 851 -15.56 -26.04 9.45
N SER A 852 -14.61 -26.65 10.17
CA SER A 852 -14.62 -28.07 10.55
C SER A 852 -14.17 -28.21 12.01
N SER A 853 -14.67 -29.23 12.69
CA SER A 853 -14.29 -29.49 14.08
C SER A 853 -12.84 -29.96 14.17
N LEU A 854 -12.27 -29.91 15.37
CA LEU A 854 -10.97 -30.51 15.61
C LEU A 854 -10.99 -32.01 15.27
N ALA A 855 -12.02 -32.74 15.72
CA ALA A 855 -12.15 -34.19 15.51
C ALA A 855 -12.11 -34.58 14.02
N GLU A 856 -12.80 -33.83 13.15
CA GLU A 856 -12.77 -34.04 11.70
C GLU A 856 -11.36 -33.93 11.08
N ASN A 857 -10.45 -33.17 11.73
CA ASN A 857 -9.09 -32.92 11.24
C ASN A 857 -8.01 -33.74 11.94
N VAL A 858 -8.32 -34.44 13.05
CA VAL A 858 -7.37 -35.28 13.79
C VAL A 858 -6.65 -36.31 12.89
N PRO A 859 -7.35 -37.06 12.00
CA PRO A 859 -6.71 -37.96 11.04
C PRO A 859 -5.63 -37.32 10.17
N VAL A 860 -5.81 -36.05 9.83
CA VAL A 860 -4.88 -35.28 8.99
C VAL A 860 -3.71 -34.76 9.83
N ILE A 861 -4.00 -34.18 11.01
CA ILE A 861 -3.00 -33.63 11.93
C ILE A 861 -1.98 -34.69 12.33
N ARG A 862 -2.43 -35.93 12.56
CA ARG A 862 -1.57 -37.09 12.87
C ARG A 862 -0.46 -37.31 11.83
N ARG A 863 -0.69 -36.98 10.56
CA ARG A 863 0.22 -37.27 9.44
C ARG A 863 1.27 -36.18 9.22
N ALA A 864 1.26 -35.11 10.02
CA ALA A 864 2.07 -33.93 9.83
C ALA A 864 3.21 -33.84 10.84
N LYS A 865 4.37 -33.33 10.39
CA LYS A 865 5.41 -32.81 11.30
C LYS A 865 5.13 -31.36 11.71
N GLN A 866 4.61 -30.55 10.79
CA GLN A 866 4.22 -29.16 11.00
C GLN A 866 2.74 -28.96 10.67
N VAL A 867 1.99 -28.24 11.50
CA VAL A 867 0.58 -27.89 11.24
C VAL A 867 0.41 -26.38 11.18
N VAL A 868 -0.19 -25.91 10.08
CA VAL A 868 -0.53 -24.51 9.88
C VAL A 868 -2.02 -24.40 9.59
N ALA A 869 -2.76 -23.68 10.43
CA ALA A 869 -4.20 -23.50 10.26
C ALA A 869 -4.53 -22.11 9.73
N PHE A 870 -5.22 -22.03 8.60
CA PHE A 870 -5.76 -20.82 8.02
C PHE A 870 -7.27 -20.81 8.18
N GLY A 871 -7.83 -19.71 8.67
CA GLY A 871 -9.28 -19.58 8.78
C GLY A 871 -9.73 -18.18 9.16
N ASP A 872 -11.01 -17.93 8.94
CA ASP A 872 -11.68 -16.71 9.36
C ASP A 872 -12.38 -16.99 10.70
N PRO A 873 -12.00 -16.30 11.79
CA PRO A 873 -12.53 -16.55 13.12
C PRO A 873 -13.98 -16.07 13.32
N VAL A 874 -14.58 -15.37 12.34
CA VAL A 874 -15.92 -14.81 12.46
C VAL A 874 -16.91 -15.59 11.61
N THR A 875 -16.62 -15.79 10.32
CA THR A 875 -17.59 -16.38 9.39
C THR A 875 -17.53 -17.89 9.27
N GLN A 876 -16.51 -18.53 9.88
CA GLN A 876 -16.36 -19.98 9.83
C GLN A 876 -16.75 -20.57 11.18
N THR A 877 -17.67 -21.51 11.13
CA THR A 877 -18.09 -22.32 12.28
C THR A 877 -18.41 -23.72 11.77
N PRO A 878 -18.02 -24.79 12.50
CA PRO A 878 -18.40 -26.14 12.12
C PRO A 878 -19.93 -26.28 12.12
N SER A 879 -20.45 -27.13 11.24
CA SER A 879 -21.87 -27.46 11.23
C SER A 879 -22.06 -28.94 11.01
N ARG A 880 -23.05 -29.53 11.69
CA ARG A 880 -23.44 -30.93 11.47
C ARG A 880 -24.07 -31.07 10.09
N PHE A 881 -23.94 -32.23 9.48
CA PHE A 881 -24.53 -32.54 8.20
C PHE A 881 -24.82 -34.03 8.09
N ASP A 882 -25.93 -34.37 7.44
CA ASP A 882 -26.23 -35.73 7.00
C ASP A 882 -25.81 -35.92 5.55
N ILE A 883 -25.39 -37.12 5.16
CA ILE A 883 -25.15 -37.46 3.76
C ILE A 883 -26.46 -37.87 3.07
N GLY A 884 -27.37 -38.52 3.81
CA GLY A 884 -28.69 -38.96 3.33
C GLY A 884 -29.63 -37.81 2.92
N VAL A 885 -30.65 -38.14 2.13
CA VAL A 885 -31.79 -37.26 1.85
C VAL A 885 -32.98 -37.82 2.64
N HIS A 886 -33.66 -36.97 3.41
CA HIS A 886 -34.73 -37.35 4.34
C HIS A 886 -36.06 -36.66 3.99
N GLU A 887 -37.22 -37.25 4.34
CA GLU A 887 -38.52 -36.78 3.83
C GLU A 887 -39.10 -35.50 4.46
N TYR A 888 -38.78 -35.16 5.71
CA TYR A 888 -39.08 -33.88 6.38
C TYR A 888 -38.24 -33.76 7.66
N GLY A 889 -37.90 -32.51 8.03
CA GLY A 889 -37.00 -32.16 9.13
C GLY A 889 -37.17 -33.00 10.39
N THR A 890 -36.24 -33.91 10.61
CA THR A 890 -35.84 -34.25 11.97
C THR A 890 -35.49 -32.95 12.65
N THR A 891 -36.20 -32.63 13.74
CA THR A 891 -35.83 -31.57 14.67
C THR A 891 -34.37 -31.78 15.01
N VAL A 892 -33.48 -31.01 14.38
CA VAL A 892 -32.08 -30.95 14.76
C VAL A 892 -32.14 -30.43 16.20
N GLU A 893 -31.70 -31.25 17.17
CA GLU A 893 -31.55 -30.78 18.54
C GLU A 893 -30.83 -29.43 18.49
N ALA A 894 -31.31 -28.45 19.26
CA ALA A 894 -30.68 -27.13 19.32
C ALA A 894 -29.19 -27.31 19.61
N VAL A 895 -28.35 -27.15 18.59
CA VAL A 895 -26.91 -27.33 18.73
C VAL A 895 -26.33 -26.01 19.18
N ASP A 896 -25.58 -26.03 20.27
CA ASP A 896 -24.85 -24.86 20.73
C ASP A 896 -23.76 -24.49 19.71
N VAL A 897 -24.07 -23.48 18.88
CA VAL A 897 -23.19 -22.98 17.82
C VAL A 897 -21.92 -22.37 18.41
N ASP A 898 -22.00 -21.77 19.61
CA ASP A 898 -20.83 -21.21 20.30
C ASP A 898 -19.89 -22.33 20.75
N ALA A 899 -20.44 -23.43 21.28
CA ALA A 899 -19.65 -24.62 21.61
C ALA A 899 -18.99 -25.25 20.37
N LEU A 900 -19.73 -25.37 19.25
CA LEU A 900 -19.15 -25.85 17.99
C LEU A 900 -18.04 -24.95 17.47
N HIS A 901 -18.21 -23.63 17.57
CA HIS A 901 -17.19 -22.67 17.17
C HIS A 901 -15.91 -22.80 18.02
N ALA A 902 -16.08 -22.91 19.35
CA ALA A 902 -14.98 -23.11 20.28
C ALA A 902 -14.22 -24.44 20.04
N ASP A 903 -14.91 -25.48 19.57
CA ASP A 903 -14.32 -26.78 19.23
C ASP A 903 -13.84 -26.88 17.76
N SER A 904 -13.90 -25.79 16.98
CA SER A 904 -13.33 -25.74 15.64
C SER A 904 -11.82 -25.95 15.66
N ALA A 905 -11.27 -26.52 14.58
CA ALA A 905 -9.83 -26.73 14.48
C ALA A 905 -9.04 -25.41 14.62
N LEU A 906 -9.56 -24.31 14.05
CA LEU A 906 -8.97 -22.98 14.18
C LEU A 906 -8.92 -22.50 15.64
N SER A 907 -10.03 -22.62 16.37
CA SER A 907 -10.12 -22.17 17.77
C SER A 907 -9.19 -22.98 18.67
N ARG A 908 -9.27 -24.31 18.60
CA ARG A 908 -8.43 -25.22 19.40
C ARG A 908 -6.94 -25.06 19.13
N LEU A 909 -6.54 -24.90 17.87
CA LEU A 909 -5.14 -24.65 17.53
C LEU A 909 -4.69 -23.25 17.97
N SER A 910 -5.57 -22.25 18.00
CA SER A 910 -5.24 -20.89 18.46
C SER A 910 -4.97 -20.83 19.97
N GLU A 911 -5.51 -21.77 20.76
CA GLU A 911 -5.23 -21.88 22.19
C GLU A 911 -3.82 -22.42 22.48
N LEU A 912 -3.17 -23.06 21.49
CA LEU A 912 -1.88 -23.75 21.66
C LEU A 912 -0.75 -23.12 20.83
N LEU A 913 -1.03 -22.71 19.59
CA LEU A 913 -0.04 -22.25 18.62
C LEU A 913 -0.04 -20.72 18.50
N PRO A 914 1.09 -20.11 18.09
CA PRO A 914 1.17 -18.67 17.79
C PRO A 914 0.15 -18.24 16.74
N VAL A 915 -0.49 -17.10 16.94
CA VAL A 915 -1.55 -16.57 16.08
C VAL A 915 -1.07 -15.33 15.34
N TYR A 916 -1.13 -15.36 14.02
CA TYR A 916 -0.89 -14.23 13.11
C TYR A 916 -2.21 -13.81 12.48
N THR A 917 -2.43 -12.50 12.31
CA THR A 917 -3.65 -11.97 11.67
C THR A 917 -3.27 -11.21 10.41
N LEU A 918 -3.85 -11.60 9.27
CA LEU A 918 -3.77 -10.83 8.04
C LEU A 918 -4.90 -9.80 8.07
N SER A 919 -4.55 -8.51 8.02
CA SER A 919 -5.48 -7.38 8.17
C SER A 919 -5.72 -6.59 6.89
N ARG A 920 -4.74 -6.53 5.98
CA ARG A 920 -4.84 -5.72 4.75
C ARG A 920 -5.70 -6.41 3.70
N SER A 921 -6.84 -5.81 3.36
CA SER A 921 -7.79 -6.37 2.39
C SER A 921 -7.60 -5.79 0.99
N TYR A 922 -7.60 -6.69 0.02
CA TYR A 922 -7.44 -6.40 -1.42
C TYR A 922 -8.73 -6.60 -2.21
N ARG A 923 -9.85 -6.83 -1.51
CA ARG A 923 -11.15 -7.07 -2.16
C ARG A 923 -11.59 -5.81 -2.92
N ALA A 924 -11.93 -5.98 -4.19
CA ALA A 924 -12.43 -4.88 -5.00
C ALA A 924 -13.94 -4.70 -4.81
N GLY A 925 -14.35 -3.47 -4.44
CA GLY A 925 -15.74 -3.04 -4.34
C GLY A 925 -16.33 -3.14 -2.94
N GLY A 926 -17.47 -2.48 -2.74
CA GLY A 926 -18.26 -2.68 -1.53
C GLY A 926 -17.88 -1.85 -0.30
N GLU A 927 -17.33 -0.64 -0.43
CA GLU A 927 -16.72 0.08 0.70
C GLU A 927 -17.65 0.25 1.90
N ASP A 928 -18.86 0.75 1.71
CA ASP A 928 -19.85 0.95 2.79
C ASP A 928 -20.17 -0.38 3.49
N LEU A 929 -20.35 -1.44 2.70
CA LEU A 929 -20.59 -2.79 3.21
C LEU A 929 -19.37 -3.33 3.97
N ALA A 930 -18.17 -3.13 3.42
CA ALA A 930 -16.92 -3.60 4.01
C ALA A 930 -16.59 -2.85 5.32
N GLU A 931 -16.79 -1.54 5.37
CA GLU A 931 -16.59 -0.72 6.57
C GLU A 931 -17.56 -1.12 7.68
N LEU A 932 -18.85 -1.27 7.35
CA LEU A 932 -19.86 -1.73 8.30
C LEU A 932 -19.52 -3.13 8.82
N VAL A 933 -19.19 -4.08 7.94
CA VAL A 933 -18.79 -5.43 8.33
C VAL A 933 -17.53 -5.42 9.21
N ASN A 934 -16.53 -4.62 8.85
CA ASN A 934 -15.29 -4.51 9.59
C ASN A 934 -15.50 -3.96 11.01
N ARG A 935 -16.24 -2.86 11.15
CA ARG A 935 -16.56 -2.26 12.44
C ARG A 935 -17.38 -3.21 13.32
N ARG A 936 -18.39 -3.86 12.75
CA ARG A 936 -19.35 -4.66 13.52
C ARG A 936 -18.84 -6.04 13.89
N PHE A 937 -18.16 -6.73 12.98
CA PHE A 937 -17.81 -8.14 13.19
C PHE A 937 -16.31 -8.37 13.41
N TYR A 938 -15.44 -7.45 12.98
CA TYR A 938 -13.98 -7.61 13.03
C TYR A 938 -13.27 -6.56 13.88
N GLY A 939 -14.00 -5.77 14.66
CA GLY A 939 -13.42 -4.79 15.58
C GLY A 939 -12.59 -3.69 14.90
N GLY A 940 -12.85 -3.41 13.61
CA GLY A 940 -12.07 -2.43 12.84
C GLY A 940 -10.68 -2.89 12.43
N MET A 941 -10.34 -4.18 12.57
CA MET A 941 -9.00 -4.71 12.26
C MET A 941 -8.69 -4.79 10.76
N ILE A 942 -9.70 -4.79 9.88
CA ILE A 942 -9.49 -4.88 8.44
C ILE A 942 -9.05 -3.51 7.89
N ASP A 943 -7.92 -3.49 7.20
CA ASP A 943 -7.40 -2.31 6.52
C ASP A 943 -7.68 -2.42 5.01
N SER A 944 -8.63 -1.64 4.50
CA SER A 944 -9.00 -1.61 3.08
C SER A 944 -8.80 -0.23 2.47
N LEU A 945 -8.42 -0.19 1.19
CA LEU A 945 -8.41 1.03 0.41
C LEU A 945 -9.81 1.40 -0.08
N PRO A 946 -10.16 2.70 -0.12
CA PRO A 946 -11.50 3.13 -0.49
C PRO A 946 -11.77 2.88 -1.98
N TRP A 947 -13.03 2.64 -2.33
CA TRP A 947 -13.45 2.36 -3.70
C TRP A 947 -13.82 3.65 -4.43
N ALA A 948 -13.32 3.84 -5.65
CA ALA A 948 -13.61 5.05 -6.44
C ALA A 948 -15.11 5.22 -6.71
N GLY A 949 -15.86 4.12 -6.81
CA GLY A 949 -17.30 4.16 -7.04
C GLY A 949 -18.05 4.84 -5.90
N THR A 950 -17.68 4.59 -4.64
CA THR A 950 -18.28 5.26 -3.47
C THR A 950 -18.02 6.76 -3.53
N TYR A 951 -16.81 7.17 -3.90
CA TYR A 951 -16.47 8.58 -4.11
C TYR A 951 -17.27 9.22 -5.26
N LEU A 952 -17.63 8.44 -6.29
CA LEU A 952 -18.49 8.85 -7.40
C LEU A 952 -20.00 8.76 -7.10
N GLY A 953 -20.39 8.42 -5.88
CA GLY A 953 -21.80 8.32 -5.45
C GLY A 953 -22.48 6.97 -5.74
N HIS A 954 -21.71 5.94 -6.09
CA HIS A 954 -22.22 4.57 -6.19
C HIS A 954 -22.12 3.87 -4.83
N GLY A 955 -23.20 3.89 -4.06
CA GLY A 955 -23.28 3.16 -2.80
C GLY A 955 -23.22 1.65 -2.99
N SER A 956 -22.59 0.98 -2.03
CA SER A 956 -22.49 -0.49 -2.00
C SER A 956 -23.44 -1.16 -1.02
N LEU A 957 -24.12 -0.36 -0.20
CA LEU A 957 -25.11 -0.82 0.76
C LEU A 957 -26.36 0.05 0.61
N SER A 958 -27.51 -0.58 0.40
CA SER A 958 -28.81 0.10 0.33
C SER A 958 -29.78 -0.54 1.31
N LEU A 959 -30.52 0.27 2.06
CA LEU A 959 -31.60 -0.20 2.91
C LEU A 959 -32.97 0.13 2.28
N HIS A 960 -33.75 -0.92 1.97
CA HIS A 960 -35.10 -0.82 1.41
C HIS A 960 -36.13 -1.11 2.48
N TYR A 961 -36.70 -0.05 3.06
CA TYR A 961 -37.81 -0.18 4.01
C TYR A 961 -39.15 -0.38 3.28
N VAL A 962 -39.78 -1.54 3.48
CA VAL A 962 -41.03 -1.93 2.82
C VAL A 962 -42.22 -1.57 3.71
N ARG A 963 -43.07 -0.65 3.22
CA ARG A 963 -44.35 -0.31 3.88
C ARG A 963 -45.38 -1.41 3.64
N GLY A 964 -46.14 -1.77 4.68
CA GLY A 964 -47.22 -2.76 4.57
C GLY A 964 -46.80 -4.22 4.78
N GLY A 965 -45.60 -4.48 5.30
CA GLY A 965 -45.14 -5.82 5.74
C GLY A 965 -45.79 -6.29 7.04
N GLN A 966 -47.12 -6.32 7.08
CA GLN A 966 -47.91 -6.82 8.21
C GLN A 966 -48.54 -8.16 7.87
N GLY A 967 -48.62 -9.05 8.84
CA GLY A 967 -49.24 -10.36 8.68
C GLY A 967 -49.69 -10.96 10.01
N MET A 968 -50.56 -11.97 9.93
CA MET A 968 -50.91 -12.76 11.10
C MET A 968 -49.74 -13.68 11.48
N PRO A 969 -49.46 -13.88 12.78
CA PRO A 969 -48.48 -14.86 13.21
C PRO A 969 -48.86 -16.25 12.69
N ASP A 970 -47.86 -16.99 12.21
CA ASP A 970 -48.04 -18.35 11.76
C ASP A 970 -48.43 -19.27 12.93
N THR A 971 -49.26 -20.27 12.65
CA THR A 971 -49.78 -21.18 13.69
C THR A 971 -48.71 -22.14 14.23
N ASP A 972 -47.68 -22.43 13.44
CA ASP A 972 -46.64 -23.40 13.80
C ASP A 972 -45.41 -22.69 14.39
N THR A 973 -44.95 -21.61 13.74
CA THR A 973 -43.74 -20.88 14.18
C THR A 973 -44.02 -19.73 15.15
N GLY A 974 -45.27 -19.27 15.23
CA GLY A 974 -45.65 -18.12 16.06
C GLY A 974 -45.04 -16.79 15.60
N ALA A 975 -44.35 -16.76 14.47
CA ALA A 975 -43.70 -15.57 13.89
C ALA A 975 -44.52 -15.03 12.71
N VAL A 976 -44.36 -13.74 12.38
CA VAL A 976 -44.92 -13.17 11.16
C VAL A 976 -43.89 -13.34 10.06
N GLU A 977 -43.99 -14.40 9.27
CA GLU A 977 -43.00 -14.77 8.26
C GLU A 977 -43.49 -14.52 6.83
N SER A 978 -42.55 -14.14 5.96
CA SER A 978 -42.72 -14.09 4.51
C SER A 978 -43.91 -13.25 4.02
N THR A 979 -43.96 -11.99 4.44
CA THR A 979 -45.01 -11.04 4.03
C THR A 979 -45.04 -10.81 2.52
N ASP A 980 -46.24 -10.58 1.96
CA ASP A 980 -46.43 -10.37 0.53
C ASP A 980 -45.67 -9.15 0.00
N ALA A 981 -45.63 -8.07 0.81
CA ALA A 981 -44.96 -6.83 0.47
C ALA A 981 -43.44 -7.02 0.32
N GLU A 982 -42.81 -7.78 1.22
CA GLU A 982 -41.38 -8.07 1.17
C GLU A 982 -41.03 -8.93 -0.05
N VAL A 983 -41.79 -10.01 -0.28
CA VAL A 983 -41.59 -10.89 -1.44
C VAL A 983 -41.72 -10.09 -2.75
N ALA A 984 -42.69 -9.19 -2.84
CA ALA A 984 -42.87 -8.33 -4.02
C ALA A 984 -41.65 -7.41 -4.24
N LYS A 985 -41.12 -6.79 -3.17
CA LYS A 985 -39.94 -5.92 -3.28
C LYS A 985 -38.68 -6.71 -3.68
N VAL A 986 -38.48 -7.91 -3.14
CA VAL A 986 -37.36 -8.77 -3.55
C VAL A 986 -37.45 -9.12 -5.04
N VAL A 987 -38.63 -9.50 -5.52
CA VAL A 987 -38.86 -9.80 -6.95
C VAL A 987 -38.57 -8.57 -7.82
N GLU A 988 -38.99 -7.38 -7.39
CA GLU A 988 -38.67 -6.12 -8.07
C GLU A 988 -37.15 -5.90 -8.20
N LEU A 989 -36.40 -6.06 -7.09
CA LEU A 989 -34.95 -5.88 -7.06
C LEU A 989 -34.22 -6.93 -7.92
N VAL A 990 -34.66 -8.19 -7.90
CA VAL A 990 -34.09 -9.25 -8.74
C VAL A 990 -34.29 -8.93 -10.22
N LEU A 991 -35.47 -8.44 -10.62
CA LEU A 991 -35.77 -8.04 -11.99
C LEU A 991 -34.96 -6.80 -12.43
N ALA A 992 -34.83 -5.81 -11.55
CA ALA A 992 -34.01 -4.63 -11.80
C ALA A 992 -32.54 -5.01 -12.02
N HIS A 993 -31.98 -5.87 -11.16
CA HIS A 993 -30.61 -6.38 -11.32
C HIS A 993 -30.44 -7.15 -12.64
N ALA A 994 -31.37 -8.04 -12.98
CA ALA A 994 -31.30 -8.81 -14.21
C ALA A 994 -31.33 -7.93 -15.48
N THR A 995 -31.93 -6.73 -15.39
CA THR A 995 -32.02 -5.78 -16.51
C THR A 995 -30.83 -4.83 -16.55
N GLU A 996 -30.46 -4.23 -15.43
CA GLU A 996 -29.41 -3.20 -15.35
C GLU A 996 -28.00 -3.81 -15.30
N ARG A 997 -27.86 -4.99 -14.68
CA ARG A 997 -26.57 -5.63 -14.36
C ARG A 997 -26.56 -7.13 -14.71
N PRO A 998 -26.95 -7.54 -15.94
CA PRO A 998 -27.11 -8.96 -16.31
C PRO A 998 -25.81 -9.80 -16.23
N ARG A 999 -24.65 -9.14 -16.22
CA ARG A 999 -23.32 -9.77 -16.14
C ARG A 999 -22.85 -10.01 -14.70
N GLU A 1000 -23.40 -9.31 -13.72
CA GLU A 1000 -23.04 -9.48 -12.31
C GLU A 1000 -23.87 -10.62 -11.70
N SER A 1001 -23.23 -11.49 -10.91
CA SER A 1001 -23.92 -12.59 -10.25
C SER A 1001 -24.77 -12.11 -9.06
N LEU A 1002 -25.91 -12.75 -8.80
CA LEU A 1002 -26.87 -12.36 -7.77
C LEU A 1002 -27.28 -13.55 -6.93
N MET A 1003 -27.45 -13.35 -5.62
CA MET A 1003 -28.21 -14.26 -4.76
C MET A 1003 -29.16 -13.50 -3.85
N VAL A 1004 -30.21 -14.18 -3.42
CA VAL A 1004 -31.06 -13.72 -2.31
C VAL A 1004 -30.75 -14.57 -1.08
N ILE A 1005 -30.48 -13.90 0.04
CA ILE A 1005 -30.27 -14.52 1.34
C ILE A 1005 -31.44 -14.15 2.24
N THR A 1006 -31.92 -15.10 3.05
CA THR A 1006 -32.94 -14.84 4.07
C THR A 1006 -32.70 -15.60 5.37
N ALA A 1007 -33.29 -15.13 6.47
CA ALA A 1007 -33.23 -15.80 7.76
C ALA A 1007 -34.30 -16.90 7.93
N SER A 1008 -35.32 -16.98 7.06
CA SER A 1008 -36.41 -17.96 7.15
C SER A 1008 -36.42 -18.91 5.94
N GLU A 1009 -36.39 -20.22 6.18
CA GLU A 1009 -36.47 -21.24 5.13
C GLU A 1009 -37.78 -21.15 4.34
N ARG A 1010 -38.88 -20.89 5.03
CA ARG A 1010 -40.20 -20.67 4.41
C ARG A 1010 -40.19 -19.46 3.50
N HIS A 1011 -39.53 -18.37 3.91
CA HIS A 1011 -39.36 -17.20 3.05
C HIS A 1011 -38.49 -17.52 1.83
N ALA A 1012 -37.40 -18.28 1.98
CA ALA A 1012 -36.52 -18.67 0.89
C ALA A 1012 -37.29 -19.42 -0.20
N VAL A 1013 -38.08 -20.43 0.19
CA VAL A 1013 -38.92 -21.22 -0.73
C VAL A 1013 -39.92 -20.31 -1.44
N ARG A 1014 -40.60 -19.43 -0.71
CA ARG A 1014 -41.63 -18.55 -1.27
C ARG A 1014 -41.05 -17.50 -2.23
N VAL A 1015 -39.92 -16.88 -1.89
CA VAL A 1015 -39.19 -15.96 -2.77
C VAL A 1015 -38.74 -16.68 -4.05
N ASN A 1016 -38.15 -17.87 -3.93
CA ASN A 1016 -37.71 -18.65 -5.08
C ASN A 1016 -38.87 -18.95 -6.03
N GLN A 1017 -40.02 -19.39 -5.50
CA GLN A 1017 -41.23 -19.63 -6.31
C GLN A 1017 -41.74 -18.35 -6.98
N ALA A 1018 -41.77 -17.23 -6.26
CA ALA A 1018 -42.23 -15.94 -6.79
C ALA A 1018 -41.31 -15.41 -7.91
N VAL A 1019 -39.99 -15.52 -7.73
CA VAL A 1019 -38.99 -15.15 -8.75
C VAL A 1019 -39.17 -16.03 -10.00
N LEU A 1020 -39.29 -17.35 -9.85
CA LEU A 1020 -39.52 -18.25 -10.98
C LEU A 1020 -40.84 -17.93 -11.73
N ALA A 1021 -41.90 -17.60 -11.01
CA ALA A 1021 -43.18 -17.20 -11.60
C ALA A 1021 -43.10 -15.85 -12.33
N ALA A 1022 -42.34 -14.88 -11.81
CA ALA A 1022 -42.12 -13.59 -12.46
C ALA A 1022 -41.33 -13.72 -13.76
N PHE A 1023 -40.26 -14.52 -13.76
CA PHE A 1023 -39.42 -14.75 -14.94
C PHE A 1023 -40.13 -15.60 -16.01
N ALA A 1024 -41.06 -16.48 -15.65
CA ALA A 1024 -41.88 -17.19 -16.61
C ALA A 1024 -42.70 -16.26 -17.53
N LYS A 1025 -42.94 -15.00 -17.11
CA LYS A 1025 -43.63 -13.98 -17.90
C LYS A 1025 -42.68 -13.11 -18.76
N ARG A 1026 -41.36 -13.27 -18.63
CA ARG A 1026 -40.33 -12.46 -19.30
C ARG A 1026 -39.23 -13.35 -19.88
N SER A 1027 -39.46 -13.90 -21.07
CA SER A 1027 -38.53 -14.83 -21.73
C SER A 1027 -37.15 -14.23 -22.00
N GLU A 1028 -37.05 -12.92 -22.20
CA GLU A 1028 -35.78 -12.20 -22.43
C GLU A 1028 -34.81 -12.22 -21.24
N LEU A 1029 -35.30 -12.47 -20.02
CA LEU A 1029 -34.48 -12.54 -18.81
C LEU A 1029 -34.25 -13.99 -18.33
N ALA A 1030 -34.79 -14.98 -19.04
CA ALA A 1030 -34.75 -16.39 -18.62
C ALA A 1030 -33.31 -16.92 -18.48
N ASP A 1031 -32.40 -16.48 -19.35
CA ASP A 1031 -30.98 -16.86 -19.35
C ASP A 1031 -30.22 -16.38 -18.10
N PHE A 1032 -30.74 -15.38 -17.37
CA PHE A 1032 -30.14 -14.93 -16.12
C PHE A 1032 -30.28 -15.98 -15.00
N ILE A 1033 -31.44 -16.64 -14.93
CA ILE A 1033 -31.73 -17.67 -13.91
C ILE A 1033 -31.32 -19.06 -14.40
N LEU A 1034 -31.59 -19.37 -15.66
CA LEU A 1034 -31.46 -20.72 -16.22
C LEU A 1034 -30.15 -20.96 -16.98
N GLY A 1035 -29.39 -19.90 -17.27
CA GLY A 1035 -28.13 -20.01 -18.01
C GLY A 1035 -27.04 -20.74 -17.23
N ASP A 1036 -26.19 -21.47 -17.94
CA ASP A 1036 -25.02 -22.14 -17.37
C ASP A 1036 -23.96 -21.08 -17.04
N ARG A 1037 -23.88 -20.71 -15.76
CA ARG A 1037 -22.95 -19.72 -15.22
C ARG A 1037 -22.17 -20.37 -14.09
N ALA A 1038 -20.90 -19.99 -13.93
CA ALA A 1038 -20.07 -20.43 -12.81
C ALA A 1038 -20.73 -20.10 -11.45
N GLU A 1039 -21.44 -18.98 -11.39
CA GLU A 1039 -22.19 -18.53 -10.21
C GLU A 1039 -23.66 -18.29 -10.57
N PRO A 1040 -24.52 -19.31 -10.50
CA PRO A 1040 -25.93 -19.18 -10.86
C PRO A 1040 -26.72 -18.38 -9.83
N PHE A 1041 -27.84 -17.81 -10.24
CA PHE A 1041 -28.81 -17.21 -9.33
C PHE A 1041 -29.33 -18.26 -8.34
N THR A 1042 -29.35 -17.92 -7.05
CA THR A 1042 -29.87 -18.80 -5.99
C THR A 1042 -30.60 -18.01 -4.92
N VAL A 1043 -31.55 -18.67 -4.25
CA VAL A 1043 -32.24 -18.17 -3.07
C VAL A 1043 -31.95 -19.15 -1.95
N VAL A 1044 -31.26 -18.69 -0.91
CA VAL A 1044 -30.73 -19.54 0.17
C VAL A 1044 -31.01 -18.91 1.51
N THR A 1045 -30.98 -19.72 2.56
CA THR A 1045 -30.99 -19.25 3.95
C THR A 1045 -29.59 -18.81 4.39
N LEU A 1046 -29.46 -18.16 5.56
CA LEU A 1046 -28.17 -17.71 6.10
C LEU A 1046 -27.18 -18.88 6.28
N ASP A 1047 -27.63 -19.99 6.84
CA ASP A 1047 -26.89 -21.24 7.02
C ASP A 1047 -26.47 -21.87 5.69
N GLN A 1048 -27.35 -21.88 4.69
CA GLN A 1048 -27.06 -22.41 3.35
C GLN A 1048 -26.15 -21.50 2.51
N SER A 1049 -26.05 -20.21 2.88
CA SER A 1049 -25.19 -19.25 2.17
C SER A 1049 -23.70 -19.45 2.45
N VAL A 1050 -23.34 -20.25 3.47
CA VAL A 1050 -21.96 -20.54 3.86
C VAL A 1050 -21.17 -21.08 2.66
N GLY A 1051 -20.00 -20.49 2.41
CA GLY A 1051 -19.11 -20.89 1.32
C GLY A 1051 -19.55 -20.45 -0.08
N GLN A 1052 -20.71 -19.79 -0.23
CA GLN A 1052 -21.14 -19.17 -1.48
C GLN A 1052 -20.83 -17.67 -1.46
N SER A 1053 -20.58 -17.05 -2.62
CA SER A 1053 -20.50 -15.58 -2.75
C SER A 1053 -21.03 -15.15 -4.12
N ARG A 1054 -21.50 -13.91 -4.22
CA ARG A 1054 -21.98 -13.33 -5.47
C ARG A 1054 -21.51 -11.89 -5.56
N ASP A 1055 -21.56 -11.31 -6.77
CA ASP A 1055 -21.26 -9.91 -6.96
C ASP A 1055 -22.21 -9.03 -6.16
N ARG A 1056 -23.51 -9.36 -6.18
CA ARG A 1056 -24.54 -8.67 -5.40
C ARG A 1056 -25.38 -9.64 -4.58
N VAL A 1057 -25.82 -9.16 -3.44
CA VAL A 1057 -26.70 -9.90 -2.52
C VAL A 1057 -27.93 -9.07 -2.23
N ILE A 1058 -29.10 -9.68 -2.29
CA ILE A 1058 -30.31 -9.12 -1.66
C ILE A 1058 -30.50 -9.86 -0.36
N PHE A 1059 -30.36 -9.17 0.78
CA PHE A 1059 -30.62 -9.74 2.08
C PHE A 1059 -32.05 -9.40 2.51
N SER A 1060 -32.96 -10.36 2.35
CA SER A 1060 -34.36 -10.22 2.76
C SER A 1060 -34.57 -10.85 4.13
N ILE A 1061 -34.88 -10.03 5.13
CA ILE A 1061 -34.98 -10.49 6.53
C ILE A 1061 -36.03 -11.61 6.65
N GLY A 1062 -37.16 -11.48 5.95
CA GLY A 1062 -38.23 -12.48 5.90
C GLY A 1062 -39.21 -12.42 7.06
N TYR A 1063 -39.07 -11.45 7.96
CA TYR A 1063 -39.92 -11.25 9.15
C TYR A 1063 -40.64 -9.90 9.11
N GLY A 1064 -41.92 -9.91 9.49
CA GLY A 1064 -42.81 -8.75 9.45
C GLY A 1064 -43.40 -8.38 10.81
N ARG A 1065 -44.30 -7.38 10.79
CA ARG A 1065 -45.01 -6.93 12.00
C ARG A 1065 -46.38 -7.59 12.11
N THR A 1066 -46.90 -7.66 13.33
CA THR A 1066 -48.32 -7.97 13.54
C THR A 1066 -49.21 -6.84 12.98
N PRO A 1067 -50.52 -7.07 12.75
CA PRO A 1067 -51.44 -6.01 12.32
C PRO A 1067 -51.54 -4.84 13.32
N HIS A 1068 -51.20 -5.08 14.59
CA HIS A 1068 -51.11 -4.06 15.64
C HIS A 1068 -49.76 -3.33 15.67
N GLY A 1069 -48.88 -3.55 14.69
CA GLY A 1069 -47.60 -2.86 14.55
C GLY A 1069 -46.47 -3.40 15.43
N ARG A 1070 -46.71 -4.44 16.25
CA ARG A 1070 -45.70 -5.04 17.14
C ARG A 1070 -44.82 -6.04 16.39
N LEU A 1071 -43.50 -5.98 16.63
CA LEU A 1071 -42.50 -6.95 16.19
C LEU A 1071 -42.36 -8.07 17.24
N LEU A 1072 -42.39 -9.33 16.79
CA LEU A 1072 -42.26 -10.49 17.68
C LEU A 1072 -40.77 -10.84 17.87
N SER A 1073 -40.43 -11.49 18.98
CA SER A 1073 -39.03 -11.82 19.32
C SER A 1073 -38.49 -13.06 18.60
N ASN A 1074 -39.34 -13.82 17.89
CA ASN A 1074 -38.93 -15.02 17.18
C ASN A 1074 -38.48 -14.68 15.75
N PHE A 1075 -37.16 -14.72 15.51
CA PHE A 1075 -36.50 -14.48 14.22
C PHE A 1075 -35.78 -15.73 13.69
N GLY A 1076 -36.27 -16.92 14.07
CA GLY A 1076 -35.64 -18.19 13.70
C GLY A 1076 -34.18 -18.24 14.16
N ALA A 1077 -33.28 -18.67 13.27
CA ALA A 1077 -31.86 -18.86 13.57
C ALA A 1077 -31.13 -17.58 14.03
N LEU A 1078 -31.66 -16.38 13.75
CA LEU A 1078 -31.07 -15.13 14.24
C LEU A 1078 -31.34 -14.87 15.73
N ALA A 1079 -32.39 -15.48 16.29
CA ALA A 1079 -32.77 -15.33 17.69
C ALA A 1079 -32.03 -16.29 18.63
N GLU A 1080 -31.31 -17.28 18.08
CA GLU A 1080 -30.57 -18.30 18.82
C GLU A 1080 -29.09 -17.90 19.05
N PRO A 1081 -28.38 -18.54 20.01
CA PRO A 1081 -26.94 -18.41 20.16
C PRO A 1081 -26.19 -18.65 18.83
N GLY A 1082 -25.20 -17.81 18.52
CA GLY A 1082 -24.50 -17.82 17.23
C GLY A 1082 -25.22 -17.11 16.06
N GLY A 1083 -26.42 -16.55 16.28
CA GLY A 1083 -27.15 -15.78 15.26
C GLY A 1083 -26.40 -14.54 14.75
N ASP A 1084 -25.52 -13.95 15.56
CA ASP A 1084 -24.61 -12.87 15.18
C ASP A 1084 -23.57 -13.31 14.14
N ARG A 1085 -23.03 -14.52 14.27
CA ARG A 1085 -22.14 -15.12 13.26
C ARG A 1085 -22.88 -15.44 11.96
N LEU A 1086 -24.11 -15.96 12.05
CA LEU A 1086 -24.94 -16.18 10.85
C LEU A 1086 -25.20 -14.86 10.10
N LEU A 1087 -25.48 -13.79 10.83
CA LEU A 1087 -25.59 -12.46 10.24
C LEU A 1087 -24.25 -12.03 9.59
N ALA A 1088 -23.11 -12.21 10.26
CA ALA A 1088 -21.80 -11.91 9.69
C ALA A 1088 -21.52 -12.71 8.40
N VAL A 1089 -21.93 -13.98 8.36
CA VAL A 1089 -21.90 -14.81 7.14
C VAL A 1089 -22.71 -14.14 6.05
N GLY A 1090 -23.99 -13.83 6.27
CA GLY A 1090 -24.86 -13.18 5.29
C GLY A 1090 -24.27 -11.87 4.75
N MET A 1091 -23.81 -11.01 5.65
CA MET A 1091 -23.24 -9.69 5.34
C MET A 1091 -21.95 -9.75 4.52
N THR A 1092 -21.19 -10.86 4.61
CA THR A 1092 -19.92 -11.03 3.88
C THR A 1092 -20.09 -11.62 2.47
N ARG A 1093 -21.30 -12.08 2.11
CA ARG A 1093 -21.56 -12.80 0.86
C ARG A 1093 -21.56 -11.92 -0.39
N GLY A 1094 -21.82 -10.63 -0.26
CA GLY A 1094 -21.78 -9.66 -1.35
C GLY A 1094 -20.35 -9.17 -1.63
N ARG A 1095 -19.88 -9.28 -2.87
CA ARG A 1095 -18.56 -8.75 -3.27
C ARG A 1095 -18.57 -7.26 -3.61
N ARG A 1096 -19.61 -6.79 -4.31
CA ARG A 1096 -19.71 -5.42 -4.85
C ARG A 1096 -20.78 -4.61 -4.13
N GLY A 1097 -21.86 -5.24 -3.68
CA GLY A 1097 -22.84 -4.57 -2.87
C GLY A 1097 -23.96 -5.45 -2.36
N MET A 1098 -24.77 -4.88 -1.47
CA MET A 1098 -25.89 -5.54 -0.83
C MET A 1098 -27.10 -4.61 -0.70
N ASP A 1099 -28.27 -5.15 -1.02
CA ASP A 1099 -29.57 -4.51 -0.80
C ASP A 1099 -30.26 -5.23 0.37
N ILE A 1100 -30.41 -4.55 1.51
CA ILE A 1100 -31.14 -5.07 2.66
C ILE A 1100 -32.62 -4.72 2.50
N VAL A 1101 -33.51 -5.70 2.59
CA VAL A 1101 -34.97 -5.49 2.54
C VAL A 1101 -35.55 -5.81 3.92
N SER A 1102 -36.25 -4.82 4.50
CA SER A 1102 -36.84 -4.93 5.84
C SER A 1102 -38.26 -4.40 5.90
N CYS A 1103 -39.13 -5.08 6.64
CA CYS A 1103 -40.50 -4.65 6.97
C CYS A 1103 -40.59 -3.82 8.27
N PHE A 1104 -39.48 -3.65 8.98
CA PHE A 1104 -39.38 -2.89 10.24
C PHE A 1104 -38.13 -2.01 10.26
N ARG A 1105 -38.12 -1.00 11.13
CA ARG A 1105 -36.99 -0.08 11.35
C ARG A 1105 -36.20 -0.52 12.59
N PRO A 1106 -34.95 -0.03 12.76
CA PRO A 1106 -34.18 -0.28 13.98
C PRO A 1106 -34.95 0.08 15.26
N GLU A 1107 -35.70 1.18 15.23
CA GLU A 1107 -36.50 1.69 16.36
C GLU A 1107 -37.63 0.74 16.81
N ASP A 1108 -38.03 -0.21 15.95
CA ASP A 1108 -39.07 -1.19 16.27
C ASP A 1108 -38.54 -2.43 17.00
N ILE A 1109 -37.20 -2.57 17.10
CA ILE A 1109 -36.53 -3.63 17.83
C ILE A 1109 -36.40 -3.21 19.30
N ASP A 1110 -37.05 -3.97 20.18
CA ASP A 1110 -36.92 -3.79 21.64
C ASP A 1110 -35.61 -4.43 22.12
N GLU A 1111 -34.55 -3.63 22.24
CA GLU A 1111 -33.21 -4.07 22.68
C GLU A 1111 -33.19 -4.73 24.06
N THR A 1112 -34.19 -4.49 24.92
CA THR A 1112 -34.26 -5.13 26.24
C THR A 1112 -34.73 -6.58 26.16
N ARG A 1113 -35.46 -6.94 25.10
CA ARG A 1113 -36.06 -8.27 24.89
C ARG A 1113 -35.35 -9.10 23.83
N MET A 1114 -34.64 -8.48 22.90
CA MET A 1114 -33.99 -9.16 21.79
C MET A 1114 -32.50 -9.39 22.08
N ARG A 1115 -32.03 -10.64 21.90
CA ARG A 1115 -30.66 -11.08 22.19
C ARG A 1115 -29.98 -11.64 20.92
N HIS A 1116 -28.70 -11.94 21.02
CA HIS A 1116 -27.89 -12.59 19.98
C HIS A 1116 -27.90 -11.81 18.64
N GLY A 1117 -28.18 -12.49 17.52
CA GLY A 1117 -28.11 -11.92 16.17
C GLY A 1117 -29.08 -10.76 15.93
N ILE A 1118 -30.18 -10.67 16.67
CA ILE A 1118 -31.15 -9.59 16.49
C ILE A 1118 -30.61 -8.23 16.96
N ALA A 1119 -29.82 -8.22 18.04
CA ALA A 1119 -29.17 -6.99 18.51
C ALA A 1119 -28.13 -6.49 17.48
N ALA A 1120 -27.38 -7.43 16.88
CA ALA A 1120 -26.47 -7.09 15.79
C ALA A 1120 -27.22 -6.59 14.55
N LEU A 1121 -28.38 -7.19 14.21
CA LEU A 1121 -29.23 -6.74 13.10
C LEU A 1121 -29.77 -5.32 13.31
N ALA A 1122 -30.22 -4.97 14.52
CA ALA A 1122 -30.67 -3.61 14.84
C ALA A 1122 -29.58 -2.58 14.56
N GLN A 1123 -28.36 -2.88 15.00
CA GLN A 1123 -27.19 -2.04 14.78
C GLN A 1123 -26.83 -1.92 13.29
N VAL A 1124 -26.85 -3.03 12.54
CA VAL A 1124 -26.61 -3.04 11.09
C VAL A 1124 -27.62 -2.15 10.36
N LEU A 1125 -28.91 -2.27 10.70
CA LEU A 1125 -29.96 -1.46 10.08
C LEU A 1125 -29.82 0.03 10.43
N GLY A 1126 -29.45 0.35 11.68
CA GLY A 1126 -29.24 1.73 12.12
C GLY A 1126 -28.04 2.39 11.43
N GLU A 1127 -26.94 1.67 11.27
CA GLU A 1127 -25.76 2.18 10.57
C GLU A 1127 -25.95 2.28 9.06
N ALA A 1128 -26.65 1.32 8.44
CA ALA A 1128 -26.98 1.39 7.03
C ALA A 1128 -27.79 2.67 6.70
N ASP A 1129 -28.74 3.04 7.57
CA ASP A 1129 -29.52 4.26 7.44
C ASP A 1129 -28.66 5.53 7.61
N GLN A 1130 -27.70 5.51 8.55
CA GLN A 1130 -26.75 6.62 8.74
C GLN A 1130 -25.78 6.78 7.57
N ILE A 1131 -25.23 5.69 7.03
CA ILE A 1131 -24.33 5.72 5.86
C ILE A 1131 -25.06 6.29 4.65
N GLN A 1132 -26.34 5.95 4.47
CA GLN A 1132 -27.17 6.49 3.40
C GLN A 1132 -27.52 7.98 3.58
N ALA A 1133 -27.45 8.50 4.81
CA ALA A 1133 -27.78 9.89 5.16
C ALA A 1133 -26.57 10.84 5.30
N ALA A 1134 -25.35 10.31 5.47
CA ALA A 1134 -24.16 11.11 5.77
C ALA A 1134 -23.63 11.87 4.53
N ALA A 1135 -23.44 13.19 4.69
CA ALA A 1135 -22.62 13.98 3.78
C ALA A 1135 -21.14 13.82 4.16
N PRO A 1136 -20.21 13.76 3.19
CA PRO A 1136 -18.79 13.64 3.50
C PRO A 1136 -18.29 14.87 4.25
N GLU A 1137 -17.53 14.65 5.33
CA GLU A 1137 -16.90 15.72 6.11
C GLU A 1137 -15.63 16.20 5.39
N TYR A 1138 -15.50 17.52 5.24
CA TYR A 1138 -14.47 18.14 4.41
C TYR A 1138 -13.34 18.72 5.26
N LEU A 1139 -12.11 18.38 4.84
CA LEU A 1139 -10.81 18.95 5.23
C LEU A 1139 -10.23 18.40 6.54
N SER A 1140 -9.10 17.70 6.39
CA SER A 1140 -8.19 17.42 7.51
C SER A 1140 -7.41 18.69 7.86
N PRO A 1141 -7.46 19.18 9.11
CA PRO A 1141 -6.66 20.33 9.56
C PRO A 1141 -5.14 20.07 9.54
N ASP A 1142 -4.72 18.80 9.44
CA ASP A 1142 -3.31 18.37 9.46
C ASP A 1142 -2.74 18.08 8.06
N ALA A 1143 -3.41 18.51 6.98
CA ALA A 1143 -2.96 18.23 5.62
C ALA A 1143 -1.61 18.91 5.28
N ASP A 1144 -0.74 18.18 4.57
CA ASP A 1144 0.54 18.68 4.08
C ASP A 1144 0.34 19.98 3.26
N PRO A 1145 1.06 21.09 3.56
CA PRO A 1145 0.90 22.37 2.88
C PRO A 1145 0.99 22.29 1.35
N MET A 1146 1.87 21.43 0.82
CA MET A 1146 2.01 21.24 -0.64
C MET A 1146 0.74 20.65 -1.26
N VAL A 1147 0.16 19.67 -0.58
CA VAL A 1147 -1.06 18.98 -1.01
C VAL A 1147 -2.28 19.90 -0.85
N LEU A 1148 -2.29 20.73 0.19
CA LEU A 1148 -3.32 21.75 0.40
C LEU A 1148 -3.32 22.80 -0.72
N ASP A 1149 -2.14 23.27 -1.16
CA ASP A 1149 -2.04 24.19 -2.30
C ASP A 1149 -2.57 23.55 -3.59
N LEU A 1150 -2.17 22.31 -3.87
CA LEU A 1150 -2.66 21.54 -5.00
C LEU A 1150 -4.18 21.40 -4.98
N ALA A 1151 -4.76 21.06 -3.84
CA ALA A 1151 -6.21 20.92 -3.70
C ALA A 1151 -6.94 22.24 -3.98
N LYS A 1152 -6.42 23.38 -3.48
CA LYS A 1152 -6.98 24.71 -3.78
C LYS A 1152 -6.92 25.03 -5.27
N ARG A 1153 -5.86 24.63 -5.98
CA ARG A 1153 -5.72 24.81 -7.44
C ARG A 1153 -6.72 23.93 -8.19
N LEU A 1154 -6.83 22.64 -7.84
CA LEU A 1154 -7.78 21.71 -8.43
C LEU A 1154 -9.24 22.16 -8.21
N ALA A 1155 -9.58 22.63 -7.01
CA ALA A 1155 -10.89 23.17 -6.69
C ALA A 1155 -11.21 24.45 -7.48
N ARG A 1156 -10.24 25.37 -7.65
CA ARG A 1156 -10.37 26.55 -8.55
C ARG A 1156 -10.61 26.15 -10.01
N ARG A 1157 -10.09 24.99 -10.42
CA ARG A 1157 -10.38 24.39 -11.73
C ARG A 1157 -11.73 23.67 -11.76
N GLY A 1158 -12.56 23.75 -10.73
CA GLY A 1158 -13.90 23.18 -10.64
C GLY A 1158 -13.94 21.66 -10.58
N LEU A 1159 -12.88 21.05 -10.04
CA LEU A 1159 -12.87 19.64 -9.68
C LEU A 1159 -13.45 19.48 -8.28
N ASP A 1160 -14.12 18.36 -8.01
CA ASP A 1160 -14.43 17.97 -6.64
C ASP A 1160 -13.17 17.35 -6.04
N VAL A 1161 -12.75 17.80 -4.86
CA VAL A 1161 -11.43 17.48 -4.29
C VAL A 1161 -11.55 17.22 -2.80
N HIS A 1162 -11.00 16.11 -2.35
CA HIS A 1162 -10.96 15.74 -0.93
C HIS A 1162 -9.52 15.44 -0.50
N LEU A 1163 -9.15 15.94 0.68
CA LEU A 1163 -7.86 15.69 1.34
C LEU A 1163 -8.02 14.63 2.42
N GLY A 1164 -7.05 13.72 2.52
CA GLY A 1164 -7.07 12.66 3.53
C GLY A 1164 -8.33 11.81 3.44
N TYR A 1165 -8.80 11.49 2.22
CA TYR A 1165 -10.04 10.76 2.01
C TYR A 1165 -10.03 9.45 2.79
N ARG A 1166 -10.96 9.34 3.75
CA ARG A 1166 -11.11 8.23 4.71
C ARG A 1166 -9.85 7.93 5.52
N GLY A 1167 -8.93 8.88 5.65
CA GLY A 1167 -7.61 8.68 6.28
C GLY A 1167 -6.68 7.74 5.53
N LYS A 1168 -7.00 7.35 4.28
CA LYS A 1168 -6.25 6.36 3.48
C LYS A 1168 -5.58 6.94 2.24
N LEU A 1169 -6.22 7.92 1.60
CA LEU A 1169 -5.73 8.56 0.38
C LEU A 1169 -5.45 10.04 0.64
N THR A 1170 -4.24 10.47 0.34
CA THR A 1170 -3.75 11.82 0.67
C THR A 1170 -4.50 12.90 -0.09
N LEU A 1171 -4.69 12.74 -1.40
CA LEU A 1171 -5.52 13.63 -2.21
C LEU A 1171 -6.30 12.81 -3.23
N VAL A 1172 -7.59 13.09 -3.33
CA VAL A 1172 -8.46 12.54 -4.38
C VAL A 1172 -9.21 13.66 -5.08
N ALA A 1173 -9.49 13.48 -6.37
CA ALA A 1173 -10.32 14.41 -7.14
C ALA A 1173 -11.25 13.68 -8.10
N SER A 1174 -12.40 14.27 -8.43
CA SER A 1174 -13.33 13.73 -9.43
C SER A 1174 -13.86 14.76 -10.41
N HIS A 1175 -14.21 14.27 -11.60
CA HIS A 1175 -14.92 15.02 -12.64
C HIS A 1175 -15.57 14.06 -13.64
N GLY A 1176 -16.84 14.31 -14.01
CA GLY A 1176 -17.50 13.60 -15.11
C GLY A 1176 -17.54 12.07 -14.95
N GLY A 1177 -17.74 11.56 -13.73
CA GLY A 1177 -17.76 10.12 -13.45
C GLY A 1177 -16.39 9.44 -13.41
N ARG A 1178 -15.29 10.21 -13.42
CA ARG A 1178 -13.92 9.71 -13.24
C ARG A 1178 -13.34 10.23 -11.94
N ALA A 1179 -12.55 9.40 -11.27
CA ALA A 1179 -11.88 9.75 -10.03
C ALA A 1179 -10.38 9.45 -10.12
N VAL A 1180 -9.56 10.28 -9.50
CA VAL A 1180 -8.10 10.15 -9.42
C VAL A 1180 -7.64 10.15 -7.96
N ALA A 1181 -6.72 9.25 -7.64
CA ALA A 1181 -5.97 9.25 -6.40
C ALA A 1181 -4.53 9.72 -6.69
N VAL A 1182 -4.08 10.71 -5.92
CA VAL A 1182 -2.75 11.33 -6.07
C VAL A 1182 -1.91 10.99 -4.85
N GLU A 1183 -0.74 10.39 -5.09
CA GLU A 1183 0.22 10.02 -4.04
C GLU A 1183 1.57 10.72 -4.21
N THR A 1184 2.09 11.21 -3.08
CA THR A 1184 3.34 12.00 -2.98
C THR A 1184 4.50 11.16 -2.43
N ASP A 1185 5.72 11.71 -2.39
CA ASP A 1185 6.89 11.00 -1.83
C ASP A 1185 6.67 10.58 -0.39
N HIS A 1186 5.87 11.34 0.37
CA HIS A 1186 5.53 11.00 1.73
C HIS A 1186 4.71 9.70 1.84
N ASP A 1187 3.82 9.45 0.89
CA ASP A 1187 2.97 8.25 0.85
C ASP A 1187 3.79 7.03 0.41
N VAL A 1188 4.59 7.23 -0.63
CA VAL A 1188 5.40 6.22 -1.29
C VAL A 1188 6.57 5.75 -0.41
N SER A 1189 6.99 6.55 0.57
CA SER A 1189 8.06 6.19 1.52
C SER A 1189 7.63 5.29 2.70
N LYS A 1190 6.32 5.00 2.85
CA LYS A 1190 5.77 4.25 4.01
C LYS A 1190 5.82 2.71 3.88
N GLY A 1191 6.55 2.17 2.90
CA GLY A 1191 6.66 0.73 2.69
C GLY A 1191 7.76 0.38 1.67
N SER A 1192 7.81 -0.89 1.27
CA SER A 1192 8.79 -1.35 0.27
C SER A 1192 8.58 -0.68 -1.09
N LEU A 1193 9.61 -0.69 -1.94
CA LEU A 1193 9.51 -0.21 -3.31
C LEU A 1193 8.43 -0.96 -4.10
N ARG A 1194 8.36 -2.29 -3.94
CA ARG A 1194 7.36 -3.15 -4.60
C ARG A 1194 5.94 -2.75 -4.18
N GLU A 1195 5.70 -2.59 -2.88
CA GLU A 1195 4.37 -2.23 -2.37
C GLU A 1195 3.94 -0.84 -2.87
N SER A 1196 4.81 0.15 -2.72
CA SER A 1196 4.51 1.56 -3.00
C SER A 1196 4.48 1.91 -4.49
N LEU A 1197 5.33 1.30 -5.32
CA LEU A 1197 5.42 1.64 -6.76
C LEU A 1197 4.61 0.70 -7.66
N ARG A 1198 4.32 -0.53 -7.23
CA ARG A 1198 3.59 -1.52 -8.04
C ARG A 1198 2.28 -1.98 -7.41
N LEU A 1199 2.32 -2.65 -6.26
CA LEU A 1199 1.15 -3.34 -5.71
C LEU A 1199 0.01 -2.39 -5.34
N ARG A 1200 0.31 -1.35 -4.56
CA ARG A 1200 -0.69 -0.35 -4.13
C ARG A 1200 -1.29 0.41 -5.32
N PRO A 1201 -0.50 0.94 -6.29
CA PRO A 1201 -1.06 1.50 -7.51
C PRO A 1201 -1.97 0.55 -8.28
N ASP A 1202 -1.61 -0.74 -8.38
CA ASP A 1202 -2.44 -1.74 -9.07
C ASP A 1202 -3.75 -2.03 -8.34
N VAL A 1203 -3.74 -2.02 -7.00
CA VAL A 1203 -4.97 -2.10 -6.19
C VAL A 1203 -5.86 -0.88 -6.43
N LEU A 1204 -5.31 0.34 -6.40
CA LEU A 1204 -6.08 1.57 -6.64
C LEU A 1204 -6.73 1.56 -8.04
N ARG A 1205 -5.99 1.14 -9.08
CA ARG A 1205 -6.53 0.98 -10.44
C ARG A 1205 -7.66 -0.04 -10.49
N ARG A 1206 -7.51 -1.20 -9.82
CA ARG A 1206 -8.57 -2.21 -9.72
C ARG A 1206 -9.80 -1.71 -8.97
N LEU A 1207 -9.61 -0.79 -8.02
CA LEU A 1207 -10.67 -0.07 -7.31
C LEU A 1207 -11.29 1.09 -8.12
N GLY A 1208 -10.90 1.27 -9.38
CA GLY A 1208 -11.48 2.26 -10.28
C GLY A 1208 -10.85 3.66 -10.18
N TRP A 1209 -9.78 3.83 -9.41
CA TRP A 1209 -9.04 5.08 -9.36
C TRP A 1209 -8.10 5.20 -10.56
N HIS A 1210 -8.07 6.35 -11.20
CA HIS A 1210 -6.88 6.78 -11.91
C HIS A 1210 -5.77 7.04 -10.89
N TYR A 1211 -4.62 6.41 -11.03
CA TYR A 1211 -3.50 6.61 -10.12
C TYR A 1211 -2.49 7.58 -10.73
N LEU A 1212 -2.13 8.63 -10.01
CA LEU A 1212 -1.06 9.55 -10.40
C LEU A 1212 -0.03 9.70 -9.28
N ARG A 1213 1.22 9.41 -9.63
CA ARG A 1213 2.40 9.68 -8.80
C ARG A 1213 2.82 11.14 -9.01
N VAL A 1214 3.00 11.89 -7.93
CA VAL A 1214 3.47 13.29 -7.98
C VAL A 1214 4.67 13.49 -7.07
N HIS A 1215 5.81 13.84 -7.64
CA HIS A 1215 7.03 14.06 -6.88
C HIS A 1215 6.97 15.37 -6.09
N SER A 1216 7.52 15.41 -4.87
CA SER A 1216 7.54 16.59 -4.02
C SER A 1216 8.28 17.76 -4.70
N PHE A 1217 9.41 17.49 -5.37
CA PHE A 1217 10.11 18.52 -6.13
C PHE A 1217 9.30 19.07 -7.30
N GLU A 1218 8.58 18.20 -8.02
CA GLU A 1218 7.70 18.61 -9.11
C GLU A 1218 6.56 19.49 -8.60
N LEU A 1219 5.90 19.04 -7.53
CA LEU A 1219 4.79 19.75 -6.90
C LEU A 1219 5.22 21.10 -6.32
N PHE A 1220 6.45 21.19 -5.81
CA PHE A 1220 7.00 22.44 -5.30
C PHE A 1220 7.37 23.42 -6.42
N ALA A 1221 7.97 22.93 -7.52
CA ALA A 1221 8.47 23.77 -8.60
C ALA A 1221 7.35 24.36 -9.48
N ASP A 1222 6.39 23.53 -9.88
CA ASP A 1222 5.26 23.93 -10.74
C ASP A 1222 3.95 23.22 -10.35
N PRO A 1223 3.30 23.66 -9.26
CA PRO A 1223 2.03 23.08 -8.82
C PRO A 1223 0.88 23.30 -9.81
N ASP A 1224 0.97 24.31 -10.70
CA ASP A 1224 -0.06 24.55 -11.72
C ASP A 1224 0.02 23.55 -12.87
N ALA A 1225 1.23 23.21 -13.34
CA ALA A 1225 1.42 22.16 -14.31
C ALA A 1225 0.92 20.81 -13.79
N VAL A 1226 1.19 20.49 -12.52
CA VAL A 1226 0.66 19.28 -11.86
C VAL A 1226 -0.86 19.31 -11.83
N ALA A 1227 -1.47 20.43 -11.43
CA ALA A 1227 -2.92 20.59 -11.41
C ALA A 1227 -3.55 20.45 -12.81
N GLY A 1228 -2.88 20.98 -13.84
CA GLY A 1228 -3.26 20.83 -15.25
C GLY A 1228 -3.25 19.37 -15.68
N ARG A 1229 -2.15 18.64 -15.42
CA ARG A 1229 -2.03 17.21 -15.74
C ARG A 1229 -3.12 16.37 -15.06
N ILE A 1230 -3.45 16.66 -13.80
CA ILE A 1230 -4.54 16.00 -13.08
C ILE A 1230 -5.89 16.28 -13.75
N ALA A 1231 -6.18 17.55 -14.08
CA ALA A 1231 -7.42 17.94 -14.75
C ALA A 1231 -7.57 17.23 -16.11
N THR A 1232 -6.51 17.17 -16.92
CA THR A 1232 -6.51 16.45 -18.21
C THR A 1232 -6.77 14.96 -18.02
N LEU A 1233 -6.16 14.32 -17.02
CA LEU A 1233 -6.31 12.89 -16.75
C LEU A 1233 -7.77 12.49 -16.49
N ILE A 1234 -8.53 13.32 -15.78
CA ILE A 1234 -9.96 13.09 -15.50
C ILE A 1234 -10.91 13.82 -16.46
N GLY A 1235 -10.40 14.29 -17.61
CA GLY A 1235 -11.20 14.75 -18.73
C GLY A 1235 -11.72 16.19 -18.62
N LYS A 1236 -11.03 17.07 -17.90
CA LYS A 1236 -11.29 18.51 -17.85
C LYS A 1236 -10.25 19.27 -18.69
N GLY A 1237 -10.70 20.11 -19.62
CA GLY A 1237 -9.84 20.91 -20.50
C GLY A 1237 -9.05 22.00 -19.75
N GLU A 1238 -7.96 22.48 -20.36
CA GLU A 1238 -7.08 23.50 -19.78
C GLU A 1238 -7.82 24.86 -19.60
N PRO A 1239 -7.69 25.52 -18.44
CA PRO A 1239 -8.10 26.91 -18.25
C PRO A 1239 -7.02 27.89 -18.75
N ASP A 1240 -7.46 29.07 -19.23
CA ASP A 1240 -6.63 30.11 -19.88
C ASP A 1240 -5.61 30.84 -18.98
N ASP A 1241 -5.69 30.71 -17.65
CA ASP A 1241 -4.80 31.41 -16.71
C ASP A 1241 -3.72 30.49 -16.12
N VAL A 1242 -2.48 30.72 -16.55
CA VAL A 1242 -1.23 30.09 -16.07
C VAL A 1242 -0.53 31.06 -15.10
N THR A 1243 -0.26 30.63 -13.88
CA THR A 1243 0.65 31.36 -12.97
C THR A 1243 2.10 31.00 -13.33
N ALA A 1244 3.01 31.97 -13.32
CA ALA A 1244 4.41 31.74 -13.72
C ALA A 1244 5.10 30.71 -12.80
N PRO A 1245 5.87 29.74 -13.35
CA PRO A 1245 6.58 28.71 -12.59
C PRO A 1245 7.66 29.31 -11.68
N ILE A 1246 7.92 28.67 -10.54
CA ILE A 1246 9.02 29.05 -9.64
C ILE A 1246 10.31 28.48 -10.25
N VAL A 1247 11.25 29.34 -10.63
CA VAL A 1247 12.54 28.93 -11.18
C VAL A 1247 13.35 28.27 -10.06
N LEU A 1248 13.51 26.94 -10.13
CA LEU A 1248 14.49 26.22 -9.34
C LEU A 1248 15.90 26.74 -9.70
N PRO A 1249 16.85 26.79 -8.75
CA PRO A 1249 18.22 27.19 -9.06
C PRO A 1249 18.77 26.34 -10.21
N GLU A 1250 19.16 26.96 -11.32
CA GLU A 1250 19.88 26.27 -12.38
C GLU A 1250 21.24 25.83 -11.81
N LEU A 1251 21.42 24.52 -11.66
CA LEU A 1251 22.69 23.93 -11.27
C LEU A 1251 23.68 24.12 -12.43
N VAL A 1252 24.53 25.14 -12.31
CA VAL A 1252 25.62 25.39 -13.26
C VAL A 1252 26.55 24.17 -13.26
N ASP A 1253 26.64 23.51 -14.41
CA ASP A 1253 27.56 22.41 -14.66
C ASP A 1253 29.00 22.93 -14.51
N SER A 1254 29.67 22.57 -13.41
CA SER A 1254 31.03 23.03 -13.08
C SER A 1254 32.12 22.39 -13.95
N ARG A 1255 31.77 21.91 -15.15
CA ARG A 1255 32.70 21.37 -16.15
C ARG A 1255 33.04 22.32 -17.29
N SER A 1256 32.60 23.58 -17.22
CA SER A 1256 32.96 24.60 -18.21
C SER A 1256 33.55 25.88 -17.57
N VAL A 1257 34.56 25.73 -16.71
CA VAL A 1257 35.64 26.72 -16.47
C VAL A 1257 36.96 25.99 -16.31
#